data_AF-A0A8D9A5F1-F1
#
_entry.id   AF-A0A8D9A5F1-F1
#
_cell.length_a   1.000
_cell.length_b   1.000
_cell.length_c   1.000
_cell.angle_alpha   90.00
_cell.angle_beta   90.00
_cell.angle_gamma   90.00
#
_symmetry.space_group_name_H-M   'P 1'
#
loop_
_entity.id
_entity.type
_entity.pdbx_description
1 polymer ?
#
loop_
_entity_poly.entity_id
_entity_poly.type
_entity_poly.pdbx_seq_one_letter_code
_entity_poly.pdbx_strand_id
1 'polypeptide(L)'
;MAGISHQMNFIKKEVLCDCLVSDAWKEITFNSSGTPSIQDIKIPQRTGGLNISNHSNRFIFWKTRGNVLELVEHSLDVNIACNQLRYKFEDSPVLGDSVSLYETKQNIVLLVATISSVHKIKFSRPKVISTRHEHVNSIFADASSAESINNPACFHIISITNSIPYTGASYLTPDREAIFSLALQSGGIAVIKINPNSEKAAKVFDVKSDSFFTGLNFFSSRSGRGALSQDSSLLGIVYKYINRTAFVVALNSDGQLKCWNGDMNLTGNCDTLQYCKTRNLVNQSHLLRKSSVDADPSVWVYLCLEGGNSCFLQFKISPEGGVHFLRSAADLPHLISSQMDQLIDFIVLQNLLWCVWHTMENESVVTAYNPDPAHGSRPWSYAQLEPLHINPTSPALCPQGKISDLIFKPGLFSRSDVAKALEIHNGGADNNVDSRLTLRQRVMQVVERDIDAKVNELPDEMDEVSRAASEHFISEQIWEDFYSACVQYRKMSLPPLGMFHIASANLLLVIKKNSFSYLRPMSPLEEYMYCVPSEISGAETEFDKFVSSLGSLHFSNNANQEIALALTDTKSDRGDRGEGDESTLFLSGAEQFQSLLNEFSHRDLTDIFDEPSELQRLHKLSISELKGYIEQFLALLTRPPPSDVTPGSQYYTSCLGVNVLTMALNQIAELRLRLCCNLVITLKTTGRQRDELFTEYYDALWGQIRDAWIVTWLHNNVDPSTQDSVLLSYISSCELRHHNLISTTQLLFFNSNSHIIPYLSSAPHLAPFLQDISHILDYTEWKFDLIRAYLSTGNDARAYTIVEQFSEYADLDYFLQAIDIFSKVHSCELVIEIIHLALNNLGSQENTSVLHSILFDNYLRVKDFPKAFDTLRNNKDCNKQQINLHVLILNMLEAGKSKQLLNLLTQDGTHTTSPIIREVIDFCHKRMYTFPIDQAEVYFEFLFAFHVNSLYYSGAAQVKFNQAYCYSRDLTKRCECLAEAVALLHLVDEPYKQYVNRKKDVDKLKYKMYKGEKVYTELAFEQLSLKQVKNLYELEKSRAYVRDCPLDAPLEEVVSLLSHNGLYKKALQLATLWGEDLRPVFVSLTTRCLAEEVTDWDWIFLNDIGDYVNSAKMDIGGLMWALLEALLDIFELPGHKEVLKSVSEKIISQGYDLPQFVKRKYFSLCPGDVVHLLHKHGALKAATQLSIAMLRTLTSPASQDRSDEGQKGFEEYFSFKQLTPRSEQMYCGLQHVKFLQAELSRQEGADYEDYFDQLQEALRAYDEHAVRVTTEKFRVMASS
;
A
#
# COMPACT_ATOMS: atom_id res chain seq x y z
N MET A 1 16.71 54.84 -9.99
CA MET A 1 15.49 55.67 -9.93
C MET A 1 15.31 56.32 -11.29
N ALA A 2 14.10 56.22 -11.85
CA ALA A 2 13.64 56.55 -13.21
C ALA A 2 13.84 55.45 -14.29
N GLY A 3 12.71 54.96 -14.84
CA GLY A 3 12.56 53.99 -15.94
C GLY A 3 12.60 52.54 -15.45
N ILE A 4 11.52 51.80 -15.24
CA ILE A 4 10.27 51.66 -16.00
C ILE A 4 9.13 51.77 -14.99
N SER A 5 8.22 52.72 -15.19
CA SER A 5 6.95 52.75 -14.46
C SER A 5 6.24 51.41 -14.67
N HIS A 6 5.95 50.67 -13.61
CA HIS A 6 4.94 49.63 -13.63
C HIS A 6 3.65 50.24 -14.20
N GLN A 7 3.43 50.11 -15.50
CA GLN A 7 2.10 50.19 -16.07
C GLN A 7 1.34 49.08 -15.37
N MET A 8 0.37 49.45 -14.52
CA MET A 8 -0.54 48.46 -13.96
C MET A 8 -1.24 47.77 -15.13
N ASN A 9 -1.12 46.45 -15.20
CA ASN A 9 -1.83 45.60 -16.15
C ASN A 9 -3.35 45.82 -15.96
N PHE A 10 -3.94 46.74 -16.75
CA PHE A 10 -5.35 47.09 -16.65
C PHE A 10 -6.26 46.00 -17.23
N ILE A 11 -5.73 45.20 -18.16
CA ILE A 11 -6.45 44.13 -18.82
C ILE A 11 -6.36 42.87 -17.96
N LYS A 12 -7.53 42.30 -17.66
CA LYS A 12 -7.67 41.08 -16.86
C LYS A 12 -8.27 39.96 -17.69
N LYS A 13 -7.92 38.72 -17.34
CA LYS A 13 -8.48 37.50 -17.92
C LYS A 13 -9.22 36.69 -16.85
N GLU A 14 -10.34 36.12 -17.23
CA GLU A 14 -11.15 35.29 -16.35
C GLU A 14 -10.51 33.92 -16.10
N VAL A 15 -10.68 33.45 -14.87
CA VAL A 15 -10.31 32.13 -14.40
C VAL A 15 -11.57 31.55 -13.74
N LEU A 16 -12.07 30.47 -14.32
CA LEU A 16 -13.17 29.69 -13.76
C LEU A 16 -12.59 28.66 -12.80
N CYS A 17 -13.18 28.51 -11.62
CA CYS A 17 -12.73 27.52 -10.65
C CYS A 17 -13.89 26.58 -10.30
N ASP A 18 -13.64 25.29 -10.44
CA ASP A 18 -14.53 24.26 -9.90
C ASP A 18 -14.41 24.29 -8.38
N CYS A 19 -15.40 24.87 -7.72
CA CYS A 19 -15.38 25.01 -6.27
C CYS A 19 -15.52 23.63 -5.63
N LEU A 20 -14.43 23.09 -5.09
CA LEU A 20 -14.34 21.85 -4.29
C LEU A 20 -15.03 21.96 -2.91
N VAL A 21 -15.97 22.89 -2.73
CA VAL A 21 -16.45 23.28 -1.41
C VAL A 21 -17.80 22.61 -1.13
N SER A 22 -17.84 21.90 0.01
CA SER A 22 -19.04 21.31 0.63
C SER A 22 -20.34 22.07 0.30
N ASP A 23 -21.28 21.38 -0.35
CA ASP A 23 -22.63 21.87 -0.69
C ASP A 23 -23.54 22.12 0.53
N ALA A 24 -23.06 21.87 1.75
CA ALA A 24 -23.84 22.03 2.96
C ALA A 24 -23.98 23.52 3.35
N TRP A 25 -25.05 24.13 2.84
CA TRP A 25 -25.51 25.44 3.29
C TRP A 25 -26.06 25.36 4.71
N LYS A 26 -25.56 26.22 5.60
CA LYS A 26 -26.20 26.46 6.89
C LYS A 26 -27.34 27.46 6.70
N GLU A 27 -28.57 27.08 7.03
CA GLU A 27 -29.75 27.95 6.88
C GLU A 27 -30.27 28.44 8.23
N ILE A 28 -30.50 29.75 8.35
CA ILE A 28 -31.10 30.40 9.52
C ILE A 28 -32.31 31.20 9.03
N THR A 29 -33.47 30.94 9.64
CA THR A 29 -34.73 31.61 9.27
C THR A 29 -35.11 32.65 10.32
N PHE A 30 -35.47 33.85 9.85
CA PHE A 30 -36.03 34.91 10.68
C PHE A 30 -37.53 35.03 10.42
N ASN A 31 -38.32 34.80 11.47
CA ASN A 31 -39.77 34.95 11.41
C ASN A 31 -40.10 36.44 11.58
N SER A 32 -40.46 37.11 10.49
CA SER A 32 -40.98 38.49 10.58
C SER A 32 -42.44 38.42 11.03
N SER A 33 -42.66 38.33 12.35
CA SER A 33 -44.02 38.30 12.89
C SER A 33 -44.70 39.66 12.69
N GLY A 34 -45.45 39.85 11.59
CA GLY A 34 -46.40 40.96 11.54
C GLY A 34 -46.93 41.55 10.23
N THR A 35 -47.03 40.86 9.07
CA THR A 35 -47.92 41.29 7.96
C THR A 35 -48.15 40.17 6.92
N PRO A 36 -49.28 40.14 6.17
CA PRO A 36 -49.59 39.08 5.21
C PRO A 36 -48.65 39.09 3.98
N SER A 37 -48.45 37.90 3.41
CA SER A 37 -47.59 37.55 2.27
C SER A 37 -47.36 38.67 1.22
N ILE A 38 -46.23 39.37 1.32
CA ILE A 38 -45.75 40.35 0.32
C ILE A 38 -44.92 39.61 -0.74
N GLN A 39 -45.52 38.60 -1.40
CA GLN A 39 -44.79 37.67 -2.27
C GLN A 39 -44.51 38.24 -3.69
N ASP A 40 -45.21 39.30 -4.11
CA ASP A 40 -45.16 39.81 -5.49
C ASP A 40 -44.16 40.97 -5.72
N ILE A 41 -43.45 41.46 -4.69
CA ILE A 41 -42.49 42.58 -4.86
C ILE A 41 -41.14 42.05 -5.36
N LYS A 42 -40.83 42.36 -6.63
CA LYS A 42 -39.53 42.05 -7.25
C LYS A 42 -38.50 43.13 -6.88
N ILE A 43 -37.55 42.75 -6.01
CA ILE A 43 -36.37 43.57 -5.70
C ILE A 43 -35.18 43.10 -6.55
N PRO A 44 -34.40 44.02 -7.15
CA PRO A 44 -33.20 43.65 -7.89
C PRO A 44 -32.19 42.93 -6.99
N GLN A 45 -31.54 41.90 -7.54
CA GLN A 45 -30.47 41.20 -6.84
C GLN A 45 -29.24 42.10 -6.74
N ARG A 46 -28.62 42.16 -5.57
CA ARG A 46 -27.35 42.85 -5.34
C ARG A 46 -26.33 41.90 -4.77
N THR A 47 -25.07 42.31 -4.91
CA THR A 47 -23.91 41.60 -4.38
C THR A 47 -22.96 42.58 -3.71
N GLY A 48 -22.04 42.04 -2.93
CA GLY A 48 -20.97 42.81 -2.32
C GLY A 48 -20.04 41.92 -1.51
N GLY A 49 -19.11 42.52 -0.77
CA GLY A 49 -18.16 41.76 0.03
C GLY A 49 -17.29 42.61 0.95
N LEU A 50 -16.44 41.92 1.71
CA LEU A 50 -15.49 42.48 2.67
C LEU A 50 -14.16 41.72 2.62
N ASN A 51 -13.05 42.45 2.49
CA ASN A 51 -11.71 41.89 2.70
C ASN A 51 -11.38 41.91 4.20
N ILE A 52 -10.81 40.83 4.73
CA ILE A 52 -10.46 40.73 6.16
C ILE A 52 -9.01 41.18 6.37
N SER A 53 -8.79 42.27 7.10
CA SER A 53 -7.51 42.98 7.10
C SER A 53 -6.32 42.20 7.68
N ASN A 54 -6.57 41.29 8.63
CA ASN A 54 -5.51 40.55 9.34
C ASN A 54 -5.09 39.24 8.65
N HIS A 55 -5.74 38.88 7.54
CA HIS A 55 -5.47 37.65 6.81
C HIS A 55 -5.40 37.97 5.32
N SER A 56 -4.20 37.83 4.73
CA SER A 56 -4.06 37.94 3.28
C SER A 56 -5.02 36.97 2.59
N ASN A 57 -5.68 37.46 1.55
CA ASN A 57 -6.55 36.69 0.67
C ASN A 57 -7.76 36.00 1.33
N ARG A 58 -8.15 36.37 2.57
CA ARG A 58 -9.40 35.93 3.21
C ARG A 58 -10.48 37.01 3.05
N PHE A 59 -11.63 36.62 2.54
CA PHE A 59 -12.72 37.54 2.21
C PHE A 59 -14.09 36.90 2.38
N ILE A 60 -15.11 37.75 2.49
CA ILE A 60 -16.51 37.35 2.50
C ILE A 60 -17.16 38.03 1.31
N PHE A 61 -17.96 37.30 0.55
CA PHE A 61 -18.88 37.90 -0.40
C PHE A 61 -20.31 37.47 -0.09
N TRP A 62 -21.26 38.26 -0.54
CA TRP A 62 -22.68 38.00 -0.35
C TRP A 62 -23.47 38.30 -1.61
N LYS A 63 -24.62 37.64 -1.73
CA LYS A 63 -25.61 37.91 -2.78
C LYS A 63 -27.03 37.76 -2.25
N THR A 64 -27.95 38.57 -2.77
CA THR A 64 -29.36 38.52 -2.40
C THR A 64 -30.20 37.82 -3.46
N ARG A 65 -31.10 36.95 -3.06
CA ARG A 65 -32.07 36.27 -3.92
C ARG A 65 -33.46 36.36 -3.31
N GLY A 66 -34.21 37.40 -3.68
CA GLY A 66 -35.54 37.65 -3.14
C GLY A 66 -35.48 37.88 -1.62
N ASN A 67 -36.00 36.92 -0.85
CA ASN A 67 -36.00 36.95 0.62
C ASN A 67 -34.83 36.19 1.27
N VAL A 68 -33.85 35.73 0.48
CA VAL A 68 -32.67 35.02 0.96
C VAL A 68 -31.42 35.89 0.79
N LEU A 69 -30.61 35.98 1.84
CA LEU A 69 -29.25 36.52 1.79
C LEU A 69 -28.26 35.36 1.94
N GLU A 70 -27.43 35.17 0.91
CA GLU A 70 -26.37 34.17 0.90
C GLU A 70 -25.03 34.84 1.23
N LEU A 71 -24.29 34.29 2.19
CA LEU A 71 -22.94 34.70 2.56
C LEU A 71 -21.99 33.53 2.40
N VAL A 72 -20.83 33.81 1.80
CA VAL A 72 -19.78 32.82 1.59
C VAL A 72 -18.45 33.42 2.04
N GLU A 73 -17.75 32.70 2.90
CA GLU A 73 -16.39 33.03 3.34
C GLU A 73 -15.39 32.17 2.59
N HIS A 74 -14.37 32.80 2.01
CA HIS A 74 -13.28 32.09 1.35
C HIS A 74 -11.93 32.65 1.76
N SER A 75 -10.90 31.82 1.60
CA SER A 75 -9.51 32.24 1.66
C SER A 75 -8.77 31.54 0.55
N LEU A 76 -7.86 32.24 -0.12
CA LEU A 76 -6.92 31.60 -1.05
C LEU A 76 -5.78 30.93 -0.27
N ASP A 77 -5.47 31.41 0.93
CA ASP A 77 -4.35 30.92 1.72
C ASP A 77 -4.69 29.70 2.59
N VAL A 78 -5.87 29.63 3.22
CA VAL A 78 -6.24 28.54 4.16
C VAL A 78 -7.59 27.91 3.83
N ASN A 79 -7.74 26.60 3.99
CA ASN A 79 -9.03 25.93 3.82
C ASN A 79 -10.00 26.30 4.94
N ILE A 80 -11.21 26.74 4.57
CA ILE A 80 -12.24 27.15 5.52
C ILE A 80 -13.39 26.15 5.49
N ALA A 81 -13.69 25.54 6.64
CA ALA A 81 -14.84 24.65 6.82
C ALA A 81 -16.10 25.43 7.27
N CYS A 82 -17.30 24.90 6.97
CA CYS A 82 -18.59 25.50 7.33
C CYS A 82 -18.77 26.96 6.86
N ASN A 83 -18.33 27.25 5.64
CA ASN A 83 -18.11 28.60 5.14
C ASN A 83 -19.28 29.20 4.33
N GLN A 84 -20.40 28.50 4.24
CA GLN A 84 -21.61 28.92 3.51
C GLN A 84 -22.79 29.11 4.48
N LEU A 85 -23.42 30.29 4.42
CA LEU A 85 -24.52 30.68 5.30
C LEU A 85 -25.67 31.32 4.50
N ARG A 86 -26.90 30.90 4.78
CA ARG A 86 -28.14 31.45 4.23
C ARG A 86 -29.00 32.02 5.34
N TYR A 87 -29.32 33.31 5.24
CA TYR A 87 -30.39 33.93 6.02
C TYR A 87 -31.65 34.02 5.19
N LYS A 88 -32.72 33.37 5.66
CA LYS A 88 -34.04 33.41 5.04
C LYS A 88 -34.96 34.30 5.86
N PHE A 89 -35.46 35.37 5.25
CA PHE A 89 -36.41 36.28 5.88
C PHE A 89 -37.81 35.86 5.43
N GLU A 90 -38.65 35.37 6.33
CA GLU A 90 -40.00 34.90 5.96
C GLU A 90 -40.83 36.05 5.37
N ASP A 91 -41.35 35.84 4.16
CA ASP A 91 -42.20 36.76 3.38
C ASP A 91 -41.71 38.22 3.27
N SER A 92 -40.39 38.45 3.42
CA SER A 92 -39.81 39.79 3.38
C SER A 92 -38.56 39.86 2.50
N PRO A 93 -38.67 40.35 1.25
CA PRO A 93 -37.54 40.57 0.37
C PRO A 93 -36.43 41.42 0.98
N VAL A 94 -35.18 41.09 0.67
CA VAL A 94 -33.97 41.78 1.15
C VAL A 94 -33.71 43.01 0.27
N LEU A 95 -33.52 44.18 0.88
CA LEU A 95 -33.13 45.40 0.19
C LEU A 95 -31.63 45.36 -0.10
N GLY A 96 -31.25 44.84 -1.27
CA GLY A 96 -29.85 44.54 -1.57
C GLY A 96 -28.86 45.70 -1.42
N ASP A 97 -29.23 46.93 -1.81
CA ASP A 97 -28.35 48.11 -1.68
C ASP A 97 -28.12 48.53 -0.20
N SER A 98 -28.94 48.01 0.72
CA SER A 98 -28.78 48.25 2.17
C SER A 98 -27.81 47.29 2.85
N VAL A 99 -27.38 46.21 2.19
CA VAL A 99 -26.52 45.20 2.81
C VAL A 99 -25.09 45.73 2.89
N SER A 100 -24.51 45.74 4.09
CA SER A 100 -23.13 46.17 4.29
C SER A 100 -22.41 45.35 5.35
N LEU A 101 -21.10 45.18 5.17
CA LEU A 101 -20.21 44.46 6.07
C LEU A 101 -19.12 45.41 6.56
N TYR A 102 -18.86 45.38 7.87
CA TYR A 102 -17.83 46.20 8.51
C TYR A 102 -16.92 45.35 9.38
N GLU A 103 -15.62 45.52 9.21
CA GLU A 103 -14.62 44.97 10.14
C GLU A 103 -14.40 45.94 11.30
N THR A 104 -14.60 45.45 12.53
CA THR A 104 -14.24 46.17 13.76
C THR A 104 -13.05 45.46 14.43
N LYS A 105 -12.48 46.07 15.48
CA LYS A 105 -11.35 45.46 16.21
C LYS A 105 -11.63 44.04 16.72
N GLN A 106 -12.89 43.74 17.08
CA GLN A 106 -13.29 42.47 17.72
C GLN A 106 -14.24 41.62 16.87
N ASN A 107 -15.06 42.23 16.02
CA ASN A 107 -16.16 41.56 15.32
C ASN A 107 -16.24 41.99 13.85
N ILE A 108 -16.84 41.14 13.03
CA ILE A 108 -17.38 41.52 11.71
C ILE A 108 -18.88 41.78 11.90
N VAL A 109 -19.36 42.95 11.46
CA VAL A 109 -20.76 43.37 11.63
C VAL A 109 -21.44 43.39 10.27
N LEU A 110 -22.54 42.64 10.17
CA LEU A 110 -23.42 42.59 9.00
C LEU A 110 -24.67 43.42 9.29
N LEU A 111 -24.93 44.40 8.43
CA LEU A 111 -26.16 45.21 8.46
C LEU A 111 -27.02 44.82 7.25
N VAL A 112 -28.30 44.54 7.50
CA VAL A 112 -29.26 44.12 6.45
C VAL A 112 -30.59 44.80 6.70
N ALA A 113 -31.15 45.44 5.68
CA ALA A 113 -32.56 45.84 5.69
C ALA A 113 -33.38 44.93 4.75
N THR A 114 -34.59 44.63 5.17
CA THR A 114 -35.65 44.03 4.38
C THR A 114 -36.78 45.03 4.22
N ILE A 115 -37.82 44.68 3.46
CA ILE A 115 -39.01 45.52 3.35
C ILE A 115 -39.66 45.79 4.72
N SER A 116 -39.61 44.82 5.63
CA SER A 116 -40.35 44.85 6.90
C SER A 116 -39.46 44.98 8.15
N SER A 117 -38.13 44.90 8.02
CA SER A 117 -37.23 44.86 9.19
C SER A 117 -35.81 45.28 8.87
N VAL A 118 -35.05 45.69 9.90
CA VAL A 118 -33.61 45.92 9.83
C VAL A 118 -32.88 45.07 10.87
N HIS A 119 -31.70 44.57 10.52
CA HIS A 119 -30.93 43.60 11.29
C HIS A 119 -29.46 44.01 11.38
N LYS A 120 -28.88 43.83 12.57
CA LYS A 120 -27.47 44.05 12.93
C LYS A 120 -26.92 42.76 13.53
N ILE A 121 -26.24 42.00 12.70
CA ILE A 121 -25.69 40.68 13.04
C ILE A 121 -24.18 40.84 13.28
N LYS A 122 -23.65 40.15 14.29
CA LYS A 122 -22.23 40.21 14.65
C LYS A 122 -21.62 38.82 14.55
N PHE A 123 -20.46 38.73 13.91
CA PHE A 123 -19.62 37.55 13.88
C PHE A 123 -18.31 37.85 14.61
N SER A 124 -17.78 36.85 15.32
CA SER A 124 -16.45 36.95 15.94
C SER A 124 -15.39 37.12 14.86
N ARG A 125 -14.43 38.03 15.07
CA ARG A 125 -13.32 38.20 14.14
C ARG A 125 -12.46 36.93 14.10
N PRO A 126 -11.96 36.50 12.91
CA PRO A 126 -11.03 35.38 12.83
C PRO A 126 -9.83 35.60 13.74
N LYS A 127 -9.46 34.59 14.52
CA LYS A 127 -8.20 34.59 15.28
C LYS A 127 -7.04 34.38 14.31
N VAL A 128 -5.88 34.99 14.58
CA VAL A 128 -4.65 34.75 13.80
C VAL A 128 -4.29 33.26 13.95
N ILE A 129 -4.23 32.53 12.83
CA ILE A 129 -4.03 31.07 12.82
C ILE A 129 -2.54 30.75 12.78
N SER A 130 -2.05 29.94 13.73
CA SER A 130 -0.73 29.32 13.66
C SER A 130 -0.80 27.97 12.92
N THR A 131 -0.77 28.04 11.59
CA THR A 131 -0.13 27.12 10.62
C THR A 131 -0.11 25.59 10.79
N ARG A 132 -0.97 24.94 11.58
CA ARG A 132 -0.94 23.46 11.75
C ARG A 132 -2.24 22.70 11.48
N HIS A 133 -3.34 23.37 11.14
CA HIS A 133 -4.61 22.70 10.89
C HIS A 133 -4.90 22.65 9.40
N GLU A 134 -5.26 21.46 8.88
CA GLU A 134 -5.68 21.27 7.49
C GLU A 134 -6.87 22.16 7.14
N HIS A 135 -7.78 22.38 8.10
CA HIS A 135 -8.97 23.23 7.97
C HIS A 135 -9.12 24.17 9.16
N VAL A 136 -9.65 25.37 8.90
CA VAL A 136 -10.05 26.33 9.91
C VAL A 136 -11.55 26.56 9.84
N ASN A 137 -12.21 26.65 11.00
CA ASN A 137 -13.65 26.95 11.02
C ASN A 137 -13.92 28.38 10.52
N SER A 138 -14.96 28.49 9.69
CA SER A 138 -15.52 29.77 9.28
C SER A 138 -16.01 30.58 10.49
N ILE A 139 -16.07 31.90 10.35
CA ILE A 139 -16.78 32.76 11.30
C ILE A 139 -18.28 32.45 11.36
N PHE A 140 -18.82 31.72 10.37
CA PHE A 140 -20.21 31.29 10.30
C PHE A 140 -20.50 29.98 11.05
N ALA A 141 -19.46 29.25 11.50
CA ALA A 141 -19.61 27.98 12.21
C ALA A 141 -20.55 28.13 13.42
N ASP A 142 -20.40 29.21 14.20
CA ASP A 142 -21.19 29.50 15.39
C ASP A 142 -22.33 30.51 15.17
N ALA A 143 -22.71 30.77 13.91
CA ALA A 143 -23.76 31.75 13.56
C ALA A 143 -25.15 31.46 14.19
N SER A 144 -25.38 30.24 14.69
CA SER A 144 -26.65 29.83 15.33
C SER A 144 -26.75 30.21 16.80
N SER A 145 -25.72 30.84 17.37
CA SER A 145 -25.76 31.30 18.76
C SER A 145 -26.91 32.30 18.96
N ALA A 146 -27.87 31.92 19.81
CA ALA A 146 -29.14 32.61 20.02
C ALA A 146 -29.02 34.06 20.49
N GLU A 147 -27.83 34.51 20.92
CA GLU A 147 -27.55 35.86 21.43
C GLU A 147 -27.71 36.98 20.38
N SER A 148 -27.66 36.65 19.07
CA SER A 148 -27.74 37.66 17.98
C SER A 148 -29.09 37.73 17.28
N ILE A 149 -29.85 36.63 17.22
CA ILE A 149 -31.07 36.49 16.40
C ILE A 149 -32.31 37.06 17.10
N ASN A 150 -32.43 36.85 18.42
CA ASN A 150 -33.62 37.25 19.20
C ASN A 150 -33.39 38.46 20.12
N ASN A 151 -32.25 39.14 19.99
CA ASN A 151 -31.93 40.30 20.81
C ASN A 151 -32.62 41.56 20.25
N PRO A 152 -33.50 42.25 21.01
CA PRO A 152 -34.15 43.49 20.56
C PRO A 152 -33.17 44.63 20.22
N ALA A 153 -31.92 44.55 20.68
CA ALA A 153 -30.85 45.49 20.33
C ALA A 153 -30.16 45.17 18.98
N CYS A 154 -30.54 44.06 18.34
CA CYS A 154 -29.97 43.56 17.09
C CYS A 154 -30.93 43.64 15.90
N PHE A 155 -32.22 43.91 16.10
CA PHE A 155 -33.16 44.09 14.99
C PHE A 155 -34.27 45.09 15.33
N HIS A 156 -34.96 45.58 14.29
CA HIS A 156 -36.15 46.41 14.44
C HIS A 156 -37.14 46.13 13.30
N ILE A 157 -38.42 45.99 13.63
CA ILE A 157 -39.50 45.79 12.66
C ILE A 157 -40.01 47.15 12.21
N ILE A 158 -40.06 47.37 10.90
CA ILE A 158 -40.51 48.60 10.24
C ILE A 158 -42.04 48.58 10.21
N SER A 159 -42.68 49.66 10.67
CA SER A 159 -44.13 49.81 10.53
C SER A 159 -44.50 50.17 9.08
N ILE A 160 -45.00 49.20 8.31
CA ILE A 160 -45.31 49.33 6.87
C ILE A 160 -46.61 50.12 6.61
N THR A 161 -47.25 50.69 7.64
CA THR A 161 -48.62 51.25 7.56
C THR A 161 -48.79 52.43 6.60
N ASN A 162 -47.70 53.14 6.22
CA ASN A 162 -47.78 54.38 5.45
C ASN A 162 -47.08 54.32 4.07
N SER A 163 -46.01 53.53 3.92
CA SER A 163 -45.27 53.36 2.65
C SER A 163 -44.25 52.23 2.77
N ILE A 164 -44.07 51.46 1.69
CA ILE A 164 -43.13 50.34 1.62
C ILE A 164 -41.74 50.87 1.24
N PRO A 165 -40.65 50.44 1.91
CA PRO A 165 -39.29 50.73 1.46
C PRO A 165 -38.89 49.83 0.28
N TYR A 166 -38.22 50.40 -0.73
CA TYR A 166 -37.85 49.67 -1.96
C TYR A 166 -36.35 49.72 -2.29
N THR A 167 -35.60 50.65 -1.70
CA THR A 167 -34.12 50.67 -1.71
C THR A 167 -33.61 51.34 -0.43
N GLY A 168 -32.31 51.26 -0.17
CA GLY A 168 -31.72 51.90 0.98
C GLY A 168 -30.21 51.76 1.04
N ALA A 169 -29.62 52.31 2.09
CA ALA A 169 -28.21 52.18 2.41
C ALA A 169 -28.05 52.00 3.92
N SER A 170 -27.00 51.31 4.33
CA SER A 170 -26.65 51.19 5.75
C SER A 170 -25.23 51.67 6.01
N TYR A 171 -24.98 52.08 7.25
CA TYR A 171 -23.68 52.54 7.70
C TYR A 171 -23.45 52.21 9.16
N LEU A 172 -22.23 51.76 9.49
CA LEU A 172 -21.77 51.58 10.86
C LEU A 172 -20.88 52.75 11.26
N THR A 173 -21.31 53.51 12.27
CA THR A 173 -20.51 54.63 12.78
C THR A 173 -19.27 54.14 13.55
N PRO A 174 -18.24 54.98 13.74
CA PRO A 174 -17.10 54.66 14.60
C PRO A 174 -17.50 54.26 16.03
N ASP A 175 -18.62 54.81 16.53
CA ASP A 175 -19.22 54.49 17.83
C ASP A 175 -20.03 53.19 17.84
N ARG A 176 -19.97 52.42 16.74
CA ARG A 176 -20.65 51.14 16.53
C ARG A 176 -22.19 51.25 16.50
N GLU A 177 -22.74 52.44 16.25
CA GLU A 177 -24.17 52.63 15.97
C GLU A 177 -24.46 52.23 14.51
N ALA A 178 -25.52 51.42 14.30
CA ALA A 178 -25.94 51.04 12.96
C ALA A 178 -27.03 51.99 12.49
N ILE A 179 -26.84 52.60 11.32
CA ILE A 179 -27.78 53.54 10.72
C ILE A 179 -28.26 52.95 9.40
N PHE A 180 -29.57 52.96 9.18
CA PHE A 180 -30.21 52.57 7.93
C PHE A 180 -30.98 53.75 7.37
N SER A 181 -30.74 54.11 6.11
CA SER A 181 -31.56 55.09 5.37
C SER A 181 -32.33 54.35 4.28
N LEU A 182 -33.64 54.33 4.36
CA LEU A 182 -34.53 53.59 3.49
C LEU A 182 -35.39 54.55 2.67
N ALA A 183 -35.36 54.40 1.34
CA ALA A 183 -36.23 55.15 0.45
C ALA A 183 -37.64 54.54 0.48
N LEU A 184 -38.63 55.38 0.76
CA LEU A 184 -40.04 55.01 0.82
C LEU A 184 -40.71 55.30 -0.52
N GLN A 185 -41.65 54.44 -0.96
CA GLN A 185 -42.51 54.71 -2.13
C GLN A 185 -43.23 56.06 -2.08
N SER A 186 -43.45 56.63 -0.89
CA SER A 186 -43.96 57.99 -0.69
C SER A 186 -42.99 59.12 -1.07
N GLY A 187 -41.77 58.83 -1.53
CA GLY A 187 -40.76 59.82 -1.92
C GLY A 187 -39.94 60.43 -0.78
N GLY A 188 -40.00 59.84 0.43
CA GLY A 188 -39.22 60.25 1.61
C GLY A 188 -38.10 59.26 1.98
N ILE A 189 -37.24 59.64 2.92
CA ILE A 189 -36.18 58.77 3.49
C ILE A 189 -36.51 58.48 4.95
N ALA A 190 -36.73 57.21 5.30
CA ALA A 190 -36.81 56.76 6.68
C ALA A 190 -35.41 56.41 7.20
N VAL A 191 -34.99 57.02 8.32
CA VAL A 191 -33.69 56.77 8.96
C VAL A 191 -33.89 56.02 10.27
N ILE A 192 -33.31 54.83 10.37
CA ILE A 192 -33.41 53.95 11.53
C ILE A 192 -32.03 53.85 12.18
N LYS A 193 -31.91 54.20 13.47
CA LYS A 193 -30.65 54.11 14.25
C LYS A 193 -30.77 53.05 15.33
N ILE A 194 -29.88 52.05 15.30
CA ILE A 194 -29.75 50.97 16.30
C ILE A 194 -28.45 51.15 17.08
N ASN A 195 -28.57 51.58 18.33
CA ASN A 195 -27.43 51.83 19.20
C ASN A 195 -27.07 50.55 20.01
N PRO A 196 -25.79 50.15 20.04
CA PRO A 196 -25.35 48.94 20.74
C PRO A 196 -25.47 49.02 22.27
N ASN A 197 -25.53 50.22 22.85
CA ASN A 197 -25.46 50.44 24.30
C ASN A 197 -26.82 50.81 24.92
N SER A 198 -27.90 50.84 24.13
CA SER A 198 -29.24 51.14 24.63
C SER A 198 -30.12 49.89 24.61
N GLU A 199 -30.73 49.57 25.74
CA GLU A 199 -31.82 48.56 25.83
C GLU A 199 -33.11 49.04 25.13
N LYS A 200 -33.14 50.28 24.62
CA LYS A 200 -34.31 50.88 23.96
C LYS A 200 -34.37 50.50 22.47
N ALA A 201 -35.62 50.39 21.98
CA ALA A 201 -35.95 50.19 20.57
C ALA A 201 -35.29 51.24 19.65
N ALA A 202 -35.08 50.86 18.38
CA ALA A 202 -34.47 51.71 17.37
C ALA A 202 -35.17 53.08 17.24
N LYS A 203 -34.38 54.14 16.97
CA LYS A 203 -34.92 55.47 16.70
C LYS A 203 -35.24 55.59 15.21
N VAL A 204 -36.46 55.99 14.88
CA VAL A 204 -36.92 56.17 13.50
C VAL A 204 -37.18 57.65 13.22
N PHE A 205 -36.67 58.17 12.11
CA PHE A 205 -36.86 59.54 11.66
C PHE A 205 -37.35 59.54 10.21
N ASP A 206 -38.42 60.27 9.90
CA ASP A 206 -38.87 60.46 8.51
C ASP A 206 -38.38 61.81 7.98
N VAL A 207 -37.55 61.76 6.94
CA VAL A 207 -37.05 62.93 6.23
C VAL A 207 -37.93 63.12 5.01
N LYS A 208 -38.75 64.18 5.03
CA LYS A 208 -39.59 64.57 3.90
C LYS A 208 -38.72 65.25 2.84
N SER A 209 -38.96 64.95 1.57
CA SER A 209 -38.36 65.68 0.46
C SER A 209 -38.92 67.10 0.44
N ASP A 210 -38.05 68.11 0.58
CA ASP A 210 -38.40 69.53 0.47
C ASP A 210 -38.71 69.95 -0.98
N SER A 211 -39.66 69.26 -1.62
CA SER A 211 -40.18 69.60 -2.94
C SER A 211 -41.28 70.68 -2.88
N PHE A 212 -41.38 71.43 -1.77
CA PHE A 212 -42.44 72.42 -1.54
C PHE A 212 -42.18 73.79 -2.21
N PHE A 213 -41.00 74.04 -2.79
CA PHE A 213 -40.64 75.39 -3.30
C PHE A 213 -40.58 75.55 -4.82
N THR A 214 -40.98 74.57 -5.63
CA THR A 214 -41.18 74.76 -7.09
C THR A 214 -42.56 75.34 -7.45
N GLY A 215 -43.24 75.99 -6.50
CA GLY A 215 -44.57 76.57 -6.67
C GLY A 215 -44.63 78.04 -7.16
N LEU A 216 -43.50 78.67 -7.50
CA LEU A 216 -43.46 80.12 -7.81
C LEU A 216 -42.94 80.49 -9.22
N ASN A 217 -42.98 79.56 -10.18
CA ASN A 217 -42.75 79.89 -11.60
C ASN A 217 -44.08 79.85 -12.39
N PHE A 218 -44.90 80.89 -12.20
CA PHE A 218 -45.97 81.24 -13.15
C PHE A 218 -45.30 81.76 -14.45
N PHE A 219 -45.83 81.38 -15.62
CA PHE A 219 -45.38 81.70 -17.00
C PHE A 219 -44.48 80.65 -17.70
N SER A 220 -45.06 79.49 -18.06
CA SER A 220 -45.02 79.01 -19.45
C SER A 220 -46.09 77.96 -19.69
N SER A 221 -47.05 78.29 -20.54
CA SER A 221 -48.15 77.41 -20.96
C SER A 221 -47.77 76.65 -22.22
N ARG A 222 -47.70 75.32 -22.16
CA ARG A 222 -48.04 74.46 -23.30
C ARG A 222 -48.76 73.21 -22.82
N SER A 223 -49.89 72.97 -23.45
CA SER A 223 -50.99 72.10 -23.04
C SER A 223 -50.63 70.61 -23.01
N GLY A 224 -50.86 69.99 -21.85
CA GLY A 224 -51.04 68.56 -21.65
C GLY A 224 -51.86 68.37 -20.37
N ARG A 225 -53.15 68.08 -20.51
CA ARG A 225 -54.05 67.82 -19.38
C ARG A 225 -53.67 66.49 -18.73
N GLY A 226 -53.46 66.51 -17.41
CA GLY A 226 -53.54 65.31 -16.57
C GLY A 226 -52.22 64.65 -16.18
N ALA A 227 -51.34 65.37 -15.48
CA ALA A 227 -50.36 64.74 -14.58
C ALA A 227 -50.23 65.66 -13.35
N LEU A 228 -51.05 65.41 -12.34
CA LEU A 228 -50.75 65.87 -10.98
C LEU A 228 -49.34 65.37 -10.65
N SER A 229 -48.49 66.26 -10.16
CA SER A 229 -47.10 66.02 -9.76
C SER A 229 -46.98 64.77 -8.87
N GLN A 230 -46.71 63.63 -9.50
CA GLN A 230 -46.26 62.40 -8.87
C GLN A 230 -44.73 62.41 -8.85
N ASP A 231 -44.20 62.34 -7.63
CA ASP A 231 -43.12 61.44 -7.24
C ASP A 231 -41.68 61.73 -7.73
N SER A 232 -40.97 62.60 -6.98
CA SER A 232 -39.51 62.55 -6.91
C SER A 232 -39.07 61.28 -6.15
N SER A 233 -39.17 60.13 -6.79
CA SER A 233 -38.71 58.86 -6.23
C SER A 233 -37.18 58.80 -6.20
N LEU A 234 -36.61 58.16 -5.18
CA LEU A 234 -35.16 58.00 -5.03
C LEU A 234 -34.68 56.78 -5.83
N LEU A 235 -33.65 56.95 -6.63
CA LEU A 235 -33.05 55.88 -7.44
C LEU A 235 -31.95 55.12 -6.69
N GLY A 236 -31.22 55.77 -5.79
CA GLY A 236 -30.18 55.13 -4.99
C GLY A 236 -29.65 56.03 -3.87
N ILE A 237 -29.12 55.41 -2.81
CA ILE A 237 -28.59 56.08 -1.62
C ILE A 237 -27.21 55.49 -1.29
N VAL A 238 -26.24 56.31 -0.90
CA VAL A 238 -24.91 55.88 -0.47
C VAL A 238 -24.42 56.73 0.70
N TYR A 239 -23.71 56.11 1.64
CA TYR A 239 -23.03 56.80 2.73
C TYR A 239 -21.58 57.15 2.38
N LYS A 240 -21.15 58.36 2.74
CA LYS A 240 -19.76 58.81 2.69
C LYS A 240 -19.32 59.39 4.03
N TYR A 241 -18.14 58.97 4.50
CA TYR A 241 -17.58 59.46 5.75
C TYR A 241 -16.35 60.32 5.43
N ILE A 242 -16.45 61.62 5.68
CA ILE A 242 -15.43 62.61 5.31
C ILE A 242 -15.15 63.45 6.55
N ASN A 243 -13.89 63.65 6.93
CA ASN A 243 -13.50 64.50 8.06
C ASN A 243 -14.29 64.27 9.37
N ARG A 244 -14.60 63.02 9.68
CA ARG A 244 -15.39 62.59 10.85
C ARG A 244 -16.89 62.87 10.82
N THR A 245 -17.43 63.29 9.69
CA THR A 245 -18.87 63.45 9.50
C THR A 245 -19.37 62.45 8.46
N ALA A 246 -20.53 61.85 8.74
CA ALA A 246 -21.22 60.99 7.79
C ALA A 246 -22.19 61.83 6.95
N PHE A 247 -22.11 61.65 5.63
CA PHE A 247 -22.99 62.24 4.65
C PHE A 247 -23.80 61.14 3.96
N VAL A 248 -25.08 61.41 3.75
CA VAL A 248 -25.97 60.60 2.93
C VAL A 248 -26.05 61.27 1.58
N VAL A 249 -25.72 60.57 0.51
CA VAL A 249 -25.86 61.06 -0.86
C VAL A 249 -26.92 60.22 -1.55
N ALA A 250 -27.89 60.87 -2.20
CA ALA A 250 -28.93 60.16 -2.93
C ALA A 250 -29.21 60.78 -4.29
N LEU A 251 -29.51 59.91 -5.25
CA LEU A 251 -29.92 60.25 -6.60
C LEU A 251 -31.44 60.15 -6.69
N ASN A 252 -32.10 61.17 -7.22
CA ASN A 252 -33.53 61.20 -7.45
C ASN A 252 -33.89 60.88 -8.92
N SER A 253 -35.15 60.54 -9.16
CA SER A 253 -35.72 60.27 -10.49
C SER A 253 -35.71 61.47 -11.44
N ASP A 254 -35.56 62.68 -10.91
CA ASP A 254 -35.39 63.93 -11.68
C ASP A 254 -33.93 64.23 -12.03
N GLY A 255 -32.99 63.34 -11.71
CA GLY A 255 -31.56 63.51 -11.95
C GLY A 255 -30.85 64.41 -10.92
N GLN A 256 -31.52 64.82 -9.84
CA GLN A 256 -30.85 65.57 -8.77
C GLN A 256 -30.06 64.66 -7.84
N LEU A 257 -28.78 65.01 -7.63
CA LEU A 257 -27.89 64.41 -6.65
C LEU A 257 -27.88 65.28 -5.39
N LYS A 258 -28.56 64.80 -4.34
CA LYS A 258 -28.72 65.49 -3.06
C LYS A 258 -27.79 64.89 -2.01
N CYS A 259 -27.26 65.75 -1.14
CA CYS A 259 -26.36 65.38 -0.06
C CYS A 259 -26.91 65.92 1.26
N TRP A 260 -27.06 65.05 2.26
CA TRP A 260 -27.49 65.37 3.61
C TRP A 260 -26.36 65.09 4.61
N ASN A 261 -26.28 65.88 5.67
CA ASN A 261 -25.37 65.62 6.78
C ASN A 261 -25.95 64.56 7.76
N GLY A 262 -25.21 64.23 8.82
CA GLY A 262 -25.61 63.21 9.81
C GLY A 262 -26.89 63.49 10.61
N ASP A 263 -27.34 64.76 10.62
CA ASP A 263 -28.62 65.19 11.19
C ASP A 263 -29.76 65.20 10.16
N MET A 264 -29.48 64.72 8.94
CA MET A 264 -30.39 64.69 7.80
C MET A 264 -30.84 66.07 7.28
N ASN A 265 -30.02 67.11 7.50
CA ASN A 265 -30.22 68.42 6.85
C ASN A 265 -29.56 68.41 5.46
N LEU A 266 -30.26 68.95 4.46
CA LEU A 266 -29.75 69.05 3.09
C LEU A 266 -28.59 70.07 3.03
N THR A 267 -27.39 69.62 2.68
CA THR A 267 -26.17 70.44 2.59
C THR A 267 -25.71 70.70 1.17
N GLY A 268 -26.07 69.84 0.22
CA GLY A 268 -25.67 69.97 -1.18
C GLY A 268 -26.73 69.44 -2.14
N ASN A 269 -26.85 70.09 -3.30
CA ASN A 269 -27.70 69.64 -4.40
C ASN A 269 -27.00 69.94 -5.73
N CYS A 270 -27.03 68.99 -6.67
CA CYS A 270 -26.43 69.12 -7.99
C CYS A 270 -27.34 68.47 -9.04
N ASP A 271 -27.63 69.18 -10.12
CA ASP A 271 -28.31 68.62 -11.29
C ASP A 271 -27.30 67.83 -12.15
N THR A 272 -27.42 66.50 -12.14
CA THR A 272 -26.49 65.63 -12.88
C THR A 272 -26.68 65.71 -14.39
N LEU A 273 -27.90 66.04 -14.86
CA LEU A 273 -28.27 66.07 -16.27
C LEU A 273 -27.65 67.26 -17.00
N GLN A 274 -27.19 68.28 -16.27
CA GLN A 274 -26.46 69.42 -16.84
C GLN A 274 -25.14 68.98 -17.52
N TYR A 275 -24.56 67.86 -17.09
CA TYR A 275 -23.29 67.32 -17.60
C TYR A 275 -23.47 66.23 -18.65
N CYS A 276 -24.71 65.92 -19.02
CA CYS A 276 -25.06 64.90 -20.01
C CYS A 276 -25.41 65.52 -21.37
N LYS A 277 -25.15 64.79 -22.46
CA LYS A 277 -25.56 65.19 -23.82
C LYS A 277 -27.09 65.17 -23.97
N THR A 278 -27.75 64.15 -23.40
CA THR A 278 -29.20 64.02 -23.32
C THR A 278 -29.70 64.35 -21.91
N ARG A 279 -30.83 65.07 -21.80
CA ARG A 279 -31.36 65.58 -20.52
C ARG A 279 -32.53 64.82 -19.93
N ASN A 280 -32.93 63.70 -20.54
CA ASN A 280 -34.03 62.86 -20.05
C ASN A 280 -33.47 61.50 -19.64
N LEU A 281 -33.92 61.03 -18.47
CA LEU A 281 -33.60 59.72 -17.94
C LEU A 281 -34.59 58.68 -18.47
N VAL A 282 -34.10 57.47 -18.74
CA VAL A 282 -34.95 56.28 -18.93
C VAL A 282 -35.40 55.78 -17.56
N ASN A 283 -36.57 55.13 -17.46
CA ASN A 283 -37.15 54.74 -16.17
C ASN A 283 -36.39 53.65 -15.38
N GLN A 284 -35.27 53.10 -15.89
CA GLN A 284 -34.61 51.93 -15.28
C GLN A 284 -33.08 51.99 -15.37
N SER A 285 -32.42 51.23 -14.48
CA SER A 285 -30.99 50.88 -14.51
C SER A 285 -29.97 51.98 -14.15
N HIS A 286 -30.36 53.02 -13.41
CA HIS A 286 -29.40 53.99 -12.83
C HIS A 286 -28.71 53.40 -11.60
N LEU A 287 -27.43 53.73 -11.40
CA LEU A 287 -26.66 53.24 -10.26
C LEU A 287 -25.85 54.36 -9.61
N LEU A 288 -25.87 54.41 -8.28
CA LEU A 288 -25.03 55.27 -7.45
C LEU A 288 -24.08 54.40 -6.64
N ARG A 289 -22.76 54.62 -6.78
CA ARG A 289 -21.73 53.88 -6.04
C ARG A 289 -20.68 54.82 -5.46
N LYS A 290 -20.06 54.38 -4.36
CA LYS A 290 -18.87 55.01 -3.79
C LYS A 290 -17.60 54.34 -4.30
N SER A 291 -16.50 55.08 -4.28
CA SER A 291 -15.15 54.51 -4.41
C SER A 291 -14.91 53.39 -3.39
N SER A 292 -14.23 52.32 -3.80
CA SER A 292 -13.85 51.19 -2.93
C SER A 292 -12.90 51.61 -1.82
N VAL A 293 -12.10 52.65 -2.08
CA VAL A 293 -11.30 53.32 -1.05
C VAL A 293 -12.21 54.25 -0.27
N ASP A 294 -12.57 53.87 0.96
CA ASP A 294 -13.47 54.65 1.81
C ASP A 294 -12.95 56.09 2.07
N ALA A 295 -11.63 56.30 2.03
CA ALA A 295 -11.00 57.62 2.18
C ALA A 295 -11.21 58.55 0.97
N ASP A 296 -11.56 58.02 -0.20
CA ASP A 296 -11.84 58.83 -1.39
C ASP A 296 -13.23 59.48 -1.26
N PRO A 297 -13.32 60.83 -1.26
CA PRO A 297 -14.59 61.54 -1.10
C PRO A 297 -15.47 61.51 -2.37
N SER A 298 -15.05 60.81 -3.43
CA SER A 298 -15.81 60.74 -4.68
C SER A 298 -16.93 59.71 -4.68
N VAL A 299 -18.02 60.06 -5.37
CA VAL A 299 -19.16 59.20 -5.72
C VAL A 299 -19.31 59.17 -7.22
N TRP A 300 -19.77 58.03 -7.73
CA TRP A 300 -19.95 57.78 -9.15
C TRP A 300 -21.42 57.48 -9.44
N VAL A 301 -21.92 58.07 -10.51
CA VAL A 301 -23.30 57.92 -10.97
C VAL A 301 -23.28 57.36 -12.38
N TYR A 302 -23.99 56.26 -12.59
CA TYR A 302 -24.33 55.77 -13.92
C TYR A 302 -25.76 56.18 -14.26
N LEU A 303 -25.92 56.84 -15.42
CA LEU A 303 -27.22 57.28 -15.92
C LEU A 303 -27.52 56.64 -17.28
N CYS A 304 -28.71 56.06 -17.38
CA CYS A 304 -29.30 55.60 -18.64
C CYS A 304 -30.16 56.72 -19.24
N LEU A 305 -29.74 57.28 -20.37
CA LEU A 305 -30.36 58.45 -20.99
C LEU A 305 -31.22 58.05 -22.20
N GLU A 306 -32.21 58.87 -22.53
CA GLU A 306 -33.01 58.67 -23.73
C GLU A 306 -32.15 58.66 -25.01
N GLY A 307 -32.61 57.91 -26.02
CA GLY A 307 -31.91 57.79 -27.31
C GLY A 307 -30.76 56.78 -27.32
N GLY A 308 -30.62 55.95 -26.29
CA GLY A 308 -29.58 54.91 -26.24
C GLY A 308 -28.23 55.37 -25.70
N ASN A 309 -28.16 56.59 -25.18
CA ASN A 309 -26.94 57.11 -24.58
C ASN A 309 -26.88 56.67 -23.12
N SER A 310 -25.68 56.33 -22.63
CA SER A 310 -25.46 56.24 -21.18
C SER A 310 -24.09 56.81 -20.83
N CYS A 311 -23.93 57.24 -19.58
CA CYS A 311 -22.69 57.87 -19.14
C CYS A 311 -22.43 57.63 -17.66
N PHE A 312 -21.15 57.68 -17.30
CA PHE A 312 -20.70 57.69 -15.92
C PHE A 312 -20.26 59.10 -15.55
N LEU A 313 -20.68 59.58 -14.39
CA LEU A 313 -20.35 60.90 -13.86
C LEU A 313 -19.66 60.73 -12.50
N GLN A 314 -18.53 61.39 -12.32
CA GLN A 314 -17.82 61.43 -11.04
C GLN A 314 -18.08 62.77 -10.34
N PHE A 315 -18.49 62.70 -9.08
CA PHE A 315 -18.68 63.85 -8.20
C PHE A 315 -17.84 63.72 -6.94
N LYS A 316 -17.31 64.85 -6.45
CA LYS A 316 -16.60 64.95 -5.18
C LYS A 316 -17.49 65.59 -4.13
N ILE A 317 -17.61 64.95 -2.97
CA ILE A 317 -18.29 65.55 -1.83
C ILE A 317 -17.28 66.39 -1.04
N SER A 318 -17.59 67.67 -0.83
CA SER A 318 -16.75 68.56 -0.03
C SER A 318 -16.90 68.27 1.47
N PRO A 319 -15.94 68.66 2.32
CA PRO A 319 -16.07 68.55 3.77
C PRO A 319 -17.29 69.27 4.37
N GLU A 320 -17.83 70.26 3.64
CA GLU A 320 -19.02 71.03 4.02
C GLU A 320 -20.32 70.36 3.53
N GLY A 321 -20.22 69.24 2.80
CA GLY A 321 -21.36 68.51 2.24
C GLY A 321 -21.83 68.99 0.86
N GLY A 322 -21.06 69.86 0.20
CA GLY A 322 -21.29 70.30 -1.17
C GLY A 322 -20.94 69.22 -2.20
N VAL A 323 -21.65 69.21 -3.33
CA VAL A 323 -21.47 68.22 -4.41
C VAL A 323 -20.82 68.91 -5.61
N HIS A 324 -19.62 68.48 -6.00
CA HIS A 324 -18.86 69.08 -7.10
C HIS A 324 -18.59 68.08 -8.22
N PHE A 325 -18.95 68.43 -9.46
CA PHE A 325 -18.63 67.62 -10.63
C PHE A 325 -17.12 67.57 -10.88
N LEU A 326 -16.59 66.39 -11.21
CA LEU A 326 -15.18 66.20 -11.57
C LEU A 326 -15.01 65.88 -13.05
N ARG A 327 -15.67 64.82 -13.55
CA ARG A 327 -15.51 64.34 -14.92
C ARG A 327 -16.67 63.44 -15.35
N SER A 328 -16.76 63.21 -16.66
CA SER A 328 -17.75 62.36 -17.32
C SER A 328 -17.07 61.34 -18.24
N ALA A 329 -17.54 60.10 -18.24
CA ALA A 329 -17.19 59.05 -19.19
C ALA A 329 -18.43 58.73 -20.04
N ALA A 330 -18.49 59.31 -21.24
CA ALA A 330 -19.68 59.26 -22.11
C ALA A 330 -19.48 58.48 -23.42
N ASP A 331 -18.23 58.24 -23.85
CA ASP A 331 -17.92 57.53 -25.09
C ASP A 331 -17.74 56.03 -24.78
N LEU A 332 -18.86 55.35 -24.55
CA LEU A 332 -18.88 53.93 -24.25
C LEU A 332 -18.41 53.09 -25.46
N PRO A 333 -17.88 51.88 -25.22
CA PRO A 333 -17.45 51.01 -26.30
C PRO A 333 -18.60 50.60 -27.24
N HIS A 334 -18.29 50.34 -28.51
CA HIS A 334 -19.28 50.01 -29.56
C HIS A 334 -20.17 48.79 -29.21
N LEU A 335 -19.62 47.80 -28.50
CA LEU A 335 -20.37 46.60 -28.07
C LEU A 335 -21.40 46.89 -26.97
N ILE A 336 -21.34 48.06 -26.33
CA ILE A 336 -22.18 48.47 -25.20
C ILE A 336 -22.98 49.74 -25.55
N SER A 337 -22.83 50.26 -26.77
CA SER A 337 -23.53 51.46 -27.24
C SER A 337 -24.92 51.18 -27.79
N SER A 338 -25.45 49.96 -27.66
CA SER A 338 -26.82 49.65 -28.09
C SER A 338 -27.84 50.09 -27.01
N GLN A 339 -29.09 50.41 -27.38
CA GLN A 339 -30.10 50.98 -26.46
C GLN A 339 -30.62 50.02 -25.36
N MET A 340 -29.93 48.91 -25.17
CA MET A 340 -30.55 47.61 -25.05
C MET A 340 -29.62 46.69 -24.22
N ASP A 341 -28.32 47.00 -24.19
CA ASP A 341 -27.36 46.49 -23.21
C ASP A 341 -27.64 47.07 -21.81
N GLN A 342 -27.52 46.24 -20.77
CA GLN A 342 -27.83 46.62 -19.39
C GLN A 342 -26.59 46.54 -18.49
N LEU A 343 -26.28 47.64 -17.79
CA LEU A 343 -25.29 47.62 -16.71
C LEU A 343 -25.87 46.89 -15.49
N ILE A 344 -25.16 45.87 -15.02
CA ILE A 344 -25.56 45.08 -13.85
C ILE A 344 -25.00 45.71 -12.58
N ASP A 345 -23.69 45.98 -12.58
CA ASP A 345 -22.98 46.57 -11.45
C ASP A 345 -21.66 47.20 -11.91
N PHE A 346 -21.12 48.10 -11.08
CA PHE A 346 -19.80 48.67 -11.29
C PHE A 346 -19.10 48.95 -9.96
N ILE A 347 -17.78 48.87 -9.98
CA ILE A 347 -16.92 49.18 -8.83
C ILE A 347 -15.79 50.10 -9.26
N VAL A 348 -15.35 50.95 -8.33
CA VAL A 348 -14.28 51.92 -8.58
C VAL A 348 -13.07 51.54 -7.74
N LEU A 349 -11.96 51.21 -8.40
CA LEU A 349 -10.73 50.72 -7.81
C LEU A 349 -9.56 51.58 -8.25
N GLN A 350 -8.88 52.25 -7.31
CA GLN A 350 -7.68 53.04 -7.62
C GLN A 350 -7.88 54.01 -8.80
N ASN A 351 -9.05 54.68 -8.86
CA ASN A 351 -9.47 55.57 -9.95
C ASN A 351 -9.83 54.88 -11.28
N LEU A 352 -9.79 53.55 -11.37
CA LEU A 352 -10.34 52.78 -12.49
C LEU A 352 -11.79 52.41 -12.23
N LEU A 353 -12.62 52.53 -13.25
CA LEU A 353 -14.02 52.14 -13.20
C LEU A 353 -14.17 50.77 -13.88
N TRP A 354 -14.48 49.75 -13.10
CA TRP A 354 -14.79 48.40 -13.60
C TRP A 354 -16.30 48.22 -13.67
N CYS A 355 -16.79 47.77 -14.83
CA CYS A 355 -18.21 47.62 -15.11
C CYS A 355 -18.49 46.20 -15.61
N VAL A 356 -19.64 45.63 -15.22
CA VAL A 356 -20.13 44.36 -15.74
C VAL A 356 -21.52 44.54 -16.37
N TRP A 357 -21.67 44.03 -17.57
CA TRP A 357 -22.77 44.30 -18.48
C TRP A 357 -23.40 42.99 -18.96
N HIS A 358 -24.69 43.03 -19.29
CA HIS A 358 -25.33 42.06 -20.17
C HIS A 358 -25.55 42.70 -21.53
N THR A 359 -25.17 42.00 -22.59
CA THR A 359 -25.51 42.38 -23.96
C THR A 359 -26.94 41.99 -24.31
N MET A 360 -27.44 42.45 -25.45
CA MET A 360 -28.73 41.99 -25.99
C MET A 360 -28.86 40.50 -26.25
N GLU A 361 -27.73 39.86 -26.53
CA GLU A 361 -27.67 38.41 -26.72
C GLU A 361 -27.55 37.67 -25.37
N ASN A 362 -27.70 38.40 -24.26
CA ASN A 362 -27.58 37.92 -22.89
C ASN A 362 -26.17 37.38 -22.58
N GLU A 363 -25.15 37.89 -23.27
CA GLU A 363 -23.76 37.59 -23.00
C GLU A 363 -23.19 38.52 -21.94
N SER A 364 -22.22 38.03 -21.18
CA SER A 364 -21.56 38.79 -20.13
C SER A 364 -20.39 39.56 -20.72
N VAL A 365 -20.27 40.85 -20.40
CA VAL A 365 -19.11 41.67 -20.80
C VAL A 365 -18.58 42.40 -19.57
N VAL A 366 -17.28 42.40 -19.38
CA VAL A 366 -16.62 43.18 -18.33
C VAL A 366 -15.70 44.21 -18.98
N THR A 367 -15.85 45.47 -18.57
CA THR A 367 -15.01 46.57 -19.07
C THR A 367 -14.33 47.34 -17.95
N ALA A 368 -13.20 47.96 -18.28
CA ALA A 368 -12.48 48.86 -17.42
C ALA A 368 -12.28 50.21 -18.12
N TYR A 369 -12.66 51.30 -17.45
CA TYR A 369 -12.40 52.66 -17.87
C TYR A 369 -11.24 53.24 -17.08
N ASN A 370 -10.22 53.68 -17.81
CA ASN A 370 -9.11 54.46 -17.30
C ASN A 370 -9.37 55.94 -17.59
N PRO A 371 -9.55 56.78 -16.54
CA PRO A 371 -9.83 58.20 -16.71
C PRO A 371 -8.62 59.00 -17.21
N ASP A 372 -7.40 58.49 -17.03
CA ASP A 372 -6.15 59.13 -17.43
C ASP A 372 -5.32 58.16 -18.29
N PRO A 373 -5.77 57.84 -19.53
CA PRO A 373 -5.08 56.90 -20.39
C PRO A 373 -3.71 57.45 -20.80
N ALA A 374 -2.72 56.56 -20.99
CA ALA A 374 -1.45 56.94 -21.61
C ALA A 374 -1.71 57.52 -23.02
N HIS A 375 -0.85 58.45 -23.47
CA HIS A 375 -1.01 59.12 -24.77
C HIS A 375 -1.28 58.10 -25.89
N GLY A 376 -2.46 58.15 -26.52
CA GLY A 376 -2.86 57.29 -27.64
C GLY A 376 -3.67 56.03 -27.27
N SER A 377 -3.77 55.67 -25.99
CA SER A 377 -4.56 54.50 -25.55
C SER A 377 -6.06 54.80 -25.48
N ARG A 378 -6.90 53.80 -25.78
CA ARG A 378 -8.35 53.90 -25.60
C ARG A 378 -8.68 54.01 -24.11
N PRO A 379 -9.59 54.89 -23.70
CA PRO A 379 -9.96 55.03 -22.30
C PRO A 379 -10.71 53.80 -21.77
N TRP A 380 -11.31 52.99 -22.65
CA TRP A 380 -11.99 51.74 -22.32
C TRP A 380 -11.21 50.53 -22.80
N SER A 381 -11.17 49.50 -21.95
CA SER A 381 -10.61 48.17 -22.24
C SER A 381 -11.60 47.07 -21.84
N TYR A 382 -11.49 45.91 -22.46
CA TYR A 382 -12.31 44.74 -22.16
C TYR A 382 -11.50 43.74 -21.34
N ALA A 383 -12.15 43.09 -20.37
CA ALA A 383 -11.58 41.89 -19.78
C ALA A 383 -11.86 40.70 -20.70
N GLN A 384 -10.89 39.79 -20.81
CA GLN A 384 -11.06 38.56 -21.56
C GLN A 384 -11.80 37.53 -20.70
N LEU A 385 -13.08 37.29 -20.99
CA LEU A 385 -13.86 36.25 -20.33
C LEU A 385 -13.61 34.89 -21.00
N GLU A 386 -13.77 33.82 -20.23
CA GLU A 386 -13.64 32.46 -20.76
C GLU A 386 -14.85 32.11 -21.64
N PRO A 387 -14.64 31.45 -22.79
CA PRO A 387 -15.74 31.11 -23.68
C PRO A 387 -16.73 30.15 -23.01
N LEU A 388 -18.02 30.33 -23.30
CA LEU A 388 -19.12 29.53 -22.76
C LEU A 388 -19.07 28.07 -23.20
N HIS A 389 -18.43 27.80 -24.33
CA HIS A 389 -18.23 26.48 -24.92
C HIS A 389 -16.94 26.49 -25.75
N ILE A 390 -16.31 25.34 -25.86
CA ILE A 390 -15.25 25.09 -26.83
C ILE A 390 -15.87 24.30 -27.99
N ASN A 391 -15.50 24.61 -29.24
CA ASN A 391 -15.94 23.79 -30.36
C ASN A 391 -15.31 22.39 -30.20
N PRO A 392 -16.10 21.31 -30.12
CA PRO A 392 -15.57 19.96 -29.91
C PRO A 392 -14.64 19.53 -31.06
N THR A 393 -14.87 20.11 -32.24
CA THR A 393 -14.02 19.94 -33.42
C THR A 393 -12.70 20.69 -33.34
N SER A 394 -12.46 21.66 -32.46
CA SER A 394 -11.18 22.38 -32.36
C SER A 394 -10.43 21.98 -31.07
N PRO A 395 -9.65 20.89 -31.09
CA PRO A 395 -8.88 20.48 -29.93
C PRO A 395 -7.61 21.34 -29.83
N ALA A 396 -7.55 22.21 -28.83
CA ALA A 396 -6.27 22.74 -28.38
C ALA A 396 -5.42 21.57 -27.84
N LEU A 397 -4.44 21.09 -28.62
CA LEU A 397 -3.37 20.15 -28.23
C LEU A 397 -3.75 19.09 -27.16
N CYS A 398 -4.96 18.53 -27.27
CA CYS A 398 -5.47 17.54 -26.33
C CYS A 398 -5.36 16.17 -27.01
N PRO A 399 -4.56 15.23 -26.46
CA PRO A 399 -4.10 14.06 -27.19
C PRO A 399 -5.16 13.04 -27.60
N GLN A 400 -6.43 13.22 -27.22
CA GLN A 400 -7.48 12.25 -27.56
C GLN A 400 -8.73 12.81 -28.23
N GLY A 401 -8.90 14.12 -28.39
CA GLY A 401 -10.01 14.70 -29.21
C GLY A 401 -11.43 14.21 -28.91
N LYS A 402 -11.67 13.49 -27.81
CA LYS A 402 -12.98 12.93 -27.45
C LYS A 402 -13.78 13.95 -26.66
N ILE A 403 -15.04 14.14 -27.05
CA ILE A 403 -15.98 15.03 -26.36
C ILE A 403 -16.11 14.68 -24.87
N SER A 404 -16.00 13.39 -24.53
CA SER A 404 -16.01 12.92 -23.14
C SER A 404 -14.91 13.56 -22.29
N ASP A 405 -13.69 13.69 -22.82
CA ASP A 405 -12.59 14.35 -22.11
C ASP A 405 -12.80 15.86 -22.00
N LEU A 406 -13.41 16.49 -23.01
CA LEU A 406 -13.75 17.91 -22.97
C LEU A 406 -14.78 18.22 -21.86
N ILE A 407 -15.78 17.36 -21.66
CA ILE A 407 -16.81 17.56 -20.61
C ILE A 407 -16.19 17.56 -19.21
N PHE A 408 -15.18 16.72 -19.00
CA PHE A 408 -14.49 16.62 -17.71
C PHE A 408 -13.21 17.45 -17.65
N LYS A 409 -12.92 18.25 -18.68
CA LYS A 409 -11.81 19.20 -18.64
C LYS A 409 -12.03 20.17 -17.48
N PRO A 410 -11.09 20.26 -16.52
CA PRO A 410 -11.29 21.11 -15.35
C PRO A 410 -11.51 22.57 -15.76
N GLY A 411 -12.44 23.24 -15.08
CA GLY A 411 -12.80 24.64 -15.35
C GLY A 411 -13.76 24.88 -16.52
N LEU A 412 -14.07 23.86 -17.34
CA LEU A 412 -15.07 24.00 -18.41
C LEU A 412 -16.49 23.87 -17.86
N PHE A 413 -16.84 22.75 -17.23
CA PHE A 413 -18.16 22.55 -16.63
C PHE A 413 -18.04 22.25 -15.14
N SER A 414 -18.91 22.89 -14.33
CA SER A 414 -18.94 22.56 -12.91
C SER A 414 -19.55 21.17 -12.70
N ARG A 415 -19.20 20.51 -11.60
CA ARG A 415 -19.81 19.23 -11.20
C ARG A 415 -21.34 19.31 -11.14
N SER A 416 -21.91 20.46 -10.74
CA SER A 416 -23.37 20.67 -10.72
C SER A 416 -23.96 20.78 -12.12
N ASP A 417 -23.25 21.35 -13.09
CA ASP A 417 -23.76 21.49 -14.47
C ASP A 417 -23.84 20.10 -15.12
N VAL A 418 -22.79 19.28 -14.98
CA VAL A 418 -22.74 17.91 -15.50
C VAL A 418 -23.76 17.00 -14.80
N ALA A 419 -23.91 17.10 -13.47
CA ALA A 419 -24.89 16.31 -12.73
C ALA A 419 -26.33 16.62 -13.15
N LYS A 420 -26.68 17.89 -13.36
CA LYS A 420 -28.02 18.29 -13.84
C LYS A 420 -28.27 17.88 -15.29
N ALA A 421 -27.23 17.94 -16.13
CA ALA A 421 -27.29 17.43 -17.50
C ALA A 421 -27.60 15.92 -17.49
N LEU A 422 -26.91 15.15 -16.64
CA LEU A 422 -27.12 13.71 -16.48
C LEU A 422 -28.52 13.37 -15.96
N GLU A 423 -29.03 14.09 -14.95
CA GLU A 423 -30.37 13.85 -14.38
C GLU A 423 -31.48 13.99 -15.43
N ILE A 424 -31.40 15.01 -16.28
CA ILE A 424 -32.37 15.21 -17.36
C ILE A 424 -32.18 14.18 -18.48
N HIS A 425 -30.93 13.89 -18.86
CA HIS A 425 -30.65 12.93 -19.92
C HIS A 425 -31.15 11.52 -19.57
N ASN A 426 -31.02 11.11 -18.31
CA ASN A 426 -31.51 9.83 -17.81
C ASN A 426 -33.03 9.83 -17.48
N GLY A 427 -33.78 10.84 -17.93
CA GLY A 427 -35.25 10.88 -17.84
C GLY A 427 -35.83 11.05 -16.43
N GLY A 428 -35.02 11.45 -15.44
CA GLY A 428 -35.46 11.73 -14.06
C GLY A 428 -36.08 10.57 -13.28
N ALA A 429 -36.18 9.35 -13.84
CA ALA A 429 -36.96 8.25 -13.27
C ALA A 429 -36.19 6.93 -13.09
N ASP A 430 -35.09 6.69 -13.80
CA ASP A 430 -34.31 5.45 -13.69
C ASP A 430 -33.12 5.59 -12.71
N ASN A 431 -33.39 5.33 -11.42
CA ASN A 431 -32.38 5.29 -10.35
C ASN A 431 -31.46 4.06 -10.39
N ASN A 432 -31.25 3.44 -11.56
CA ASN A 432 -30.45 2.22 -11.70
C ASN A 432 -28.94 2.46 -11.80
N VAL A 433 -28.49 3.72 -11.74
CA VAL A 433 -27.07 4.08 -11.78
C VAL A 433 -26.48 3.95 -10.37
N ASP A 434 -25.44 3.13 -10.20
CA ASP A 434 -24.83 2.90 -8.90
C ASP A 434 -24.24 4.20 -8.33
N SER A 435 -24.81 4.65 -7.20
CA SER A 435 -24.38 5.86 -6.47
C SER A 435 -22.91 5.81 -5.99
N ARG A 436 -22.28 4.64 -5.97
CA ARG A 436 -20.87 4.46 -5.63
C ARG A 436 -19.92 4.85 -6.77
N LEU A 437 -20.42 4.94 -8.01
CA LEU A 437 -19.63 5.32 -9.18
C LEU A 437 -19.35 6.83 -9.19
N THR A 438 -18.17 7.20 -9.69
CA THR A 438 -17.81 8.62 -9.89
C THR A 438 -18.74 9.26 -10.91
N LEU A 439 -18.89 10.60 -10.89
CA LEU A 439 -19.75 11.30 -11.87
C LEU A 439 -19.34 10.98 -13.32
N ARG A 440 -18.04 10.82 -13.59
CA ARG A 440 -17.50 10.44 -14.91
C ARG A 440 -17.94 9.04 -15.33
N GLN A 441 -17.83 8.05 -14.43
CA GLN A 441 -18.28 6.67 -14.69
C GLN A 441 -19.80 6.61 -14.90
N ARG A 442 -20.57 7.38 -14.13
CA ARG A 442 -22.03 7.47 -14.28
C ARG A 442 -22.45 8.06 -15.63
N VAL A 443 -21.78 9.12 -16.09
CA VAL A 443 -22.00 9.68 -17.43
C VAL A 443 -21.63 8.65 -18.50
N MET A 444 -20.46 8.00 -18.37
CA MET A 444 -20.02 7.00 -19.35
C MET A 444 -21.03 5.86 -19.49
N GLN A 445 -21.51 5.31 -18.38
CA GLN A 445 -22.48 4.22 -18.36
C GLN A 445 -23.82 4.61 -19.04
N VAL A 446 -24.31 5.83 -18.80
CA VAL A 446 -25.57 6.29 -19.40
C VAL A 446 -25.40 6.52 -20.90
N VAL A 447 -24.31 7.17 -21.32
CA VAL A 447 -24.02 7.45 -22.73
C VAL A 447 -23.77 6.15 -23.51
N GLU A 448 -22.98 5.21 -22.97
CA GLU A 448 -22.74 3.90 -23.59
C GLU A 448 -24.03 3.10 -23.76
N ARG A 449 -24.91 3.08 -22.74
CA ARG A 449 -26.23 2.44 -22.84
C ARG A 449 -27.07 3.02 -23.98
N ASP A 450 -27.04 4.35 -24.13
CA ASP A 450 -27.82 5.05 -25.15
C ASP A 450 -27.21 4.87 -26.56
N ILE A 451 -25.87 4.74 -26.65
CA ILE A 451 -25.16 4.33 -27.87
C ILE A 451 -25.57 2.91 -28.25
N ASP A 452 -25.47 1.95 -27.33
CA ASP A 452 -25.85 0.55 -27.57
C ASP A 452 -27.31 0.43 -28.01
N ALA A 453 -28.22 1.18 -27.38
CA ALA A 453 -29.63 1.20 -27.76
C ALA A 453 -29.83 1.65 -29.21
N LYS A 454 -29.18 2.74 -29.66
CA LYS A 454 -29.27 3.22 -31.05
C LYS A 454 -28.51 2.34 -32.04
N VAL A 455 -27.37 1.77 -31.63
CA VAL A 455 -26.59 0.84 -32.47
C VAL A 455 -27.35 -0.47 -32.69
N ASN A 456 -28.14 -0.92 -31.71
CA ASN A 456 -29.03 -2.08 -31.86
C ASN A 456 -30.24 -1.83 -32.78
N GLU A 457 -30.55 -0.57 -33.11
CA GLU A 457 -31.58 -0.22 -34.11
C GLU A 457 -31.05 -0.28 -35.55
N LEU A 458 -29.73 -0.43 -35.75
CA LEU A 458 -29.13 -0.56 -37.08
C LEU A 458 -29.49 -1.91 -37.74
N PRO A 459 -29.69 -1.94 -39.07
CA PRO A 459 -30.00 -3.19 -39.78
C PRO A 459 -28.88 -4.22 -39.68
N ASP A 460 -29.23 -5.48 -39.38
CA ASP A 460 -28.27 -6.60 -39.30
C ASP A 460 -27.59 -6.94 -40.65
N GLU A 461 -28.17 -6.53 -41.77
CA GLU A 461 -27.66 -6.81 -43.13
C GLU A 461 -26.59 -5.80 -43.63
N MET A 462 -26.20 -4.82 -42.81
CA MET A 462 -25.23 -3.78 -43.18
C MET A 462 -23.78 -4.32 -43.19
N ASP A 463 -22.94 -3.83 -44.11
CA ASP A 463 -21.52 -4.19 -44.18
C ASP A 463 -20.71 -3.65 -42.99
N GLU A 464 -19.68 -4.40 -42.56
CA GLU A 464 -18.89 -4.09 -41.37
C GLU A 464 -18.27 -2.68 -41.39
N VAL A 465 -17.81 -2.20 -42.56
CA VAL A 465 -17.21 -0.87 -42.70
C VAL A 465 -18.24 0.24 -42.53
N SER A 466 -19.39 0.14 -43.20
CA SER A 466 -20.47 1.13 -43.06
C SER A 466 -21.12 1.06 -41.69
N ARG A 467 -21.15 -0.12 -41.07
CA ARG A 467 -21.59 -0.30 -39.68
C ARG A 467 -20.66 0.41 -38.71
N ALA A 468 -19.34 0.19 -38.79
CA ALA A 468 -18.37 0.87 -37.94
C ALA A 468 -18.41 2.40 -38.11
N ALA A 469 -18.56 2.90 -39.35
CA ALA A 469 -18.72 4.34 -39.60
C ALA A 469 -20.01 4.90 -38.99
N SER A 470 -21.10 4.14 -39.06
CA SER A 470 -22.40 4.51 -38.49
C SER A 470 -22.39 4.47 -36.96
N GLU A 471 -21.72 3.49 -36.34
CA GLU A 471 -21.48 3.40 -34.89
C GLU A 471 -20.66 4.60 -34.40
N HIS A 472 -19.61 4.98 -35.11
CA HIS A 472 -18.84 6.18 -34.81
C HIS A 472 -19.69 7.46 -34.87
N PHE A 473 -20.48 7.61 -35.94
CA PHE A 473 -21.37 8.75 -36.12
C PHE A 473 -22.44 8.85 -35.02
N ILE A 474 -23.07 7.72 -34.65
CA ILE A 474 -24.05 7.64 -33.57
C ILE A 474 -23.42 8.03 -32.23
N SER A 475 -22.21 7.51 -31.96
CA SER A 475 -21.44 7.85 -30.76
C SER A 475 -21.17 9.36 -30.69
N GLU A 476 -20.63 9.94 -31.76
CA GLU A 476 -20.34 11.37 -31.84
C GLU A 476 -21.60 12.22 -31.63
N GLN A 477 -22.71 11.86 -32.27
CA GLN A 477 -23.99 12.55 -32.12
C GLN A 477 -24.51 12.54 -30.66
N ILE A 478 -24.48 11.39 -29.98
CA ILE A 478 -24.95 11.30 -28.58
C ILE A 478 -24.03 12.12 -27.66
N TRP A 479 -22.72 12.08 -27.89
CA TRP A 479 -21.78 12.89 -27.14
C TRP A 479 -21.99 14.40 -27.37
N GLU A 480 -22.29 14.83 -28.60
CA GLU A 480 -22.63 16.22 -28.92
C GLU A 480 -23.94 16.69 -28.26
N ASP A 481 -24.96 15.83 -28.24
CA ASP A 481 -26.23 16.10 -27.55
C ASP A 481 -26.01 16.31 -26.05
N PHE A 482 -25.23 15.43 -25.42
CA PHE A 482 -24.91 15.53 -23.99
C PHE A 482 -24.02 16.74 -23.67
N TYR A 483 -23.03 17.04 -24.52
CA TYR A 483 -22.22 18.26 -24.42
C TYR A 483 -23.07 19.52 -24.51
N SER A 484 -24.00 19.58 -25.46
CA SER A 484 -24.94 20.69 -25.65
C SER A 484 -25.80 20.91 -24.41
N ALA A 485 -26.27 19.85 -23.76
CA ALA A 485 -26.98 19.93 -22.49
C ALA A 485 -26.11 20.55 -21.38
N CYS A 486 -24.83 20.14 -21.26
CA CYS A 486 -23.88 20.73 -20.31
C CYS A 486 -23.67 22.24 -20.57
N VAL A 487 -23.54 22.65 -21.83
CA VAL A 487 -23.42 24.06 -22.24
C VAL A 487 -24.66 24.87 -21.85
N GLN A 488 -25.86 24.33 -22.00
CA GLN A 488 -27.10 25.03 -21.60
C GLN A 488 -27.14 25.31 -20.10
N TYR A 489 -26.77 24.35 -19.25
CA TYR A 489 -26.71 24.56 -17.81
C TYR A 489 -25.65 25.57 -17.41
N ARG A 490 -24.49 25.52 -18.06
CA ARG A 490 -23.43 26.51 -17.88
C ARG A 490 -23.91 27.93 -18.24
N LYS A 491 -24.62 28.10 -19.36
CA LYS A 491 -25.24 29.39 -19.75
C LYS A 491 -26.23 29.91 -18.70
N MET A 492 -26.89 29.04 -17.94
CA MET A 492 -27.79 29.43 -16.85
C MET A 492 -27.07 29.76 -15.54
N SER A 493 -25.88 29.20 -15.30
CA SER A 493 -25.11 29.37 -14.05
C SER A 493 -24.15 30.57 -14.09
N LEU A 494 -23.66 30.92 -15.28
CA LEU A 494 -22.65 31.98 -15.46
C LEU A 494 -23.09 33.45 -15.47
N PRO A 495 -24.38 33.84 -15.66
CA PRO A 495 -24.76 35.24 -15.69
C PRO A 495 -24.28 35.99 -14.43
N PRO A 496 -23.54 37.11 -14.58
CA PRO A 496 -23.01 37.87 -13.47
C PRO A 496 -24.10 38.63 -12.73
N LEU A 497 -23.92 38.75 -11.41
CA LEU A 497 -24.76 39.52 -10.50
C LEU A 497 -24.05 40.75 -9.94
N GLY A 498 -22.71 40.77 -9.99
CA GLY A 498 -21.90 41.92 -9.62
C GLY A 498 -20.43 41.56 -9.40
N MET A 499 -19.67 42.49 -8.84
CA MET A 499 -18.22 42.35 -8.70
C MET A 499 -17.70 42.74 -7.32
N PHE A 500 -16.59 42.13 -6.92
CA PHE A 500 -15.90 42.42 -5.67
C PHE A 500 -14.38 42.39 -5.86
N HIS A 501 -13.63 43.24 -5.17
CA HIS A 501 -12.17 43.31 -5.30
C HIS A 501 -11.46 42.65 -4.13
N ILE A 502 -10.56 41.70 -4.42
CA ILE A 502 -9.69 41.04 -3.45
C ILE A 502 -8.37 41.79 -3.39
N ALA A 503 -8.22 42.65 -2.39
CA ALA A 503 -7.16 43.66 -2.36
C ALA A 503 -5.73 43.09 -2.29
N SER A 504 -5.52 42.00 -1.55
CA SER A 504 -4.20 41.41 -1.32
C SER A 504 -3.61 40.68 -2.54
N ALA A 505 -4.46 40.11 -3.40
CA ALA A 505 -4.05 39.40 -4.61
C ALA A 505 -4.25 40.23 -5.91
N ASN A 506 -4.83 41.44 -5.82
CA ASN A 506 -5.25 42.26 -6.96
C ASN A 506 -6.18 41.51 -7.94
N LEU A 507 -7.04 40.63 -7.41
CA LEU A 507 -8.02 39.86 -8.18
C LEU A 507 -9.39 40.55 -8.14
N LEU A 508 -10.12 40.49 -9.24
CA LEU A 508 -11.55 40.84 -9.24
C LEU A 508 -12.37 39.57 -9.17
N LEU A 509 -13.26 39.46 -8.20
CA LEU A 509 -14.25 38.41 -8.13
C LEU A 509 -15.48 38.85 -8.94
N VAL A 510 -15.88 38.06 -9.93
CA VAL A 510 -17.15 38.20 -10.63
C VAL A 510 -18.12 37.21 -9.97
N ILE A 511 -19.11 37.75 -9.27
CA ILE A 511 -20.11 36.95 -8.55
C ILE A 511 -21.20 36.61 -9.56
N LYS A 512 -21.48 35.32 -9.76
CA LYS A 512 -22.45 34.81 -10.72
C LYS A 512 -23.64 34.21 -10.01
N LYS A 513 -24.69 33.89 -10.77
CA LYS A 513 -25.97 33.40 -10.21
C LYS A 513 -25.78 32.16 -9.33
N ASN A 514 -25.05 31.15 -9.83
CA ASN A 514 -24.80 29.90 -9.10
C ASN A 514 -23.31 29.56 -8.93
N SER A 515 -22.40 30.47 -9.29
CA SER A 515 -20.95 30.29 -9.22
C SER A 515 -20.23 31.63 -9.01
N PHE A 516 -18.91 31.65 -9.07
CA PHE A 516 -18.10 32.86 -9.16
C PHE A 516 -16.86 32.58 -10.01
N SER A 517 -16.21 33.64 -10.47
CA SER A 517 -14.95 33.55 -11.22
C SER A 517 -14.00 34.66 -10.82
N TYR A 518 -12.72 34.48 -11.14
CA TYR A 518 -11.68 35.46 -10.83
C TYR A 518 -11.18 36.11 -12.10
N LEU A 519 -11.10 37.43 -12.14
CA LEU A 519 -10.35 38.17 -13.14
C LEU A 519 -8.95 38.42 -12.58
N ARG A 520 -7.97 37.70 -13.16
CA ARG A 520 -6.55 37.87 -12.87
C ARG A 520 -5.92 38.87 -13.84
N PRO A 521 -4.82 39.55 -13.46
CA PRO A 521 -3.99 40.27 -14.43
C PRO A 521 -3.54 39.34 -15.57
N MET A 522 -3.42 39.87 -16.78
CA MET A 522 -2.83 39.15 -17.90
C MET A 522 -1.32 38.96 -17.70
N SER A 523 -0.80 37.84 -18.19
CA SER A 523 0.65 37.64 -18.34
C SER A 523 1.19 38.51 -19.48
N PRO A 524 2.49 38.84 -19.51
CA PRO A 524 3.05 39.73 -20.54
C PRO A 524 2.74 39.29 -21.98
N LEU A 525 2.77 37.98 -22.28
CA LEU A 525 2.43 37.46 -23.61
C LEU A 525 0.94 37.60 -23.95
N GLU A 526 0.06 37.43 -22.96
CA GLU A 526 -1.39 37.65 -23.17
C GLU A 526 -1.67 39.12 -23.47
N GLU A 527 -0.95 40.06 -22.85
CA GLU A 527 -1.09 41.49 -23.14
C GLU A 527 -0.72 41.82 -24.58
N TYR A 528 0.40 41.29 -25.07
CA TYR A 528 0.81 41.45 -26.47
C TYR A 528 -0.18 40.82 -27.46
N MET A 529 -0.86 39.73 -27.07
CA MET A 529 -1.82 39.06 -27.95
C MET A 529 -3.20 39.74 -27.96
N TYR A 530 -3.70 40.22 -26.82
CA TYR A 530 -5.07 40.74 -26.68
C TYR A 530 -5.20 42.28 -26.69
N CYS A 531 -4.10 43.03 -26.69
CA CYS A 531 -4.17 44.48 -26.85
C CYS A 531 -4.70 44.85 -28.25
N VAL A 532 -5.94 45.35 -28.31
CA VAL A 532 -6.59 45.79 -29.55
C VAL A 532 -5.86 47.02 -30.11
N PRO A 533 -5.60 47.08 -31.43
CA PRO A 533 -4.95 48.22 -32.07
C PRO A 533 -5.71 49.53 -31.84
N SER A 534 -4.99 50.59 -31.48
CA SER A 534 -5.52 51.94 -31.63
C SER A 534 -5.37 52.38 -33.09
N GLU A 535 -6.47 52.47 -33.85
CA GLU A 535 -6.45 53.04 -35.22
C GLU A 535 -5.90 54.48 -35.29
N ILE A 536 -5.75 55.16 -34.16
CA ILE A 536 -5.42 56.59 -34.05
C ILE A 536 -3.95 56.83 -33.63
N SER A 537 -3.21 55.80 -33.17
CA SER A 537 -1.78 55.92 -32.94
C SER A 537 -1.05 54.77 -33.65
N GLY A 538 -0.21 55.11 -34.62
CA GLY A 538 0.69 54.17 -35.30
C GLY A 538 1.80 53.67 -34.37
N ALA A 539 1.43 53.09 -33.24
CA ALA A 539 2.32 52.61 -32.18
C ALA A 539 2.01 51.15 -31.81
N GLU A 540 1.60 50.33 -32.78
CA GLU A 540 1.95 48.91 -32.67
C GLU A 540 3.47 48.85 -32.74
N THR A 541 4.12 48.33 -31.69
CA THR A 541 5.49 47.89 -31.90
C THR A 541 5.41 46.71 -32.88
N GLU A 542 6.35 46.61 -33.81
CA GLU A 542 6.35 45.50 -34.77
C GLU A 542 6.39 44.12 -34.09
N PHE A 543 6.82 44.08 -32.81
CA PHE A 543 6.74 42.91 -31.96
C PHE A 543 5.31 42.53 -31.53
N ASP A 544 4.42 43.49 -31.26
CA ASP A 544 3.03 43.23 -30.89
C ASP A 544 2.29 42.55 -32.05
N LYS A 545 2.52 43.05 -33.27
CA LYS A 545 2.04 42.47 -34.52
C LYS A 545 2.56 41.05 -34.72
N PHE A 546 3.82 40.80 -34.39
CA PHE A 546 4.42 39.48 -34.51
C PHE A 546 3.75 38.47 -33.58
N VAL A 547 3.53 38.82 -32.30
CA VAL A 547 2.87 37.94 -31.32
C VAL A 547 1.39 37.72 -31.68
N SER A 548 0.67 38.75 -32.11
CA SER A 548 -0.74 38.62 -32.51
C SER A 548 -0.92 37.79 -33.78
N SER A 549 -0.06 37.98 -34.81
CA SER A 549 -0.04 37.13 -36.01
C SER A 549 0.34 35.68 -35.70
N LEU A 550 1.19 35.41 -34.71
CA LEU A 550 1.42 34.04 -34.24
C LEU A 550 0.21 33.48 -33.50
N GLY A 551 -0.49 34.29 -32.70
CA GLY A 551 -1.66 33.86 -31.92
C GLY A 551 -2.89 33.53 -32.76
N SER A 552 -3.03 34.16 -33.93
CA SER A 552 -4.14 33.94 -34.87
C SER A 552 -3.97 32.70 -35.76
N LEU A 553 -2.78 32.09 -35.80
CA LEU A 553 -2.57 30.83 -36.50
C LEU A 553 -3.21 29.68 -35.70
N HIS A 554 -4.28 29.12 -36.26
CA HIS A 554 -4.98 27.96 -35.71
C HIS A 554 -4.66 26.72 -36.55
N PHE A 555 -4.18 25.66 -35.90
CA PHE A 555 -3.93 24.38 -36.54
C PHE A 555 -5.23 23.70 -36.92
N SER A 556 -5.20 22.98 -38.05
CA SER A 556 -6.27 22.07 -38.44
C SER A 556 -6.42 20.95 -37.41
N ASN A 557 -7.60 20.30 -37.38
CA ASN A 557 -7.88 19.23 -36.44
C ASN A 557 -6.90 18.06 -36.57
N ASN A 558 -6.56 17.71 -37.81
CA ASN A 558 -5.61 16.64 -38.11
C ASN A 558 -4.21 17.02 -37.63
N ALA A 559 -3.76 18.25 -37.88
CA ALA A 559 -2.45 18.71 -37.44
C ALA A 559 -2.35 18.76 -35.90
N ASN A 560 -3.41 19.20 -35.20
CA ASN A 560 -3.45 19.17 -33.73
C ASN A 560 -3.34 17.73 -33.19
N GLN A 561 -4.02 16.76 -33.82
CA GLN A 561 -3.92 15.34 -33.43
C GLN A 561 -2.52 14.80 -33.68
N GLU A 562 -1.92 15.05 -34.85
CA GLU A 562 -0.57 14.60 -35.17
C GLU A 562 0.49 15.21 -34.24
N ILE A 563 0.37 16.50 -33.90
CA ILE A 563 1.25 17.14 -32.92
C ILE A 563 1.06 16.52 -31.53
N ALA A 564 -0.18 16.31 -31.10
CA ALA A 564 -0.43 15.72 -29.79
C ALA A 564 0.06 14.27 -29.71
N LEU A 565 -0.06 13.49 -30.79
CA LEU A 565 0.51 12.15 -30.92
C LEU A 565 2.04 12.18 -30.90
N ALA A 566 2.70 13.10 -31.61
CA ALA A 566 4.15 13.25 -31.54
C ALA A 566 4.66 13.63 -30.13
N LEU A 567 3.78 14.21 -29.31
CA LEU A 567 4.04 14.54 -27.91
C LEU A 567 3.53 13.47 -26.92
N THR A 568 2.84 12.41 -27.35
CA THR A 568 2.29 11.39 -26.42
C THR A 568 2.68 9.97 -26.76
N ASP A 569 2.70 9.61 -28.03
CA ASP A 569 2.66 8.22 -28.47
C ASP A 569 3.96 7.82 -29.18
N THR A 570 4.58 6.75 -28.69
CA THR A 570 5.54 5.98 -29.46
C THR A 570 4.76 5.21 -30.51
N LYS A 571 4.97 5.45 -31.80
CA LYS A 571 4.43 4.58 -32.87
C LYS A 571 4.71 3.09 -32.56
N SER A 572 3.76 2.39 -31.92
CA SER A 572 3.82 0.95 -31.72
C SER A 572 2.46 0.27 -31.85
N ASP A 573 1.46 0.91 -32.48
CA ASP A 573 0.16 0.27 -32.69
C ASP A 573 -0.49 0.59 -34.06
N ARG A 574 0.33 0.75 -35.11
CA ARG A 574 -0.15 0.48 -36.46
C ARG A 574 -0.07 -1.03 -36.68
N GLY A 575 -1.16 -1.71 -36.35
CA GLY A 575 -1.41 -3.06 -36.78
C GLY A 575 -1.12 -3.24 -38.27
N ASP A 576 -0.37 -4.29 -38.56
CA ASP A 576 -0.45 -5.05 -39.81
C ASP A 576 -0.09 -4.30 -41.11
N ARG A 577 1.17 -3.81 -41.19
CA ARG A 577 1.85 -3.67 -42.50
C ARG A 577 3.34 -4.02 -42.41
N GLY A 578 3.62 -5.30 -42.65
CA GLY A 578 4.88 -5.79 -43.23
C GLY A 578 6.03 -6.00 -42.24
N GLU A 579 6.49 -7.23 -42.17
CA GLU A 579 7.81 -7.61 -41.64
C GLU A 579 8.89 -6.74 -42.32
N GLY A 580 9.46 -5.79 -41.58
CA GLY A 580 10.53 -4.92 -42.04
C GLY A 580 10.98 -3.94 -40.96
N ASP A 581 12.14 -4.23 -40.38
CA ASP A 581 12.93 -3.43 -39.43
C ASP A 581 12.38 -3.24 -38.00
N GLU A 582 12.62 -4.25 -37.15
CA GLU A 582 12.65 -4.16 -35.67
C GLU A 582 13.79 -3.27 -35.11
N SER A 583 14.38 -2.39 -35.93
CA SER A 583 15.45 -1.47 -35.55
C SER A 583 15.03 -0.01 -35.68
N THR A 584 13.79 0.33 -35.32
CA THR A 584 13.42 1.73 -35.03
C THR A 584 13.83 2.02 -33.58
N LEU A 585 15.08 2.47 -33.44
CA LEU A 585 15.62 3.07 -32.21
C LEU A 585 14.58 3.98 -31.55
N PHE A 586 14.47 3.89 -30.22
CA PHE A 586 13.63 4.76 -29.41
C PHE A 586 13.99 6.23 -29.66
N LEU A 587 13.27 6.89 -30.55
CA LEU A 587 13.43 8.31 -30.80
C LEU A 587 12.88 9.06 -29.58
N SER A 588 13.68 9.98 -29.04
CA SER A 588 13.22 10.92 -28.01
C SER A 588 12.04 11.75 -28.53
N GLY A 589 11.17 12.25 -27.65
CA GLY A 589 10.05 13.11 -28.06
C GLY A 589 10.51 14.33 -28.88
N ALA A 590 11.73 14.82 -28.65
CA ALA A 590 12.35 15.89 -29.44
C ALA A 590 12.60 15.47 -30.90
N GLU A 591 13.08 14.24 -31.12
CA GLU A 591 13.35 13.70 -32.45
C GLU A 591 12.06 13.32 -33.19
N GLN A 592 11.06 12.78 -32.47
CA GLN A 592 9.74 12.49 -33.03
C GLN A 592 9.05 13.77 -33.49
N PHE A 593 9.06 14.81 -32.65
CA PHE A 593 8.52 16.12 -33.03
C PHE A 593 9.29 16.72 -34.20
N GLN A 594 10.62 16.62 -34.23
CA GLN A 594 11.44 17.07 -35.36
C GLN A 594 11.13 16.30 -36.65
N SER A 595 10.86 14.99 -36.57
CA SER A 595 10.41 14.19 -37.71
C SER A 595 9.06 14.68 -38.25
N LEU A 596 8.10 14.99 -37.37
CA LEU A 596 6.81 15.55 -37.77
C LEU A 596 6.99 16.92 -38.45
N LEU A 597 7.86 17.78 -37.91
CA LEU A 597 8.17 19.08 -38.49
C LEU A 597 8.79 18.96 -39.90
N ASN A 598 9.62 17.95 -40.13
CA ASN A 598 10.14 17.64 -41.47
C ASN A 598 9.02 17.19 -42.42
N GLU A 599 8.06 16.39 -41.95
CA GLU A 599 6.89 16.01 -42.74
C GLU A 599 6.02 17.22 -43.10
N PHE A 600 5.77 18.11 -42.14
CA PHE A 600 5.05 19.36 -42.36
C PHE A 600 5.73 20.30 -43.37
N SER A 601 7.06 20.29 -43.44
CA SER A 601 7.79 21.11 -44.42
C SER A 601 7.49 20.74 -45.88
N HIS A 602 6.92 19.55 -46.12
CA HIS A 602 6.58 19.04 -47.45
C HIS A 602 5.07 19.06 -47.75
N ARG A 603 4.22 19.38 -46.77
CA ARG A 603 2.76 19.45 -46.91
C ARG A 603 2.29 20.85 -47.30
N ASP A 604 1.08 20.93 -47.83
CA ASP A 604 0.43 22.22 -48.10
C ASP A 604 0.02 22.90 -46.79
N LEU A 605 0.19 24.22 -46.73
CA LEU A 605 -0.05 25.00 -45.50
C LEU A 605 -1.51 24.97 -45.04
N THR A 606 -2.46 24.74 -45.95
CA THR A 606 -3.89 24.58 -45.66
C THR A 606 -4.23 23.27 -44.97
N ASP A 607 -3.35 22.27 -45.08
CA ASP A 607 -3.50 21.01 -44.35
C ASP A 607 -3.05 21.16 -42.89
N ILE A 608 -2.19 22.16 -42.63
CA ILE A 608 -1.60 22.43 -41.31
C ILE A 608 -2.41 23.50 -40.56
N PHE A 609 -2.81 24.58 -41.22
CA PHE A 609 -3.53 25.71 -40.62
C PHE A 609 -4.90 25.90 -41.27
N ASP A 610 -5.93 26.15 -40.46
CA ASP A 610 -7.29 26.43 -40.94
C ASP A 610 -7.34 27.74 -41.76
N GLU A 611 -6.59 28.76 -41.34
CA GLU A 611 -6.48 30.04 -42.05
C GLU A 611 -5.00 30.53 -42.11
N PRO A 612 -4.26 30.24 -43.20
CA PRO A 612 -2.84 30.59 -43.31
C PRO A 612 -2.58 32.04 -43.74
N SER A 613 -3.59 32.93 -43.70
CA SER A 613 -3.51 34.31 -44.18
C SER A 613 -2.43 35.13 -43.47
N GLU A 614 -2.33 35.00 -42.16
CA GLU A 614 -1.34 35.69 -41.31
C GLU A 614 0.08 35.12 -41.47
N LEU A 615 0.22 33.88 -41.96
CA LEU A 615 1.52 33.28 -42.24
C LEU A 615 2.27 34.06 -43.34
N GLN A 616 1.54 34.57 -44.35
CA GLN A 616 2.12 35.41 -45.40
C GLN A 616 2.72 36.71 -44.86
N ARG A 617 2.17 37.23 -43.76
CA ARG A 617 2.69 38.42 -43.08
C ARG A 617 3.98 38.10 -42.34
N LEU A 618 4.02 36.98 -41.61
CA LEU A 618 5.23 36.49 -40.96
C LEU A 618 6.34 36.17 -41.98
N HIS A 619 5.99 35.73 -43.20
CA HIS A 619 6.93 35.48 -44.29
C HIS A 619 7.57 36.77 -44.86
N LYS A 620 6.94 37.94 -44.70
CA LYS A 620 7.45 39.22 -45.20
C LYS A 620 8.52 39.85 -44.30
N LEU A 621 8.65 39.39 -43.04
CA LEU A 621 9.66 39.87 -42.10
C LEU A 621 11.08 39.52 -42.56
N SER A 622 12.01 40.46 -42.40
CA SER A 622 13.43 40.18 -42.64
C SER A 622 14.00 39.25 -41.57
N ILE A 623 15.07 38.52 -41.91
CA ILE A 623 15.72 37.58 -40.98
C ILE A 623 16.24 38.29 -39.73
N SER A 624 16.77 39.51 -39.87
CA SER A 624 17.28 40.29 -38.73
C SER A 624 16.16 40.73 -37.79
N GLU A 625 15.00 41.11 -38.33
CA GLU A 625 13.83 41.47 -37.52
C GLU A 625 13.27 40.24 -36.82
N LEU A 626 13.12 39.13 -37.55
CA LEU A 626 12.63 37.87 -37.02
C LEU A 626 13.53 37.35 -35.88
N LYS A 627 14.86 37.42 -36.04
CA LYS A 627 15.81 37.06 -34.98
C LYS A 627 15.61 37.91 -33.72
N GLY A 628 15.53 39.24 -33.87
CA GLY A 628 15.29 40.14 -32.74
C GLY A 628 13.96 39.88 -32.03
N TYR A 629 12.90 39.55 -32.77
CA TYR A 629 11.61 39.20 -32.20
C TYR A 629 11.63 37.83 -31.50
N ILE A 630 12.34 36.83 -32.02
CA ILE A 630 12.50 35.54 -31.35
C ILE A 630 13.25 35.71 -30.02
N GLU A 631 14.33 36.49 -30.00
CA GLU A 631 15.08 36.77 -28.77
C GLU A 631 14.22 37.51 -27.73
N GLN A 632 13.45 38.51 -28.16
CA GLN A 632 12.51 39.22 -27.28
C GLN A 632 11.39 38.29 -26.76
N PHE A 633 10.87 37.40 -27.61
CA PHE A 633 9.85 36.42 -27.25
C PHE A 633 10.38 35.40 -26.21
N LEU A 634 11.58 34.85 -26.42
CA LEU A 634 12.24 33.95 -25.48
C LEU A 634 12.56 34.64 -24.15
N ALA A 635 12.95 35.92 -24.17
CA ALA A 635 13.20 36.70 -22.96
C ALA A 635 11.92 36.91 -22.11
N LEU A 636 10.74 36.99 -22.72
CA LEU A 636 9.46 37.05 -22.01
C LEU A 636 9.09 35.71 -21.37
N LEU A 637 9.45 34.60 -22.00
CA LEU A 637 9.20 33.24 -21.49
C LEU A 637 10.10 32.87 -20.32
N THR A 638 11.37 33.27 -20.39
CA THR A 638 12.45 32.89 -19.46
C THR A 638 12.76 33.94 -18.39
N ARG A 639 11.91 34.97 -18.25
CA ARG A 639 12.13 36.07 -17.32
C ARG A 639 12.31 35.52 -15.88
N PRO A 640 13.40 35.90 -15.19
CA PRO A 640 13.65 35.39 -13.84
C PRO A 640 12.56 35.85 -12.87
N PRO A 641 12.25 35.03 -11.86
CA PRO A 641 11.25 35.38 -10.86
C PRO A 641 11.67 36.63 -10.05
N PRO A 642 10.70 37.35 -9.44
CA PRO A 642 11.02 38.49 -8.59
C PRO A 642 11.90 38.10 -7.40
N SER A 643 12.77 39.00 -6.96
CA SER A 643 13.71 38.79 -5.84
C SER A 643 13.03 38.59 -4.48
N ASP A 644 11.76 38.99 -4.35
CA ASP A 644 11.05 39.13 -3.08
C ASP A 644 10.30 37.84 -2.66
N VAL A 645 10.79 36.68 -3.11
CA VAL A 645 10.17 35.37 -2.85
C VAL A 645 10.74 34.78 -1.59
N THR A 646 9.91 34.63 -0.57
CA THR A 646 10.27 33.93 0.68
C THR A 646 9.85 32.46 0.59
N PRO A 647 10.80 31.49 0.67
CA PRO A 647 10.45 30.07 0.78
C PRO A 647 9.53 29.80 1.96
N GLY A 648 8.50 28.97 1.78
CA GLY A 648 7.53 28.64 2.83
C GLY A 648 6.45 29.69 3.06
N SER A 649 6.22 30.60 2.10
CA SER A 649 5.10 31.55 2.18
C SER A 649 3.75 30.83 2.04
N GLN A 650 2.72 31.31 2.76
CA GLN A 650 1.40 30.67 2.82
C GLN A 650 0.42 31.18 1.77
N TYR A 651 0.91 31.84 0.73
CA TYR A 651 0.03 32.37 -0.30
C TYR A 651 -0.58 31.25 -1.12
N TYR A 652 -1.89 31.32 -1.38
CA TYR A 652 -2.62 30.38 -2.23
C TYR A 652 -2.61 28.91 -1.74
N THR A 653 -2.33 28.62 -0.46
CA THR A 653 -2.20 27.23 0.06
C THR A 653 -3.51 26.50 0.32
N SER A 654 -4.67 27.15 0.19
CA SER A 654 -5.98 26.48 0.25
C SER A 654 -6.27 25.71 -1.03
N CYS A 655 -7.19 24.73 -1.00
CA CYS A 655 -7.68 24.03 -2.18
C CYS A 655 -8.22 25.00 -3.24
N LEU A 656 -8.90 26.08 -2.83
CA LEU A 656 -9.37 27.12 -3.74
C LEU A 656 -8.22 27.93 -4.34
N GLY A 657 -7.23 28.32 -3.54
CA GLY A 657 -6.05 29.06 -3.97
C GLY A 657 -5.18 28.25 -4.92
N VAL A 658 -4.95 26.98 -4.63
CA VAL A 658 -4.24 26.04 -5.51
C VAL A 658 -5.02 25.87 -6.81
N ASN A 659 -6.35 25.71 -6.77
CA ASN A 659 -7.16 25.61 -8.00
C ASN A 659 -7.05 26.87 -8.87
N VAL A 660 -7.15 28.08 -8.28
CA VAL A 660 -6.93 29.35 -9.00
C VAL A 660 -5.54 29.39 -9.66
N LEU A 661 -4.50 28.92 -8.95
CA LEU A 661 -3.15 28.82 -9.49
C LEU A 661 -3.04 27.80 -10.63
N THR A 662 -3.60 26.60 -10.46
CA THR A 662 -3.62 25.53 -11.45
C THR A 662 -4.28 26.00 -12.74
N MET A 663 -5.46 26.62 -12.65
CA MET A 663 -6.19 27.16 -13.79
C MET A 663 -5.41 28.28 -14.50
N ALA A 664 -4.85 29.23 -13.74
CA ALA A 664 -4.05 30.30 -14.31
C ALA A 664 -2.77 29.78 -14.98
N LEU A 665 -2.11 28.79 -14.36
CA LEU A 665 -0.93 28.13 -14.91
C LEU A 665 -1.26 27.41 -16.22
N ASN A 666 -2.37 26.67 -16.27
CA ASN A 666 -2.80 25.97 -17.48
C ASN A 666 -3.13 26.94 -18.62
N GLN A 667 -3.87 28.03 -18.37
CA GLN A 667 -4.15 29.05 -19.38
C GLN A 667 -2.87 29.65 -19.98
N ILE A 668 -1.85 29.90 -19.14
CA ILE A 668 -0.56 30.41 -19.59
C ILE A 668 0.21 29.32 -20.35
N ALA A 669 0.17 28.06 -19.90
CA ALA A 669 0.79 26.91 -20.56
C ALA A 669 0.22 26.70 -21.96
N GLU A 670 -1.11 26.65 -22.10
CA GLU A 670 -1.79 26.47 -23.39
C GLU A 670 -1.42 27.57 -24.38
N LEU A 671 -1.32 28.83 -23.92
CA LEU A 671 -0.87 29.93 -24.77
C LEU A 671 0.60 29.79 -25.18
N ARG A 672 1.49 29.49 -24.23
CA ARG A 672 2.92 29.29 -24.50
C ARG A 672 3.13 28.16 -25.49
N LEU A 673 2.48 27.02 -25.26
CA LEU A 673 2.54 25.85 -26.12
C LEU A 673 2.11 26.21 -27.55
N ARG A 674 0.94 26.84 -27.71
CA ARG A 674 0.43 27.27 -29.02
C ARG A 674 1.40 28.22 -29.73
N LEU A 675 1.85 29.28 -29.07
CA LEU A 675 2.74 30.27 -29.69
C LEU A 675 4.10 29.68 -30.05
N CYS A 676 4.67 28.81 -29.20
CA CYS A 676 5.93 28.14 -29.49
C CYS A 676 5.79 27.14 -30.64
N CYS A 677 4.72 26.33 -30.67
CA CYS A 677 4.45 25.43 -31.80
C CYS A 677 4.25 26.21 -33.11
N ASN A 678 3.45 27.29 -33.09
CA ASN A 678 3.23 28.15 -34.25
C ASN A 678 4.55 28.75 -34.75
N LEU A 679 5.42 29.21 -33.86
CA LEU A 679 6.72 29.76 -34.21
C LEU A 679 7.65 28.69 -34.82
N VAL A 680 7.78 27.53 -34.18
CA VAL A 680 8.66 26.46 -34.67
C VAL A 680 8.21 25.94 -36.03
N ILE A 681 6.90 25.73 -36.21
CA ILE A 681 6.34 25.30 -37.50
C ILE A 681 6.56 26.39 -38.56
N THR A 682 6.30 27.66 -38.24
CA THR A 682 6.54 28.77 -39.18
C THR A 682 8.02 28.87 -39.59
N LEU A 683 8.96 28.61 -38.68
CA LEU A 683 10.39 28.59 -39.00
C LEU A 683 10.75 27.42 -39.91
N LYS A 684 10.12 26.26 -39.73
CA LYS A 684 10.42 25.04 -40.51
C LYS A 684 9.75 25.00 -41.89
N THR A 685 8.54 25.51 -42.01
CA THR A 685 7.78 25.54 -43.27
C THR A 685 8.21 26.67 -44.20
N THR A 686 9.29 27.39 -43.87
CA THR A 686 9.80 28.52 -44.65
C THR A 686 11.20 28.25 -45.20
N GLY A 687 11.53 28.85 -46.36
CA GLY A 687 12.72 28.50 -47.14
C GLY A 687 14.06 28.53 -46.40
N ARG A 688 15.12 27.99 -47.03
CA ARG A 688 16.44 27.63 -46.44
C ARG A 688 17.03 28.57 -45.38
N GLN A 689 16.90 29.89 -45.49
CA GLN A 689 17.49 30.84 -44.53
C GLN A 689 16.78 30.86 -43.16
N ARG A 690 15.51 30.48 -43.09
CA ARG A 690 14.77 30.38 -41.82
C ARG A 690 14.95 29.01 -41.15
N ASP A 691 15.34 28.00 -41.91
CA ASP A 691 15.79 26.70 -41.40
C ASP A 691 17.10 26.81 -40.59
N GLU A 692 17.95 27.79 -40.92
CA GLU A 692 19.12 28.15 -40.09
C GLU A 692 18.70 28.72 -38.72
N LEU A 693 17.70 29.61 -38.69
CA LEU A 693 17.12 30.13 -37.44
C LEU A 693 16.39 29.04 -36.65
N PHE A 694 15.69 28.14 -37.34
CA PHE A 694 15.10 26.95 -36.71
C PHE A 694 16.19 26.17 -35.97
N THR A 695 17.30 25.87 -36.63
CA THR A 695 18.41 25.12 -36.03
C THR A 695 19.06 25.88 -34.86
N GLU A 696 19.16 27.21 -34.91
CA GLU A 696 19.71 28.04 -33.83
C GLU A 696 18.83 28.03 -32.56
N TYR A 697 17.50 28.08 -32.71
CA TYR A 697 16.57 28.28 -31.60
C TYR A 697 15.72 27.05 -31.22
N TYR A 698 15.83 25.93 -31.95
CA TYR A 698 15.01 24.73 -31.72
C TYR A 698 15.11 24.23 -30.29
N ASP A 699 16.32 24.05 -29.73
CA ASP A 699 16.49 23.51 -28.38
C ASP A 699 15.82 24.38 -27.30
N ALA A 700 15.92 25.70 -27.45
CA ALA A 700 15.30 26.65 -26.53
C ALA A 700 13.77 26.63 -26.64
N LEU A 701 13.24 26.60 -27.86
CA LEU A 701 11.80 26.54 -28.11
C LEU A 701 11.21 25.18 -27.71
N TRP A 702 11.93 24.09 -27.97
CA TRP A 702 11.57 22.75 -27.53
C TRP A 702 11.47 22.67 -26.02
N GLY A 703 12.44 23.24 -25.27
CA GLY A 703 12.35 23.32 -23.81
C GLY A 703 11.06 24.00 -23.34
N GLN A 704 10.61 25.07 -24.01
CA GLN A 704 9.36 25.76 -23.69
C GLN A 704 8.11 24.96 -24.09
N ILE A 705 8.10 24.32 -25.27
CA ILE A 705 7.02 23.44 -25.74
C ILE A 705 6.85 22.28 -24.77
N ARG A 706 7.96 21.61 -24.44
CA ARG A 706 8.05 20.52 -23.49
C ARG A 706 7.43 20.90 -22.16
N ASP A 707 7.89 22.00 -21.57
CA ASP A 707 7.49 22.38 -20.22
C ASP A 707 6.02 22.84 -20.16
N ALA A 708 5.55 23.57 -21.18
CA ALA A 708 4.15 23.96 -21.28
C ALA A 708 3.23 22.77 -21.59
N TRP A 709 3.69 21.80 -22.38
CA TRP A 709 2.94 20.59 -22.67
C TRP A 709 2.77 19.72 -21.42
N ILE A 710 3.82 19.48 -20.63
CA ILE A 710 3.73 18.67 -19.39
C ILE A 710 2.69 19.24 -18.44
N VAL A 711 2.67 20.57 -18.25
CA VAL A 711 1.67 21.24 -17.41
C VAL A 711 0.26 21.04 -17.97
N THR A 712 0.07 21.28 -19.27
CA THR A 712 -1.24 21.14 -19.92
C THR A 712 -1.73 19.69 -19.88
N TRP A 713 -0.82 18.74 -20.07
CA TRP A 713 -1.09 17.32 -20.06
C TRP A 713 -1.46 16.82 -18.65
N LEU A 714 -0.71 17.20 -17.60
CA LEU A 714 -1.07 16.90 -16.21
C LEU A 714 -2.37 17.58 -15.75
N HIS A 715 -2.70 18.70 -16.38
CA HIS A 715 -3.96 19.38 -16.11
C HIS A 715 -5.16 18.60 -16.66
N ASN A 716 -5.04 18.12 -17.90
CA ASN A 716 -6.12 17.43 -18.61
C ASN A 716 -6.26 15.96 -18.20
N ASN A 717 -5.17 15.30 -17.78
CA ASN A 717 -5.21 13.92 -17.30
C ASN A 717 -5.48 13.90 -15.78
N VAL A 718 -6.71 13.56 -15.42
CA VAL A 718 -7.18 13.44 -14.03
C VAL A 718 -6.98 12.00 -13.55
N ASP A 719 -6.64 11.80 -12.27
CA ASP A 719 -6.54 10.45 -11.68
C ASP A 719 -7.89 9.70 -11.86
N PRO A 720 -7.89 8.47 -12.40
CA PRO A 720 -9.12 7.69 -12.56
C PRO A 720 -9.78 7.34 -11.21
N SER A 721 -9.03 7.34 -10.11
CA SER A 721 -9.49 6.92 -8.79
C SER A 721 -10.00 8.08 -7.92
N THR A 722 -9.43 9.27 -8.08
CA THR A 722 -9.84 10.49 -7.40
C THR A 722 -10.09 11.55 -8.48
N GLN A 723 -11.25 12.21 -8.51
CA GLN A 723 -11.54 13.27 -9.48
C GLN A 723 -10.65 14.53 -9.30
N ASP A 724 -9.48 14.39 -8.70
CA ASP A 724 -8.54 15.43 -8.33
C ASP A 724 -7.39 15.44 -9.34
N SER A 725 -7.10 16.62 -9.89
CA SER A 725 -6.03 16.80 -10.88
C SER A 725 -4.66 16.53 -10.25
N VAL A 726 -3.82 15.73 -10.92
CA VAL A 726 -2.43 15.48 -10.52
C VAL A 726 -1.64 16.79 -10.44
N LEU A 727 -1.95 17.75 -11.33
CA LEU A 727 -1.36 19.08 -11.31
C LEU A 727 -1.72 19.87 -10.05
N LEU A 728 -2.96 19.73 -9.55
CA LEU A 728 -3.41 20.41 -8.33
C LEU A 728 -2.64 19.91 -7.11
N SER A 729 -2.46 18.59 -7.00
CA SER A 729 -1.73 17.97 -5.90
C SER A 729 -0.21 18.23 -5.97
N TYR A 730 0.37 18.27 -7.19
CA TYR A 730 1.74 18.74 -7.41
C TYR A 730 1.93 20.19 -6.96
N ILE A 731 1.09 21.13 -7.42
CA ILE A 731 1.20 22.55 -7.04
C ILE A 731 1.00 22.75 -5.54
N SER A 732 0.17 21.91 -4.90
CA SER A 732 0.00 21.91 -3.45
C SER A 732 1.31 21.59 -2.71
N SER A 733 2.19 20.76 -3.28
CA SER A 733 3.48 20.40 -2.68
C SER A 733 4.56 21.49 -2.83
N CYS A 734 4.38 22.45 -3.75
CA CYS A 734 5.37 23.49 -4.02
C CYS A 734 5.40 24.59 -2.93
N GLU A 735 6.58 24.83 -2.35
CA GLU A 735 6.81 25.81 -1.26
C GLU A 735 7.11 27.24 -1.73
N LEU A 736 7.39 27.43 -3.02
CA LEU A 736 7.78 28.73 -3.59
C LEU A 736 6.58 29.49 -4.12
N ARG A 737 6.11 30.49 -3.35
CA ARG A 737 4.90 31.25 -3.67
C ARG A 737 5.07 32.75 -3.43
N HIS A 738 4.34 33.55 -4.19
CA HIS A 738 4.37 35.01 -4.14
C HIS A 738 2.94 35.57 -4.03
N HIS A 739 2.76 36.77 -3.44
CA HIS A 739 1.42 37.36 -3.25
C HIS A 739 0.70 37.66 -4.59
N ASN A 740 1.46 38.02 -5.63
CA ASN A 740 0.97 38.15 -7.00
C ASN A 740 0.86 36.77 -7.68
N LEU A 741 -0.35 36.44 -8.16
CA LEU A 741 -0.67 35.20 -8.85
C LEU A 741 0.24 34.93 -10.07
N ILE A 742 0.49 35.94 -10.91
CA ILE A 742 1.29 35.78 -12.15
C ILE A 742 2.75 35.48 -11.82
N SER A 743 3.31 36.14 -10.81
CA SER A 743 4.68 35.85 -10.35
C SER A 743 4.82 34.43 -9.81
N THR A 744 3.77 33.90 -9.16
CA THR A 744 3.76 32.49 -8.71
C THR A 744 3.70 31.53 -9.89
N THR A 745 2.90 31.80 -10.92
CA THR A 745 2.91 30.95 -12.13
C THR A 745 4.26 30.98 -12.85
N GLN A 746 4.95 32.12 -12.88
CA GLN A 746 6.30 32.23 -13.46
C GLN A 746 7.35 31.43 -12.66
N LEU A 747 7.29 31.45 -11.33
CA LEU A 747 8.14 30.60 -10.47
C LEU A 747 7.98 29.12 -10.77
N LEU A 748 6.74 28.66 -10.98
CA LEU A 748 6.45 27.26 -11.28
C LEU A 748 7.01 26.83 -12.64
N PHE A 749 7.03 27.71 -13.65
CA PHE A 749 7.70 27.43 -14.93
C PHE A 749 9.24 27.53 -14.86
N PHE A 750 9.78 28.37 -13.97
CA PHE A 750 11.23 28.57 -13.85
C PHE A 750 11.92 27.41 -13.11
N ASN A 751 11.22 26.78 -12.16
CA ASN A 751 11.68 25.54 -11.55
C ASN A 751 11.58 24.43 -12.60
N SER A 752 12.71 23.79 -12.92
CA SER A 752 12.76 22.71 -13.89
C SER A 752 11.74 21.61 -13.55
N ASN A 753 11.07 21.06 -14.56
CA ASN A 753 10.13 19.94 -14.42
C ASN A 753 10.75 18.70 -13.75
N SER A 754 12.07 18.67 -13.51
CA SER A 754 12.71 17.68 -12.65
C SER A 754 12.08 17.58 -11.25
N HIS A 755 11.47 18.64 -10.72
CA HIS A 755 10.75 18.59 -9.44
C HIS A 755 9.44 17.79 -9.50
N ILE A 756 8.88 17.56 -10.70
CA ILE A 756 7.68 16.75 -10.88
C ILE A 756 7.98 15.26 -10.73
N ILE A 757 9.20 14.83 -11.07
CA ILE A 757 9.60 13.43 -11.09
C ILE A 757 9.58 12.80 -9.68
N PRO A 758 10.18 13.40 -8.63
CA PRO A 758 10.05 12.88 -7.27
C PRO A 758 8.59 12.81 -6.78
N TYR A 759 7.76 13.76 -7.23
CA TYR A 759 6.34 13.78 -6.87
C TYR A 759 5.58 12.62 -7.52
N LEU A 760 5.78 12.39 -8.82
CA LEU A 760 5.15 11.28 -9.55
C LEU A 760 5.69 9.91 -9.09
N SER A 761 6.96 9.82 -8.68
CA SER A 761 7.55 8.61 -8.11
C SER A 761 7.05 8.30 -6.68
N SER A 762 6.42 9.27 -6.00
CA SER A 762 6.03 9.12 -4.59
C SER A 762 4.91 8.10 -4.35
N ALA A 763 4.07 7.83 -5.35
CA ALA A 763 2.91 6.96 -5.20
C ALA A 763 2.66 6.08 -6.45
N PRO A 764 2.27 4.80 -6.26
CA PRO A 764 2.13 3.84 -7.36
C PRO A 764 0.98 4.17 -8.33
N HIS A 765 -0.08 4.84 -7.89
CA HIS A 765 -1.17 5.27 -8.79
C HIS A 765 -0.74 6.37 -9.77
N LEU A 766 0.38 7.06 -9.51
CA LEU A 766 0.96 8.08 -10.40
C LEU A 766 1.96 7.48 -11.40
N ALA A 767 2.27 6.18 -11.30
CA ALA A 767 3.22 5.51 -12.18
C ALA A 767 2.89 5.59 -13.68
N PRO A 768 1.62 5.47 -14.14
CA PRO A 768 1.29 5.68 -15.55
C PRO A 768 1.72 7.06 -16.03
N PHE A 769 1.55 8.09 -15.20
CA PHE A 769 1.89 9.44 -15.58
C PHE A 769 3.40 9.66 -15.73
N LEU A 770 4.18 8.96 -14.91
CA LEU A 770 5.64 8.96 -15.01
C LEU A 770 6.13 8.26 -16.29
N GLN A 771 5.43 7.21 -16.72
CA GLN A 771 5.72 6.51 -17.99
C GLN A 771 5.45 7.43 -19.18
N ASP A 772 4.29 8.09 -19.21
CA ASP A 772 3.93 8.99 -20.31
C ASP A 772 4.91 10.16 -20.45
N ILE A 773 5.39 10.71 -19.34
CA ILE A 773 6.36 11.81 -19.35
C ILE A 773 7.77 11.35 -19.77
N SER A 774 8.12 10.09 -19.58
CA SER A 774 9.44 9.54 -19.96
C SER A 774 9.74 9.61 -21.46
N HIS A 775 8.71 9.77 -22.28
CA HIS A 775 8.85 9.95 -23.72
C HIS A 775 9.43 11.32 -24.10
N ILE A 776 9.22 12.32 -23.23
CA ILE A 776 9.52 13.71 -23.53
C ILE A 776 10.65 14.26 -22.64
N LEU A 777 10.72 13.82 -21.37
CA LEU A 777 11.81 14.15 -20.48
C LEU A 777 12.90 13.08 -20.56
N ASP A 778 14.15 13.53 -20.64
CA ASP A 778 15.29 12.65 -20.47
C ASP A 778 15.24 12.00 -19.07
N TYR A 779 15.27 10.67 -19.05
CA TYR A 779 15.20 9.85 -17.86
C TYR A 779 16.56 9.28 -17.43
N THR A 780 17.67 9.74 -18.02
CA THR A 780 19.04 9.35 -17.62
C THR A 780 19.30 9.46 -16.10
N GLU A 781 18.82 10.53 -15.46
CA GLU A 781 18.99 10.80 -14.02
C GLU A 781 18.00 10.03 -13.12
N TRP A 782 16.81 9.70 -13.62
CA TRP A 782 15.72 9.11 -12.83
C TRP A 782 15.22 7.76 -13.38
N LYS A 783 16.03 7.09 -14.20
CA LYS A 783 15.74 5.77 -14.80
C LYS A 783 15.26 4.71 -13.81
N PHE A 784 15.74 4.74 -12.57
CA PHE A 784 15.29 3.80 -11.55
C PHE A 784 13.86 4.06 -11.07
N ASP A 785 13.42 5.32 -11.05
CA ASP A 785 12.02 5.68 -10.78
C ASP A 785 11.12 5.22 -11.93
N LEU A 786 11.58 5.35 -13.18
CA LEU A 786 10.86 4.85 -14.35
C LEU A 786 10.75 3.31 -14.36
N ILE A 787 11.83 2.60 -14.04
CA ILE A 787 11.83 1.13 -13.89
C ILE A 787 10.81 0.71 -12.83
N ARG A 788 10.79 1.37 -11.67
CA ARG A 788 9.78 1.11 -10.62
C ARG A 788 8.36 1.36 -11.10
N ALA A 789 8.14 2.42 -11.87
CA ALA A 789 6.84 2.72 -12.44
C ALA A 789 6.37 1.61 -13.39
N TYR A 790 7.19 1.16 -14.35
CA TYR A 790 6.82 0.07 -15.27
C TYR A 790 6.53 -1.24 -14.55
N LEU A 791 7.30 -1.57 -13.52
CA LEU A 791 7.07 -2.75 -12.69
C LEU A 791 5.76 -2.65 -11.89
N SER A 792 5.41 -1.45 -11.38
CA SER A 792 4.15 -1.26 -10.65
C SER A 792 2.91 -1.40 -11.53
N THR A 793 3.02 -1.15 -12.84
CA THR A 793 1.96 -1.36 -13.82
C THR A 793 1.98 -2.76 -14.44
N GLY A 794 2.95 -3.61 -14.08
CA GLY A 794 3.11 -4.97 -14.61
C GLY A 794 3.70 -5.05 -16.03
N ASN A 795 4.37 -3.99 -16.51
CA ASN A 795 5.03 -3.96 -17.81
C ASN A 795 6.53 -4.27 -17.67
N ASP A 796 6.80 -5.49 -17.24
CA ASP A 796 8.15 -5.94 -16.86
C ASP A 796 9.14 -5.94 -18.03
N ALA A 797 8.66 -6.19 -19.26
CA ALA A 797 9.48 -6.20 -20.47
C ALA A 797 10.08 -4.81 -20.77
N ARG A 798 9.25 -3.75 -20.70
CA ARG A 798 9.74 -2.38 -20.90
C ARG A 798 10.74 -1.96 -19.80
N ALA A 799 10.51 -2.39 -18.57
CA ALA A 799 11.44 -2.16 -17.47
C ALA A 799 12.81 -2.80 -17.75
N TYR A 800 12.84 -4.01 -18.33
CA TYR A 800 14.07 -4.70 -18.70
C TYR A 800 14.80 -4.02 -19.86
N THR A 801 14.09 -3.59 -20.90
CA THR A 801 14.69 -2.88 -22.04
C THR A 801 15.45 -1.62 -21.62
N ILE A 802 14.94 -0.88 -20.61
CA ILE A 802 15.63 0.27 -20.04
C ILE A 802 16.94 -0.16 -19.36
N VAL A 803 16.95 -1.29 -18.66
CA VAL A 803 18.17 -1.82 -18.03
C VAL A 803 19.22 -2.19 -19.08
N GLU A 804 18.79 -2.84 -20.17
CA GLU A 804 19.65 -3.20 -21.29
C GLU A 804 20.25 -1.98 -21.99
N GLN A 805 19.46 -0.94 -22.23
CA GLN A 805 19.91 0.29 -22.90
C GLN A 805 21.08 0.98 -22.17
N PHE A 806 21.08 1.00 -20.84
CA PHE A 806 22.13 1.65 -20.05
C PHE A 806 23.25 0.69 -19.63
N SER A 807 23.26 -0.54 -20.14
CA SER A 807 24.13 -1.60 -19.64
C SER A 807 25.57 -1.55 -20.15
N GLU A 808 25.83 -0.96 -21.32
CA GLU A 808 27.15 -0.97 -21.97
C GLU A 808 28.23 -0.21 -21.17
N TYR A 809 27.84 0.82 -20.42
CA TYR A 809 28.74 1.69 -19.64
C TYR A 809 28.42 1.66 -18.13
N ALA A 810 27.71 0.64 -17.65
CA ALA A 810 27.23 0.55 -16.27
C ALA A 810 28.22 -0.11 -15.31
N ASP A 811 28.34 0.44 -14.10
CA ASP A 811 29.11 -0.13 -12.98
C ASP A 811 28.32 -1.19 -12.19
N LEU A 812 29.00 -1.94 -11.33
CA LEU A 812 28.37 -2.98 -10.49
C LEU A 812 27.22 -2.42 -9.63
N ASP A 813 27.34 -1.19 -9.12
CA ASP A 813 26.31 -0.55 -8.30
C ASP A 813 25.00 -0.31 -9.07
N TYR A 814 25.09 -0.02 -10.38
CA TYR A 814 23.91 0.13 -11.23
C TYR A 814 23.13 -1.20 -11.31
N PHE A 815 23.83 -2.30 -11.59
CA PHE A 815 23.21 -3.62 -11.68
C PHE A 815 22.67 -4.09 -10.34
N LEU A 816 23.36 -3.84 -9.22
CA LEU A 816 22.85 -4.17 -7.89
C LEU A 816 21.57 -3.40 -7.55
N GLN A 817 21.47 -2.12 -7.92
CA GLN A 817 20.23 -1.35 -7.74
C GLN A 817 19.09 -1.87 -8.64
N ALA A 818 19.37 -2.19 -9.91
CA ALA A 818 18.37 -2.80 -10.79
C ALA A 818 17.87 -4.15 -10.23
N ILE A 819 18.80 -5.02 -9.81
CA ILE A 819 18.47 -6.32 -9.20
C ILE A 819 17.63 -6.15 -7.93
N ASP A 820 17.96 -5.20 -7.04
CA ASP A 820 17.15 -4.93 -5.85
C ASP A 820 15.72 -4.54 -6.21
N ILE A 821 15.53 -3.69 -7.22
CA ILE A 821 14.22 -3.26 -7.68
C ILE A 821 13.40 -4.44 -8.24
N PHE A 822 13.97 -5.24 -9.14
CA PHE A 822 13.27 -6.40 -9.72
C PHE A 822 13.02 -7.51 -8.69
N SER A 823 13.91 -7.70 -7.72
CA SER A 823 13.75 -8.71 -6.68
C SER A 823 12.51 -8.48 -5.80
N LYS A 824 12.10 -7.22 -5.60
CA LYS A 824 10.90 -6.83 -4.84
C LYS A 824 9.60 -7.20 -5.55
N VAL A 825 9.63 -7.33 -6.87
CA VAL A 825 8.46 -7.69 -7.70
C VAL A 825 8.26 -9.20 -7.79
N HIS A 826 9.22 -9.98 -7.27
CA HIS A 826 9.22 -11.45 -7.25
C HIS A 826 9.38 -12.13 -8.63
N SER A 827 9.68 -11.38 -9.70
CA SER A 827 9.98 -11.91 -11.04
C SER A 827 11.42 -12.45 -11.13
N CYS A 828 11.62 -13.70 -10.70
CA CYS A 828 12.96 -14.31 -10.61
C CYS A 828 13.65 -14.50 -11.98
N GLU A 829 12.88 -14.67 -13.06
CA GLU A 829 13.40 -14.89 -14.42
C GLU A 829 14.12 -13.66 -14.97
N LEU A 830 13.52 -12.48 -14.84
CA LEU A 830 14.11 -11.21 -15.27
C LEU A 830 15.34 -10.85 -14.44
N VAL A 831 15.34 -11.16 -13.15
CA VAL A 831 16.53 -10.98 -12.30
C VAL A 831 17.69 -11.83 -12.81
N ILE A 832 17.43 -13.07 -13.26
CA ILE A 832 18.46 -13.94 -13.85
C ILE A 832 19.01 -13.32 -15.15
N GLU A 833 18.15 -12.81 -16.03
CA GLU A 833 18.56 -12.15 -17.28
C GLU A 833 19.43 -10.90 -17.02
N ILE A 834 19.02 -10.05 -16.08
CA ILE A 834 19.79 -8.86 -15.68
C ILE A 834 21.18 -9.26 -15.15
N ILE A 835 21.28 -10.34 -14.37
CA ILE A 835 22.57 -10.80 -13.84
C ILE A 835 23.47 -11.34 -14.95
N HIS A 836 22.94 -12.09 -15.92
CA HIS A 836 23.74 -12.53 -17.07
C HIS A 836 24.24 -11.36 -17.89
N LEU A 837 23.39 -10.35 -18.11
CA LEU A 837 23.74 -9.12 -18.79
C LEU A 837 24.81 -8.32 -18.02
N ALA A 838 24.72 -8.26 -16.69
CA ALA A 838 25.75 -7.69 -15.83
C ALA A 838 27.09 -8.45 -15.92
N LEU A 839 27.05 -9.80 -15.90
CA LEU A 839 28.26 -10.64 -15.99
C LEU A 839 28.94 -10.53 -17.35
N ASN A 840 28.18 -10.35 -18.42
CA ASN A 840 28.72 -10.14 -19.77
C ASN A 840 29.44 -8.78 -19.90
N ASN A 841 28.88 -7.72 -19.29
CA ASN A 841 29.39 -6.36 -19.46
C ASN A 841 30.51 -5.99 -18.46
N LEU A 842 30.46 -6.46 -17.21
CA LEU A 842 31.44 -6.11 -16.16
C LEU A 842 32.81 -6.83 -16.31
N GLY A 843 32.88 -7.88 -17.14
CA GLY A 843 34.09 -8.66 -17.34
C GLY A 843 34.67 -9.27 -16.05
N SER A 844 35.93 -9.71 -16.10
CA SER A 844 36.62 -10.40 -15.00
C SER A 844 37.15 -9.48 -13.88
N GLN A 845 36.62 -8.27 -13.74
CA GLN A 845 36.99 -7.32 -12.68
C GLN A 845 36.34 -7.70 -11.34
N GLU A 846 37.01 -7.33 -10.24
CA GLU A 846 36.78 -7.83 -8.89
C GLU A 846 35.36 -7.53 -8.35
N ASN A 847 34.74 -8.53 -7.69
CA ASN A 847 33.41 -8.54 -7.02
C ASN A 847 32.21 -9.21 -7.74
N THR A 848 32.42 -10.07 -8.74
CA THR A 848 31.33 -10.91 -9.30
C THR A 848 30.76 -11.96 -8.32
N SER A 849 31.39 -12.20 -7.17
CA SER A 849 30.92 -13.18 -6.17
C SER A 849 29.55 -12.85 -5.57
N VAL A 850 29.21 -11.55 -5.50
CA VAL A 850 27.90 -11.06 -5.05
C VAL A 850 26.84 -11.42 -6.09
N LEU A 851 27.09 -11.13 -7.37
CA LEU A 851 26.21 -11.48 -8.48
C LEU A 851 25.98 -12.99 -8.58
N HIS A 852 27.04 -13.81 -8.46
CA HIS A 852 26.90 -15.27 -8.45
C HIS A 852 26.08 -15.80 -7.26
N SER A 853 26.11 -15.11 -6.11
CA SER A 853 25.30 -15.51 -4.95
C SER A 853 23.83 -15.15 -5.12
N ILE A 854 23.54 -13.99 -5.71
CA ILE A 854 22.16 -13.58 -6.04
C ILE A 854 21.60 -14.46 -7.16
N LEU A 855 22.42 -14.78 -8.17
CA LEU A 855 22.05 -15.70 -9.26
C LEU A 855 21.69 -17.09 -8.72
N PHE A 856 22.49 -17.58 -7.78
CA PHE A 856 22.24 -18.84 -7.09
C PHE A 856 20.89 -18.83 -6.33
N ASP A 857 20.60 -17.77 -5.57
CA ASP A 857 19.33 -17.63 -4.84
C ASP A 857 18.11 -17.59 -5.79
N ASN A 858 18.22 -16.90 -6.93
CA ASN A 858 17.12 -16.85 -7.91
C ASN A 858 16.90 -18.20 -8.61
N TYR A 859 17.95 -18.92 -9.01
CA TYR A 859 17.78 -20.28 -9.56
C TYR A 859 17.19 -21.28 -8.56
N LEU A 860 17.51 -21.12 -7.26
CA LEU A 860 16.85 -21.90 -6.21
C LEU A 860 15.35 -21.62 -6.12
N ARG A 861 14.93 -20.35 -6.22
CA ARG A 861 13.50 -19.97 -6.21
C ARG A 861 12.75 -20.51 -7.43
N VAL A 862 13.36 -20.47 -8.61
CA VAL A 862 12.83 -21.07 -9.86
C VAL A 862 12.85 -22.61 -9.81
N LYS A 863 13.56 -23.21 -8.84
CA LYS A 863 13.76 -24.67 -8.69
C LYS A 863 14.52 -25.31 -9.87
N ASP A 864 15.31 -24.53 -10.59
CA ASP A 864 16.26 -24.98 -11.63
C ASP A 864 17.60 -25.35 -10.98
N PHE A 865 17.60 -26.51 -10.32
CA PHE A 865 18.73 -26.97 -9.52
C PHE A 865 20.04 -27.23 -10.30
N PRO A 866 20.03 -27.74 -11.56
CA PRO A 866 21.24 -27.88 -12.36
C PRO A 866 21.95 -26.55 -12.60
N LYS A 867 21.24 -25.52 -13.06
CA LYS A 867 21.84 -24.20 -13.29
C LYS A 867 22.29 -23.54 -11.98
N ALA A 868 21.56 -23.74 -10.88
CA ALA A 868 22.02 -23.30 -9.56
C ALA A 868 23.38 -23.93 -9.19
N PHE A 869 23.57 -25.22 -9.46
CA PHE A 869 24.83 -25.91 -9.20
C PHE A 869 25.98 -25.38 -10.07
N ASP A 870 25.74 -25.11 -11.36
CA ASP A 870 26.74 -24.54 -12.27
C ASP A 870 27.20 -23.14 -11.82
N THR A 871 26.28 -22.30 -11.35
CA THR A 871 26.62 -20.96 -10.83
C THR A 871 27.46 -21.01 -9.56
N LEU A 872 27.25 -22.03 -8.71
CA LEU A 872 28.04 -22.28 -7.52
C LEU A 872 29.47 -22.72 -7.87
N ARG A 873 29.64 -23.50 -8.94
CA ARG A 873 30.97 -23.90 -9.45
C ARG A 873 31.77 -22.72 -9.99
N ASN A 874 31.09 -21.74 -10.59
CA ASN A 874 31.70 -20.55 -11.17
C ASN A 874 32.04 -19.45 -10.13
N ASN A 875 31.55 -19.56 -8.89
CA ASN A 875 31.84 -18.59 -7.84
C ASN A 875 33.27 -18.79 -7.28
N LYS A 876 34.10 -17.74 -7.34
CA LYS A 876 35.50 -17.76 -6.84
C LYS A 876 35.62 -17.63 -5.31
N ASP A 877 34.54 -17.30 -4.59
CA ASP A 877 34.53 -17.13 -3.14
C ASP A 877 34.20 -18.43 -2.41
N CYS A 878 35.21 -19.05 -1.79
CA CYS A 878 35.10 -20.34 -1.09
C CYS A 878 34.10 -20.36 0.07
N ASN A 879 33.94 -19.26 0.81
CA ASN A 879 33.02 -19.20 1.95
C ASN A 879 31.57 -19.13 1.48
N LYS A 880 31.30 -18.32 0.45
CA LYS A 880 29.96 -18.23 -0.16
C LYS A 880 29.59 -19.51 -0.90
N GLN A 881 30.57 -20.17 -1.52
CA GLN A 881 30.38 -21.48 -2.15
C GLN A 881 29.91 -22.53 -1.14
N GLN A 882 30.56 -22.62 0.03
CA GLN A 882 30.16 -23.52 1.11
C GLN A 882 28.74 -23.24 1.64
N ILE A 883 28.40 -21.96 1.88
CA ILE A 883 27.07 -21.58 2.39
C ILE A 883 25.99 -21.91 1.35
N ASN A 884 26.20 -21.50 0.10
CA ASN A 884 25.25 -21.75 -0.98
C ASN A 884 25.07 -23.26 -1.22
N LEU A 885 26.14 -24.06 -1.10
CA LEU A 885 26.09 -25.52 -1.27
C LEU A 885 25.17 -26.16 -0.24
N HIS A 886 25.29 -25.76 1.03
CA HIS A 886 24.42 -26.24 2.09
C HIS A 886 22.94 -25.88 1.82
N VAL A 887 22.67 -24.66 1.36
CA VAL A 887 21.30 -24.21 1.04
C VAL A 887 20.71 -24.97 -0.16
N LEU A 888 21.53 -25.29 -1.18
CA LEU A 888 21.09 -26.11 -2.33
C LEU A 888 20.67 -27.51 -1.88
N ILE A 889 21.50 -28.16 -1.06
CA ILE A 889 21.25 -29.52 -0.56
C ILE A 889 19.94 -29.55 0.23
N LEU A 890 19.73 -28.59 1.14
CA LEU A 890 18.48 -28.49 1.91
C LEU A 890 17.26 -28.41 1.00
N ASN A 891 17.25 -27.45 0.06
CA ASN A 891 16.11 -27.24 -0.83
C ASN A 891 15.85 -28.42 -1.79
N MET A 892 16.91 -29.08 -2.30
CA MET A 892 16.75 -30.24 -3.18
C MET A 892 16.20 -31.46 -2.45
N LEU A 893 16.61 -31.67 -1.20
CA LEU A 893 16.15 -32.78 -0.36
C LEU A 893 14.72 -32.53 0.12
N GLU A 894 14.38 -31.32 0.58
CA GLU A 894 13.00 -30.93 0.93
C GLU A 894 12.04 -31.03 -0.27
N ALA A 895 12.52 -30.71 -1.48
CA ALA A 895 11.74 -30.87 -2.71
C ALA A 895 11.65 -32.31 -3.24
N GLY A 896 12.22 -33.29 -2.53
CA GLY A 896 12.19 -34.71 -2.92
C GLY A 896 13.00 -35.06 -4.18
N LYS A 897 13.90 -34.17 -4.63
CA LYS A 897 14.70 -34.36 -5.85
C LYS A 897 16.06 -35.04 -5.58
N SER A 898 16.08 -36.02 -4.69
CA SER A 898 17.29 -36.76 -4.26
C SER A 898 18.02 -37.45 -5.43
N LYS A 899 17.29 -37.99 -6.41
CA LYS A 899 17.85 -38.61 -7.62
C LYS A 899 18.58 -37.60 -8.51
N GLN A 900 18.04 -36.38 -8.62
CA GLN A 900 18.65 -35.33 -9.44
C GLN A 900 19.93 -34.80 -8.76
N LEU A 901 19.91 -34.63 -7.44
CA LEU A 901 21.10 -34.27 -6.66
C LEU A 901 22.20 -35.33 -6.81
N LEU A 902 21.83 -36.61 -6.75
CA LEU A 902 22.76 -37.72 -6.98
C LEU A 902 23.39 -37.65 -8.38
N ASN A 903 22.58 -37.43 -9.41
CA ASN A 903 23.07 -37.30 -10.78
C ASN A 903 24.05 -36.13 -10.94
N LEU A 904 23.71 -34.94 -10.42
CA LEU A 904 24.57 -33.75 -10.49
C LEU A 904 25.93 -33.98 -9.81
N LEU A 905 25.96 -34.67 -8.67
CA LEU A 905 27.20 -34.98 -7.95
C LEU A 905 28.03 -36.08 -8.63
N THR A 906 27.44 -36.90 -9.50
CA THR A 906 28.10 -38.03 -10.19
C THR A 906 28.51 -37.74 -11.64
N GLN A 907 27.99 -36.68 -12.26
CA GLN A 907 28.26 -36.33 -13.67
C GLN A 907 29.72 -35.95 -13.96
N ASP A 908 30.46 -35.45 -12.98
CA ASP A 908 31.85 -34.99 -13.18
C ASP A 908 32.90 -36.12 -13.16
N GLY A 909 32.54 -37.39 -12.99
CA GLY A 909 33.48 -38.52 -13.06
C GLY A 909 34.66 -38.46 -12.07
N THR A 910 34.64 -37.53 -11.11
CA THR A 910 35.68 -37.40 -10.09
C THR A 910 35.33 -38.30 -8.93
N HIS A 911 36.27 -39.17 -8.60
CA HIS A 911 36.24 -39.99 -7.40
C HIS A 911 35.99 -39.12 -6.15
N THR A 912 35.62 -39.75 -5.05
CA THR A 912 35.27 -39.26 -3.70
C THR A 912 36.25 -38.25 -3.03
N THR A 913 37.18 -37.65 -3.76
CA THR A 913 38.22 -36.70 -3.35
C THR A 913 37.91 -35.23 -3.65
N SER A 914 36.80 -34.90 -4.32
CA SER A 914 36.39 -33.50 -4.48
C SER A 914 36.02 -32.86 -3.13
N PRO A 915 36.55 -31.66 -2.79
CA PRO A 915 36.24 -30.99 -1.51
C PRO A 915 34.74 -30.71 -1.33
N ILE A 916 34.02 -30.47 -2.42
CA ILE A 916 32.56 -30.23 -2.45
C ILE A 916 31.80 -31.49 -2.00
N ILE A 917 32.22 -32.68 -2.46
CA ILE A 917 31.56 -33.97 -2.11
C ILE A 917 31.77 -34.27 -0.63
N ARG A 918 32.98 -34.02 -0.11
CA ARG A 918 33.30 -34.21 1.32
C ARG A 918 32.43 -33.30 2.20
N GLU A 919 32.25 -32.07 1.78
CA GLU A 919 31.41 -31.08 2.47
C GLU A 919 29.93 -31.46 2.48
N VAL A 920 29.39 -31.95 1.35
CA VAL A 920 28.01 -32.49 1.26
C VAL A 920 27.81 -33.64 2.26
N ILE A 921 28.76 -34.57 2.31
CA ILE A 921 28.71 -35.73 3.21
C ILE A 921 28.77 -35.27 4.67
N ASP A 922 29.70 -34.37 5.02
CA ASP A 922 29.84 -33.83 6.38
C ASP A 922 28.60 -33.04 6.82
N PHE A 923 27.98 -32.28 5.91
CA PHE A 923 26.74 -31.54 6.17
C PHE A 923 25.56 -32.46 6.43
N CYS A 924 25.32 -33.44 5.55
CA CYS A 924 24.24 -34.41 5.72
C CYS A 924 24.43 -35.23 7.00
N HIS A 925 25.65 -35.66 7.31
CA HIS A 925 25.96 -36.33 8.58
C HIS A 925 25.64 -35.46 9.80
N LYS A 926 26.00 -34.17 9.82
CA LYS A 926 25.64 -33.27 10.92
C LYS A 926 24.12 -33.13 11.09
N ARG A 927 23.38 -33.05 9.99
CA ARG A 927 21.91 -32.91 10.01
C ARG A 927 21.21 -34.18 10.52
N MET A 928 21.68 -35.38 10.14
CA MET A 928 21.13 -36.65 10.64
C MET A 928 21.10 -36.74 12.18
N TYR A 929 22.11 -36.19 12.86
CA TYR A 929 22.20 -36.25 14.33
C TYR A 929 21.54 -35.07 15.05
N THR A 930 21.15 -34.02 14.32
CA THR A 930 20.59 -32.79 14.92
C THR A 930 19.09 -32.70 14.75
N PHE A 931 18.51 -33.29 13.69
CA PHE A 931 17.08 -33.24 13.42
C PHE A 931 16.30 -34.40 14.07
N PRO A 932 14.99 -34.21 14.35
CA PRO A 932 14.07 -35.29 14.68
C PRO A 932 13.98 -36.32 13.55
N ILE A 933 13.66 -37.57 13.88
CA ILE A 933 13.66 -38.73 12.97
C ILE A 933 12.92 -38.45 11.66
N ASP A 934 11.71 -37.88 11.74
CA ASP A 934 10.84 -37.64 10.59
C ASP A 934 11.46 -36.66 9.57
N GLN A 935 12.27 -35.71 10.03
CA GLN A 935 12.98 -34.76 9.15
C GLN A 935 14.37 -35.28 8.73
N ALA A 936 14.95 -36.18 9.53
CA ALA A 936 16.27 -36.78 9.27
C ALA A 936 16.21 -37.89 8.21
N GLU A 937 15.05 -38.54 8.02
CA GLU A 937 14.85 -39.68 7.11
C GLU A 937 15.30 -39.40 5.68
N VAL A 938 15.01 -38.21 5.14
CA VAL A 938 15.42 -37.80 3.78
C VAL A 938 16.96 -37.79 3.62
N TYR A 939 17.70 -37.43 4.67
CA TYR A 939 19.16 -37.42 4.65
C TYR A 939 19.73 -38.85 4.76
N PHE A 940 19.09 -39.71 5.54
CA PHE A 940 19.44 -41.14 5.61
C PHE A 940 19.26 -41.81 4.24
N GLU A 941 18.11 -41.60 3.59
CA GLU A 941 17.82 -42.15 2.26
C GLU A 941 18.79 -41.65 1.20
N PHE A 942 19.07 -40.34 1.17
CA PHE A 942 20.00 -39.76 0.21
C PHE A 942 21.43 -40.28 0.39
N LEU A 943 21.98 -40.25 1.62
CA LEU A 943 23.34 -40.73 1.87
C LEU A 943 23.46 -42.24 1.62
N PHE A 944 22.42 -43.01 1.95
CA PHE A 944 22.37 -44.42 1.62
C PHE A 944 22.42 -44.65 0.11
N ALA A 945 21.57 -43.96 -0.66
CA ALA A 945 21.56 -44.05 -2.11
C ALA A 945 22.88 -43.58 -2.74
N PHE A 946 23.48 -42.51 -2.22
CA PHE A 946 24.78 -42.00 -2.65
C PHE A 946 25.89 -43.01 -2.44
N HIS A 947 25.98 -43.62 -1.25
CA HIS A 947 27.00 -44.62 -0.94
C HIS A 947 26.82 -45.92 -1.72
N VAL A 948 25.58 -46.35 -1.97
CA VAL A 948 25.31 -47.52 -2.81
C VAL A 948 25.69 -47.26 -4.28
N ASN A 949 25.35 -46.08 -4.83
CA ASN A 949 25.69 -45.72 -6.21
C ASN A 949 27.20 -45.49 -6.42
N SER A 950 27.91 -45.03 -5.39
CA SER A 950 29.37 -44.91 -5.38
C SER A 950 30.11 -46.22 -5.03
N LEU A 951 29.38 -47.33 -4.89
CA LEU A 951 29.91 -48.66 -4.49
C LEU A 951 30.65 -48.66 -3.14
N TYR A 952 30.36 -47.68 -2.27
CA TYR A 952 30.95 -47.55 -0.94
C TYR A 952 30.06 -48.19 0.14
N TYR A 953 29.99 -49.52 0.14
CA TYR A 953 29.08 -50.28 1.01
C TYR A 953 29.36 -50.12 2.52
N SER A 954 30.59 -49.84 2.93
CA SER A 954 30.91 -49.57 4.34
C SER A 954 30.32 -48.25 4.85
N GLY A 955 30.27 -47.22 4.01
CA GLY A 955 29.54 -45.98 4.31
C GLY A 955 28.03 -46.19 4.35
N ALA A 956 27.49 -46.99 3.42
CA ALA A 956 26.08 -47.35 3.42
C ALA A 956 25.68 -48.11 4.72
N ALA A 957 26.52 -49.05 5.16
CA ALA A 957 26.33 -49.77 6.42
C ALA A 957 26.36 -48.83 7.64
N GLN A 958 27.27 -47.85 7.65
CA GLN A 958 27.35 -46.84 8.70
C GLN A 958 26.08 -45.98 8.77
N VAL A 959 25.51 -45.59 7.63
CA VAL A 959 24.27 -44.81 7.56
C VAL A 959 23.10 -45.60 8.14
N LYS A 960 22.91 -46.86 7.72
CA LYS A 960 21.82 -47.73 8.22
C LYS A 960 21.97 -48.07 9.69
N PHE A 961 23.20 -48.27 10.17
CA PHE A 961 23.46 -48.43 11.60
C PHE A 961 23.07 -47.17 12.37
N ASN A 962 23.48 -45.98 11.92
CA ASN A 962 23.10 -44.73 12.60
C ASN A 962 21.59 -44.48 12.57
N GLN A 963 20.91 -44.88 11.48
CA GLN A 963 19.46 -44.80 11.35
C GLN A 963 18.77 -45.64 12.43
N ALA A 964 19.26 -46.85 12.67
CA ALA A 964 18.73 -47.73 13.72
C ALA A 964 18.77 -47.05 15.10
N TYR A 965 19.85 -46.38 15.47
CA TYR A 965 19.94 -45.72 16.79
C TYR A 965 19.17 -44.41 16.88
N CYS A 966 18.68 -43.87 15.76
CA CYS A 966 17.78 -42.71 15.78
C CYS A 966 16.34 -43.14 16.11
N TYR A 967 15.91 -44.35 15.73
CA TYR A 967 14.58 -44.88 16.09
C TYR A 967 14.52 -45.22 17.59
N SER A 968 14.21 -44.21 18.41
CA SER A 968 14.12 -44.36 19.87
C SER A 968 12.81 -44.97 20.36
N ARG A 969 11.80 -45.17 19.50
CA ARG A 969 10.46 -45.63 19.90
C ARG A 969 9.93 -46.86 19.15
N ASP A 970 10.56 -47.25 18.04
CA ASP A 970 10.08 -48.32 17.15
C ASP A 970 11.14 -49.42 17.03
N LEU A 971 11.06 -50.41 17.93
CA LEU A 971 12.01 -51.53 18.00
C LEU A 971 12.04 -52.36 16.71
N THR A 972 10.90 -52.47 16.00
CA THR A 972 10.77 -53.16 14.72
C THR A 972 11.63 -52.50 13.65
N LYS A 973 11.52 -51.17 13.47
CA LYS A 973 12.34 -50.42 12.50
C LYS A 973 13.83 -50.41 12.86
N ARG A 974 14.17 -50.40 14.16
CA ARG A 974 15.58 -50.57 14.61
C ARG A 974 16.16 -51.89 14.13
N CYS A 975 15.40 -52.97 14.27
CA CYS A 975 15.83 -54.30 13.85
C CYS A 975 16.03 -54.39 12.34
N GLU A 976 15.10 -53.84 11.55
CA GLU A 976 15.21 -53.78 10.09
C GLU A 976 16.46 -53.03 9.64
N CYS A 977 16.72 -51.84 10.18
CA CYS A 977 17.91 -51.04 9.86
C CYS A 977 19.22 -51.75 10.24
N LEU A 978 19.24 -52.46 11.38
CA LEU A 978 20.41 -53.26 11.79
C LEU A 978 20.60 -54.49 10.89
N ALA A 979 19.52 -55.14 10.46
CA ALA A 979 19.59 -56.26 9.51
C ALA A 979 20.16 -55.81 8.16
N GLU A 980 19.73 -54.65 7.66
CA GLU A 980 20.27 -54.02 6.44
C GLU A 980 21.76 -53.66 6.61
N ALA A 981 22.14 -53.06 7.75
CA ALA A 981 23.54 -52.77 8.05
C ALA A 981 24.40 -54.04 8.07
N VAL A 982 23.89 -55.13 8.66
CA VAL A 982 24.56 -56.43 8.65
C VAL A 982 24.69 -56.97 7.23
N ALA A 983 23.64 -56.90 6.41
CA ALA A 983 23.69 -57.34 5.01
C ALA A 983 24.73 -56.57 4.19
N LEU A 984 24.78 -55.23 4.34
CA LEU A 984 25.74 -54.37 3.66
C LEU A 984 27.19 -54.65 4.08
N LEU A 985 27.43 -54.95 5.36
CA LEU A 985 28.78 -55.32 5.83
C LEU A 985 29.27 -56.65 5.26
N HIS A 986 28.38 -57.57 4.89
CA HIS A 986 28.78 -58.80 4.19
C HIS A 986 29.16 -58.57 2.72
N LEU A 987 28.71 -57.46 2.12
CA LEU A 987 29.05 -57.07 0.75
C LEU A 987 30.41 -56.35 0.65
N VAL A 988 31.09 -56.10 1.77
CA VAL A 988 32.39 -55.42 1.80
C VAL A 988 33.53 -56.45 1.68
N ASP A 989 34.37 -56.31 0.66
CA ASP A 989 35.53 -57.19 0.41
C ASP A 989 36.60 -57.11 1.52
N GLU A 990 37.13 -58.27 1.92
CA GLU A 990 38.20 -58.46 2.92
C GLU A 990 39.57 -58.03 2.37
N PRO A 991 39.85 -56.71 2.31
CA PRO A 991 40.74 -56.08 3.30
C PRO A 991 40.19 -54.74 3.85
N TYR A 992 39.02 -54.30 3.39
CA TYR A 992 38.39 -53.06 3.83
C TYR A 992 37.45 -53.34 5.00
N LYS A 993 38.05 -53.44 6.19
CA LYS A 993 37.43 -53.19 7.50
C LYS A 993 35.87 -53.21 7.52
N GLN A 994 35.29 -54.39 7.78
CA GLN A 994 33.86 -54.62 8.12
C GLN A 994 33.49 -54.05 9.51
N TYR A 995 33.68 -52.75 9.71
CA TYR A 995 33.42 -52.09 10.98
C TYR A 995 32.47 -50.92 10.80
N VAL A 996 31.69 -50.68 11.84
CA VAL A 996 30.84 -49.50 11.96
C VAL A 996 31.23 -48.75 13.22
N ASN A 997 31.27 -47.42 13.13
CA ASN A 997 31.58 -46.53 14.23
C ASN A 997 30.32 -46.23 15.04
N ARG A 998 30.31 -46.63 16.31
CA ARG A 998 29.31 -46.21 17.30
C ARG A 998 29.84 -45.02 18.10
N LYS A 999 29.02 -44.00 18.30
CA LYS A 999 29.39 -42.82 19.09
C LYS A 999 29.39 -43.19 20.59
N LYS A 1000 30.47 -42.89 21.34
CA LYS A 1000 30.48 -43.06 22.81
C LYS A 1000 29.78 -41.87 23.49
N ASP A 1001 29.17 -42.11 24.65
CA ASP A 1001 28.52 -41.08 25.46
C ASP A 1001 29.47 -39.92 25.79
N VAL A 1002 28.99 -38.71 25.54
CA VAL A 1002 29.76 -37.45 25.54
C VAL A 1002 30.30 -37.11 26.94
N ASP A 1003 29.66 -37.59 28.00
CA ASP A 1003 29.97 -37.26 29.39
C ASP A 1003 31.32 -37.79 29.90
N LYS A 1004 31.99 -38.68 29.14
CA LYS A 1004 33.27 -39.29 29.53
C LYS A 1004 34.48 -38.76 28.73
N LEU A 1005 34.31 -37.74 27.89
CA LEU A 1005 35.37 -37.23 27.01
C LEU A 1005 36.23 -36.13 27.66
N LYS A 1006 37.54 -36.15 27.39
CA LYS A 1006 38.44 -35.05 27.75
C LYS A 1006 38.14 -33.82 26.88
N TYR A 1007 38.01 -32.66 27.51
CA TYR A 1007 37.81 -31.37 26.84
C TYR A 1007 38.92 -30.38 27.16
N LYS A 1008 39.17 -29.45 26.24
CA LYS A 1008 39.93 -28.22 26.48
C LYS A 1008 38.96 -27.05 26.47
N MET A 1009 39.21 -26.06 27.32
CA MET A 1009 38.47 -24.81 27.31
C MET A 1009 39.03 -23.90 26.21
N TYR A 1010 38.19 -23.46 25.28
CA TYR A 1010 38.55 -22.46 24.27
C TYR A 1010 37.48 -21.37 24.27
N LYS A 1011 37.86 -20.12 24.56
CA LYS A 1011 36.95 -18.97 24.73
C LYS A 1011 35.75 -19.22 25.68
N GLY A 1012 35.92 -20.01 26.72
CA GLY A 1012 34.87 -20.28 27.72
C GLY A 1012 33.95 -21.46 27.39
N GLU A 1013 34.07 -22.06 26.20
CA GLU A 1013 33.31 -23.25 25.81
C GLU A 1013 34.16 -24.52 25.93
N LYS A 1014 33.49 -25.62 26.33
CA LYS A 1014 34.10 -26.96 26.38
C LYS A 1014 34.26 -27.49 24.96
N VAL A 1015 35.49 -27.50 24.45
CA VAL A 1015 35.83 -28.13 23.16
C VAL A 1015 36.40 -29.52 23.45
N TYR A 1016 35.61 -30.55 23.18
CA TYR A 1016 36.03 -31.95 23.32
C TYR A 1016 37.12 -32.27 22.29
N THR A 1017 38.27 -32.79 22.73
CA THR A 1017 39.46 -32.96 21.87
C THR A 1017 39.49 -34.26 21.08
N GLU A 1018 38.63 -35.22 21.40
CA GLU A 1018 38.54 -36.52 20.71
C GLU A 1018 37.08 -36.91 20.53
N LEU A 1019 36.63 -37.07 19.28
CA LEU A 1019 35.39 -37.78 18.96
C LEU A 1019 35.66 -39.28 19.19
N ALA A 1020 35.36 -39.78 20.39
CA ALA A 1020 35.56 -41.19 20.69
C ALA A 1020 34.47 -42.04 20.04
N PHE A 1021 34.73 -42.51 18.82
CA PHE A 1021 33.97 -43.57 18.19
C PHE A 1021 34.49 -44.93 18.64
N GLU A 1022 33.60 -45.86 18.93
CA GLU A 1022 33.88 -47.28 19.12
C GLU A 1022 33.68 -48.01 17.79
N GLN A 1023 34.70 -48.72 17.31
CA GLN A 1023 34.60 -49.56 16.13
C GLN A 1023 34.00 -50.91 16.49
N LEU A 1024 32.81 -51.19 15.97
CA LEU A 1024 32.12 -52.47 16.12
C LEU A 1024 32.37 -53.32 14.88
N SER A 1025 32.87 -54.53 15.09
CA SER A 1025 33.01 -55.55 14.04
C SER A 1025 31.66 -56.12 13.62
N LEU A 1026 31.59 -56.75 12.44
CA LEU A 1026 30.42 -57.50 11.97
C LEU A 1026 29.83 -58.44 13.03
N LYS A 1027 30.67 -59.14 13.80
CA LYS A 1027 30.22 -60.04 14.88
C LYS A 1027 29.50 -59.27 16.00
N GLN A 1028 30.00 -58.10 16.38
CA GLN A 1028 29.40 -57.28 17.43
C GLN A 1028 28.08 -56.64 16.95
N VAL A 1029 28.00 -56.20 15.70
CA VAL A 1029 26.74 -55.68 15.12
C VAL A 1029 25.68 -56.78 15.02
N LYS A 1030 26.06 -58.02 14.67
CA LYS A 1030 25.15 -59.18 14.70
C LYS A 1030 24.63 -59.48 16.11
N ASN A 1031 25.49 -59.44 17.13
CA ASN A 1031 25.07 -59.64 18.52
C ASN A 1031 24.08 -58.55 18.99
N LEU A 1032 24.28 -57.30 18.56
CA LEU A 1032 23.37 -56.19 18.85
C LEU A 1032 22.02 -56.36 18.14
N TYR A 1033 22.02 -56.82 16.89
CA TYR A 1033 20.80 -57.14 16.15
C TYR A 1033 19.96 -58.21 16.87
N GLU A 1034 20.58 -59.32 17.31
CA GLU A 1034 19.85 -60.37 18.04
C GLU A 1034 19.33 -59.89 19.42
N LEU A 1035 20.02 -58.95 20.06
CA LEU A 1035 19.54 -58.31 21.29
C LEU A 1035 18.30 -57.44 21.03
N GLU A 1036 18.33 -56.55 20.03
CA GLU A 1036 17.19 -55.68 19.70
C GLU A 1036 15.98 -56.49 19.20
N LYS A 1037 16.24 -57.54 18.41
CA LYS A 1037 15.21 -58.50 17.98
C LYS A 1037 14.57 -59.22 19.17
N SER A 1038 15.36 -59.52 20.20
CA SER A 1038 14.84 -60.11 21.44
C SER A 1038 13.99 -59.11 22.23
N ARG A 1039 14.37 -57.82 22.28
CA ARG A 1039 13.55 -56.75 22.88
C ARG A 1039 12.23 -56.56 22.15
N ALA A 1040 12.24 -56.54 20.81
CA ALA A 1040 11.04 -56.43 19.99
C ALA A 1040 10.06 -57.61 20.19
N TYR A 1041 10.59 -58.78 20.58
CA TYR A 1041 9.80 -59.99 20.80
C TYR A 1041 9.08 -60.01 22.16
N VAL A 1042 9.51 -59.18 23.12
CA VAL A 1042 8.93 -59.08 24.47
C VAL A 1042 7.89 -57.96 24.49
N ARG A 1043 6.67 -58.24 24.98
CA ARG A 1043 5.64 -57.22 25.19
C ARG A 1043 6.07 -56.24 26.28
N ASP A 1044 5.95 -54.95 26.01
CA ASP A 1044 6.26 -53.83 26.93
C ASP A 1044 7.71 -53.79 27.47
N CYS A 1045 8.69 -54.25 26.68
CA CYS A 1045 10.10 -54.14 27.05
C CYS A 1045 10.58 -52.66 27.03
N PRO A 1046 11.25 -52.17 28.08
CA PRO A 1046 11.91 -50.86 28.04
C PRO A 1046 12.95 -50.82 26.91
N LEU A 1047 12.96 -49.71 26.15
CA LEU A 1047 13.79 -49.53 24.95
C LEU A 1047 15.29 -49.68 25.21
N ASP A 1048 15.75 -49.23 26.37
CA ASP A 1048 17.15 -49.29 26.79
C ASP A 1048 17.38 -50.34 27.90
N ALA A 1049 16.47 -51.31 28.04
CA ALA A 1049 16.61 -52.38 29.03
C ALA A 1049 17.99 -53.05 28.87
N PRO A 1050 18.86 -53.04 29.90
CA PRO A 1050 20.14 -53.74 29.85
C PRO A 1050 19.92 -55.22 29.57
N LEU A 1051 20.96 -55.88 29.06
CA LEU A 1051 20.93 -57.30 28.70
C LEU A 1051 20.32 -58.17 29.81
N GLU A 1052 20.69 -57.92 31.05
CA GLU A 1052 20.19 -58.62 32.25
C GLU A 1052 18.67 -58.47 32.42
N GLU A 1053 18.13 -57.27 32.21
CA GLU A 1053 16.69 -56.99 32.31
C GLU A 1053 15.92 -57.66 31.15
N VAL A 1054 16.46 -57.64 29.93
CA VAL A 1054 15.86 -58.32 28.77
C VAL A 1054 15.82 -59.84 28.98
N VAL A 1055 16.92 -60.43 29.48
CA VAL A 1055 16.98 -61.87 29.81
C VAL A 1055 15.99 -62.22 30.93
N SER A 1056 15.84 -61.35 31.94
CA SER A 1056 14.85 -61.51 33.01
C SER A 1056 13.41 -61.41 32.49
N LEU A 1057 13.10 -60.42 31.64
CA LEU A 1057 11.78 -60.23 31.04
C LEU A 1057 11.39 -61.38 30.11
N LEU A 1058 12.33 -61.90 29.31
CA LEU A 1058 12.13 -63.11 28.51
C LEU A 1058 11.79 -64.30 29.41
N SER A 1059 12.51 -64.45 30.52
CA SER A 1059 12.27 -65.53 31.50
C SER A 1059 10.91 -65.38 32.19
N HIS A 1060 10.50 -64.16 32.53
CA HIS A 1060 9.20 -63.87 33.15
C HIS A 1060 8.02 -64.17 32.21
N ASN A 1061 8.16 -63.80 30.92
CA ASN A 1061 7.19 -64.08 29.86
C ASN A 1061 7.22 -65.55 29.39
N GLY A 1062 8.08 -66.39 29.99
CA GLY A 1062 8.15 -67.81 29.71
C GLY A 1062 8.88 -68.20 28.42
N LEU A 1063 9.70 -67.32 27.85
CA LEU A 1063 10.55 -67.54 26.66
C LEU A 1063 11.98 -67.95 27.04
N TYR A 1064 12.10 -69.01 27.82
CA TYR A 1064 13.36 -69.51 28.37
C TYR A 1064 14.40 -69.88 27.31
N LYS A 1065 14.02 -70.51 26.18
CA LYS A 1065 14.96 -70.88 25.10
C LYS A 1065 15.63 -69.64 24.49
N LYS A 1066 14.88 -68.57 24.24
CA LYS A 1066 15.42 -67.31 23.71
C LYS A 1066 16.27 -66.58 24.74
N ALA A 1067 15.86 -66.59 26.01
CA ALA A 1067 16.66 -66.02 27.10
C ALA A 1067 18.04 -66.69 27.20
N LEU A 1068 18.08 -68.03 27.09
CA LEU A 1068 19.33 -68.80 27.11
C LEU A 1068 20.19 -68.57 25.85
N GLN A 1069 19.58 -68.46 24.67
CA GLN A 1069 20.31 -68.09 23.44
C GLN A 1069 20.94 -66.70 23.54
N LEU A 1070 20.21 -65.73 24.08
CA LEU A 1070 20.72 -64.37 24.24
C LEU A 1070 21.83 -64.31 25.29
N ALA A 1071 21.65 -64.97 26.44
CA ALA A 1071 22.67 -65.06 27.49
C ALA A 1071 23.95 -65.76 27.00
N THR A 1072 23.83 -66.83 26.20
CA THR A 1072 25.00 -67.52 25.61
C THR A 1072 25.73 -66.69 24.55
N LEU A 1073 25.02 -65.92 23.72
CA LEU A 1073 25.63 -65.02 22.73
C LEU A 1073 26.49 -63.91 23.38
N TRP A 1074 26.14 -63.51 24.59
CA TRP A 1074 26.81 -62.44 25.34
C TRP A 1074 27.70 -62.94 26.49
N GLY A 1075 27.68 -64.25 26.80
CA GLY A 1075 28.51 -64.85 27.84
C GLY A 1075 28.01 -64.63 29.28
N GLU A 1076 26.71 -64.40 29.46
CA GLU A 1076 26.07 -64.16 30.75
C GLU A 1076 25.74 -65.44 31.53
N ASP A 1077 25.51 -65.29 32.83
CA ASP A 1077 25.19 -66.39 33.73
C ASP A 1077 23.80 -67.01 33.44
N LEU A 1078 23.77 -68.32 33.18
CA LEU A 1078 22.55 -69.05 32.83
C LEU A 1078 21.70 -69.43 34.06
N ARG A 1079 22.26 -69.40 35.27
CA ARG A 1079 21.59 -69.83 36.51
C ARG A 1079 20.24 -69.15 36.76
N PRO A 1080 20.09 -67.82 36.63
CA PRO A 1080 18.82 -67.14 36.93
C PRO A 1080 17.66 -67.63 36.04
N VAL A 1081 17.94 -67.92 34.77
CA VAL A 1081 16.94 -68.40 33.81
C VAL A 1081 16.47 -69.81 34.17
N PHE A 1082 17.40 -70.72 34.48
CA PHE A 1082 17.08 -72.08 34.89
C PHE A 1082 16.39 -72.15 36.26
N VAL A 1083 16.77 -71.30 37.22
CA VAL A 1083 16.09 -71.21 38.52
C VAL A 1083 14.66 -70.67 38.34
N SER A 1084 14.45 -69.69 37.46
CA SER A 1084 13.11 -69.20 37.13
C SER A 1084 12.24 -70.28 36.49
N LEU A 1085 12.76 -71.01 35.49
CA LEU A 1085 12.05 -72.13 34.86
C LEU A 1085 11.70 -73.20 35.89
N THR A 1086 12.66 -73.58 36.75
CA THR A 1086 12.46 -74.57 37.82
C THR A 1086 11.38 -74.13 38.80
N THR A 1087 11.36 -72.84 39.18
CA THR A 1087 10.33 -72.28 40.06
C THR A 1087 8.95 -72.39 39.42
N ARG A 1088 8.84 -72.19 38.11
CA ARG A 1088 7.59 -72.33 37.37
C ARG A 1088 7.13 -73.78 37.27
N CYS A 1089 8.06 -74.74 37.11
CA CYS A 1089 7.78 -76.19 37.15
C CYS A 1089 7.26 -76.70 38.50
N LEU A 1090 7.48 -75.96 39.60
CA LEU A 1090 7.09 -76.36 40.96
C LEU A 1090 5.76 -75.76 41.44
N ALA A 1091 5.09 -74.91 40.65
CA ALA A 1091 3.82 -74.29 41.05
C ALA A 1091 2.67 -75.32 41.04
N GLU A 1092 1.90 -75.39 42.15
CA GLU A 1092 0.83 -76.40 42.34
C GLU A 1092 -0.40 -76.18 41.45
N GLU A 1093 -0.72 -74.92 41.09
CA GLU A 1093 -1.75 -74.58 40.11
C GLU A 1093 -1.11 -73.96 38.87
N VAL A 1094 -1.18 -74.65 37.73
CA VAL A 1094 -0.74 -74.09 36.45
C VAL A 1094 -1.94 -73.54 35.73
N THR A 1095 -2.14 -72.23 35.88
CA THR A 1095 -3.25 -71.50 35.25
C THR A 1095 -2.95 -71.15 33.78
N ASP A 1096 -1.67 -71.04 33.41
CA ASP A 1096 -1.22 -70.67 32.06
C ASP A 1096 -0.18 -71.69 31.55
N TRP A 1097 -0.54 -72.47 30.53
CA TRP A 1097 0.31 -73.51 29.94
C TRP A 1097 0.93 -73.11 28.60
N ASP A 1098 0.49 -71.99 28.00
CA ASP A 1098 0.90 -71.58 26.66
C ASP A 1098 2.40 -71.30 26.53
N TRP A 1099 3.04 -70.84 27.62
CA TRP A 1099 4.46 -70.53 27.66
C TRP A 1099 5.36 -71.74 27.37
N ILE A 1100 4.87 -72.95 27.64
CA ILE A 1100 5.57 -74.21 27.36
C ILE A 1100 5.82 -74.27 25.84
N PHE A 1101 4.78 -74.08 25.03
CA PHE A 1101 4.87 -74.12 23.57
C PHE A 1101 5.67 -72.96 22.96
N LEU A 1102 5.78 -71.82 23.64
CA LEU A 1102 6.60 -70.68 23.20
C LEU A 1102 8.11 -70.98 23.15
N ASN A 1103 8.55 -72.11 23.69
CA ASN A 1103 9.96 -72.54 23.69
C ASN A 1103 10.29 -73.59 22.61
N ASP A 1104 9.38 -73.82 21.64
CA ASP A 1104 9.54 -74.79 20.55
C ASP A 1104 9.87 -76.22 21.03
N ILE A 1105 9.03 -76.78 21.91
CA ILE A 1105 9.27 -78.10 22.54
C ILE A 1105 9.16 -79.27 21.56
N GLY A 1106 8.45 -79.07 20.45
CA GLY A 1106 8.15 -80.12 19.46
C GLY A 1106 9.40 -80.81 18.88
N ASP A 1107 10.56 -80.15 18.92
CA ASP A 1107 11.83 -80.70 18.44
C ASP A 1107 12.43 -81.74 19.41
N TYR A 1108 12.01 -81.76 20.68
CA TYR A 1108 12.72 -82.46 21.75
C TYR A 1108 11.86 -83.45 22.55
N VAL A 1109 10.53 -83.29 22.57
CA VAL A 1109 9.63 -84.11 23.43
C VAL A 1109 8.43 -84.64 22.64
N ASN A 1110 8.14 -85.93 22.74
CA ASN A 1110 6.98 -86.57 22.12
C ASN A 1110 5.71 -86.34 22.97
N SER A 1111 4.95 -85.28 22.68
CA SER A 1111 3.89 -84.74 23.54
C SER A 1111 2.64 -85.61 23.71
N ALA A 1112 2.47 -86.66 22.90
CA ALA A 1112 1.19 -87.39 22.79
C ALA A 1112 0.77 -88.23 24.02
N LYS A 1113 1.63 -88.39 25.03
CA LYS A 1113 1.37 -89.26 26.20
C LYS A 1113 1.63 -88.61 27.57
N MET A 1114 2.04 -87.35 27.60
CA MET A 1114 2.43 -86.69 28.85
C MET A 1114 1.37 -85.67 29.26
N ASP A 1115 1.08 -85.62 30.56
CA ASP A 1115 0.34 -84.52 31.15
C ASP A 1115 1.18 -83.24 31.11
N ILE A 1116 0.53 -82.11 31.37
CA ILE A 1116 1.19 -80.82 31.15
C ILE A 1116 2.28 -80.57 32.21
N GLY A 1117 2.13 -81.12 33.42
CA GLY A 1117 3.21 -81.20 34.41
C GLY A 1117 4.42 -81.99 33.88
N GLY A 1118 4.19 -83.13 33.22
CA GLY A 1118 5.24 -83.89 32.55
C GLY A 1118 5.95 -83.13 31.43
N LEU A 1119 5.23 -82.31 30.66
CA LEU A 1119 5.82 -81.45 29.61
C LEU A 1119 6.74 -80.36 30.19
N MET A 1120 6.41 -79.78 31.35
CA MET A 1120 7.25 -78.78 32.02
C MET A 1120 8.60 -79.36 32.45
N TRP A 1121 8.59 -80.56 33.03
CA TRP A 1121 9.82 -81.26 33.42
C TRP A 1121 10.64 -81.72 32.21
N ALA A 1122 9.98 -82.16 31.14
CA ALA A 1122 10.66 -82.54 29.90
C ALA A 1122 11.32 -81.33 29.20
N LEU A 1123 10.71 -80.14 29.27
CA LEU A 1123 11.31 -78.90 28.79
C LEU A 1123 12.58 -78.54 29.57
N LEU A 1124 12.53 -78.62 30.90
CA LEU A 1124 13.69 -78.37 31.76
C LEU A 1124 14.83 -79.36 31.45
N GLU A 1125 14.51 -80.65 31.27
CA GLU A 1125 15.49 -81.67 30.87
C GLU A 1125 16.13 -81.35 29.52
N ALA A 1126 15.34 -81.00 28.51
CA ALA A 1126 15.82 -80.67 27.18
C ALA A 1126 16.69 -79.40 27.14
N LEU A 1127 16.29 -78.34 27.84
CA LEU A 1127 17.07 -77.10 27.88
C LEU A 1127 18.38 -77.27 28.64
N LEU A 1128 18.40 -78.08 29.70
CA LEU A 1128 19.65 -78.45 30.36
C LEU A 1128 20.57 -79.22 29.39
N ASP A 1129 20.04 -80.11 28.56
CA ASP A 1129 20.86 -80.83 27.56
C ASP A 1129 21.41 -79.95 26.44
N ILE A 1130 20.67 -78.92 26.01
CA ILE A 1130 21.07 -78.05 24.90
C ILE A 1130 22.09 -76.99 25.34
N PHE A 1131 21.88 -76.38 26.52
CA PHE A 1131 22.66 -75.22 26.96
C PHE A 1131 23.73 -75.55 28.02
N GLU A 1132 23.66 -76.71 28.68
CA GLU A 1132 24.66 -77.12 29.67
C GLU A 1132 25.68 -78.10 29.04
N LEU A 1133 26.92 -77.63 28.87
CA LEU A 1133 28.04 -78.49 28.48
C LEU A 1133 28.43 -79.42 29.65
N PRO A 1134 28.81 -80.69 29.40
CA PRO A 1134 29.12 -81.67 30.44
C PRO A 1134 30.27 -81.20 31.33
N GLY A 1135 29.96 -80.79 32.57
CA GLY A 1135 30.96 -80.39 33.58
C GLY A 1135 30.65 -79.11 34.35
N HIS A 1136 29.70 -78.28 33.92
CA HIS A 1136 29.22 -77.15 34.72
C HIS A 1136 28.24 -77.65 35.78
N LYS A 1137 28.62 -77.57 37.06
CA LYS A 1137 27.82 -78.12 38.18
C LYS A 1137 26.86 -77.09 38.79
N GLU A 1138 27.10 -75.82 38.52
CA GLU A 1138 26.46 -74.71 39.23
C GLU A 1138 24.99 -74.51 38.85
N VAL A 1139 24.60 -74.81 37.60
CA VAL A 1139 23.20 -74.74 37.15
C VAL A 1139 22.42 -75.92 37.72
N LEU A 1140 22.89 -77.17 37.53
CA LEU A 1140 22.29 -78.36 38.14
C LEU A 1140 22.16 -78.27 39.67
N LYS A 1141 23.17 -77.71 40.35
CA LYS A 1141 23.13 -77.42 41.79
C LYS A 1141 22.04 -76.42 42.14
N SER A 1142 21.95 -75.29 41.42
CA SER A 1142 20.95 -74.24 41.68
C SER A 1142 19.52 -74.74 41.42
N VAL A 1143 19.31 -75.53 40.37
CA VAL A 1143 18.02 -76.18 40.05
C VAL A 1143 17.66 -77.19 41.14
N SER A 1144 18.60 -78.06 41.54
CA SER A 1144 18.37 -79.08 42.57
C SER A 1144 18.12 -78.46 43.95
N GLU A 1145 18.89 -77.44 44.33
CA GLU A 1145 18.71 -76.68 45.57
C GLU A 1145 17.33 -76.01 45.60
N LYS A 1146 16.89 -75.43 44.48
CA LYS A 1146 15.56 -74.83 44.39
C LYS A 1146 14.43 -75.85 44.61
N ILE A 1147 14.51 -77.04 43.99
CA ILE A 1147 13.50 -78.11 44.17
C ILE A 1147 13.45 -78.60 45.61
N ILE A 1148 14.61 -78.92 46.19
CA ILE A 1148 14.69 -79.44 47.57
C ILE A 1148 14.24 -78.37 48.58
N SER A 1149 14.58 -77.09 48.36
CA SER A 1149 14.19 -76.00 49.26
C SER A 1149 12.68 -75.80 49.40
N GLN A 1150 11.90 -76.26 48.41
CA GLN A 1150 10.43 -76.20 48.42
C GLN A 1150 9.79 -77.49 48.97
N GLY A 1151 10.60 -78.45 49.46
CA GLY A 1151 10.12 -79.70 50.05
C GLY A 1151 9.77 -80.81 49.04
N TYR A 1152 10.10 -80.62 47.76
CA TYR A 1152 9.84 -81.61 46.71
C TYR A 1152 11.01 -82.58 46.53
N ASP A 1153 10.68 -83.82 46.13
CA ASP A 1153 11.68 -84.82 45.75
C ASP A 1153 12.30 -84.51 44.38
N LEU A 1154 13.62 -84.74 44.26
CA LEU A 1154 14.32 -84.54 42.99
C LEU A 1154 13.76 -85.46 41.88
N PRO A 1155 13.45 -84.92 40.68
CA PRO A 1155 13.03 -85.72 39.53
C PRO A 1155 14.08 -86.76 39.11
N GLN A 1156 13.63 -87.88 38.55
CA GLN A 1156 14.51 -88.99 38.16
C GLN A 1156 15.61 -88.59 37.15
N PHE A 1157 15.35 -87.65 36.24
CA PHE A 1157 16.39 -87.18 35.30
C PHE A 1157 17.47 -86.34 35.99
N VAL A 1158 17.11 -85.48 36.94
CA VAL A 1158 18.05 -84.72 37.76
C VAL A 1158 18.84 -85.66 38.67
N LYS A 1159 18.17 -86.64 39.30
CA LYS A 1159 18.83 -87.69 40.10
C LYS A 1159 19.88 -88.43 39.26
N ARG A 1160 19.52 -88.88 38.06
CA ARG A 1160 20.44 -89.57 37.13
C ARG A 1160 21.68 -88.71 36.79
N LYS A 1161 21.48 -87.45 36.40
CA LYS A 1161 22.59 -86.55 36.00
C LYS A 1161 23.41 -86.09 37.21
N TYR A 1162 22.76 -85.52 38.21
CA TYR A 1162 23.44 -84.86 39.34
C TYR A 1162 24.10 -85.87 40.30
N PHE A 1163 23.49 -87.04 40.54
CA PHE A 1163 24.08 -88.06 41.42
C PHE A 1163 25.27 -88.75 40.75
N SER A 1164 25.31 -88.80 39.43
CA SER A 1164 26.47 -89.33 38.69
C SER A 1164 27.66 -88.37 38.68
N LEU A 1165 27.40 -87.05 38.72
CA LEU A 1165 28.42 -86.01 38.64
C LEU A 1165 29.04 -85.66 40.01
N CYS A 1166 28.22 -85.49 41.07
CA CYS A 1166 28.64 -85.09 42.42
C CYS A 1166 27.65 -85.55 43.51
N PRO A 1167 27.67 -86.84 43.91
CA PRO A 1167 26.72 -87.34 44.92
C PRO A 1167 26.95 -86.77 46.32
N GLY A 1168 28.19 -86.37 46.66
CA GLY A 1168 28.50 -85.73 47.95
C GLY A 1168 27.81 -84.37 48.14
N ASP A 1169 27.70 -83.57 47.07
CA ASP A 1169 27.01 -82.27 47.12
C ASP A 1169 25.49 -82.45 47.26
N VAL A 1170 24.93 -83.51 46.66
CA VAL A 1170 23.52 -83.90 46.83
C VAL A 1170 23.23 -84.24 48.28
N VAL A 1171 24.07 -85.07 48.92
CA VAL A 1171 23.91 -85.44 50.34
C VAL A 1171 23.97 -84.18 51.22
N HIS A 1172 24.88 -83.26 50.92
CA HIS A 1172 24.95 -81.97 51.60
C HIS A 1172 23.67 -81.15 51.42
N LEU A 1173 23.14 -81.03 50.20
CA LEU A 1173 21.90 -80.30 49.92
C LEU A 1173 20.68 -80.92 50.62
N LEU A 1174 20.53 -82.25 50.56
CA LEU A 1174 19.44 -82.96 51.24
C LEU A 1174 19.53 -82.80 52.76
N HIS A 1175 20.74 -82.85 53.33
CA HIS A 1175 20.97 -82.61 54.75
C HIS A 1175 20.68 -81.14 55.13
N LYS A 1176 21.17 -80.17 54.36
CA LYS A 1176 20.98 -78.72 54.59
C LYS A 1176 19.50 -78.33 54.63
N HIS A 1177 18.65 -78.98 53.82
CA HIS A 1177 17.23 -78.68 53.73
C HIS A 1177 16.33 -79.63 54.53
N GLY A 1178 16.90 -80.47 55.42
CA GLY A 1178 16.13 -81.27 56.39
C GLY A 1178 15.54 -82.58 55.86
N ALA A 1179 15.87 -83.03 54.64
CA ALA A 1179 15.44 -84.30 54.07
C ALA A 1179 16.28 -85.49 54.61
N LEU A 1180 16.27 -85.67 55.94
CA LEU A 1180 17.17 -86.59 56.66
C LEU A 1180 17.01 -88.05 56.21
N LYS A 1181 15.78 -88.54 55.96
CA LYS A 1181 15.53 -89.92 55.51
C LYS A 1181 16.18 -90.21 54.14
N ALA A 1182 15.97 -89.32 53.17
CA ALA A 1182 16.54 -89.45 51.83
C ALA A 1182 18.07 -89.29 51.81
N ALA A 1183 18.60 -88.34 52.60
CA ALA A 1183 20.05 -88.17 52.77
C ALA A 1183 20.71 -89.42 53.36
N THR A 1184 20.03 -90.08 54.32
CA THR A 1184 20.56 -91.28 55.00
C THR A 1184 20.55 -92.49 54.10
N GLN A 1185 19.45 -92.72 53.38
CA GLN A 1185 19.36 -93.80 52.40
C GLN A 1185 20.39 -93.65 51.27
N LEU A 1186 20.59 -92.43 50.76
CA LEU A 1186 21.61 -92.16 49.74
C LEU A 1186 23.02 -92.39 50.30
N SER A 1187 23.28 -91.97 51.53
CA SER A 1187 24.56 -92.19 52.21
C SER A 1187 24.86 -93.67 52.44
N ILE A 1188 23.86 -94.45 52.89
CA ILE A 1188 23.95 -95.91 53.05
C ILE A 1188 24.20 -96.58 51.70
N ALA A 1189 23.45 -96.21 50.66
CA ALA A 1189 23.63 -96.75 49.32
C ALA A 1189 25.05 -96.48 48.81
N MET A 1190 25.54 -95.24 48.92
CA MET A 1190 26.91 -94.87 48.57
C MET A 1190 27.95 -95.69 49.33
N LEU A 1191 27.81 -95.86 50.65
CA LEU A 1191 28.76 -96.62 51.48
C LEU A 1191 28.74 -98.13 51.18
N ARG A 1192 27.55 -98.74 51.04
CA ARG A 1192 27.39 -100.18 50.76
C ARG A 1192 27.97 -100.57 49.39
N THR A 1193 27.77 -99.73 48.37
CA THR A 1193 28.35 -99.96 47.03
C THR A 1193 29.89 -99.95 47.06
N LEU A 1194 30.51 -99.28 48.03
CA LEU A 1194 31.98 -99.20 48.17
C LEU A 1194 32.58 -100.32 49.03
N THR A 1195 31.80 -100.95 49.91
CA THR A 1195 32.27 -102.01 50.83
C THR A 1195 32.13 -103.44 50.28
N SER A 1196 31.35 -103.63 49.22
CA SER A 1196 31.12 -104.95 48.62
C SER A 1196 32.36 -105.42 47.81
N PRO A 1197 32.88 -106.64 48.03
CA PRO A 1197 34.03 -107.16 47.29
C PRO A 1197 33.65 -107.40 45.82
N ALA A 1198 34.35 -106.72 44.92
CA ALA A 1198 34.21 -106.92 43.49
C ALA A 1198 34.79 -108.28 43.05
N SER A 1199 33.97 -109.34 43.01
CA SER A 1199 34.10 -110.43 42.02
C SER A 1199 32.92 -111.40 42.04
N GLN A 1200 32.32 -111.56 40.85
CA GLN A 1200 31.67 -112.74 40.24
C GLN A 1200 30.73 -113.63 41.08
N ASP A 1201 29.51 -113.74 40.55
CA ASP A 1201 28.54 -114.83 40.69
C ASP A 1201 28.20 -115.30 42.11
N ARG A 1202 26.99 -114.93 42.58
CA ARG A 1202 25.87 -115.89 42.58
C ARG A 1202 24.56 -115.27 43.07
N SER A 1203 23.54 -115.56 42.27
CA SER A 1203 22.17 -115.82 42.66
C SER A 1203 22.00 -116.31 44.11
N ASP A 1204 21.23 -115.56 44.89
CA ASP A 1204 20.18 -116.11 45.75
C ASP A 1204 19.09 -115.05 45.90
N GLU A 1205 17.84 -115.47 45.69
CA GLU A 1205 16.64 -114.62 45.70
C GLU A 1205 16.34 -114.16 47.13
N GLY A 1206 16.38 -112.84 47.36
CA GLY A 1206 15.86 -112.29 48.60
C GLY A 1206 16.29 -110.89 49.01
N GLN A 1207 16.49 -109.94 48.10
CA GLN A 1207 16.51 -108.48 48.40
C GLN A 1207 16.63 -107.67 47.09
N LYS A 1208 15.51 -107.44 46.40
CA LYS A 1208 15.42 -106.52 45.24
C LYS A 1208 14.73 -105.24 45.69
N GLY A 1209 15.45 -104.11 45.68
CA GLY A 1209 14.83 -102.82 45.98
C GLY A 1209 15.66 -101.55 45.75
N PHE A 1210 17.00 -101.58 45.82
CA PHE A 1210 17.77 -100.32 45.90
C PHE A 1210 19.00 -100.18 44.98
N GLU A 1211 19.42 -101.21 44.23
CA GLU A 1211 20.72 -101.19 43.53
C GLU A 1211 20.69 -100.93 42.01
N GLU A 1212 19.53 -100.87 41.35
CA GLU A 1212 19.47 -100.66 39.88
C GLU A 1212 19.46 -99.18 39.42
N TYR A 1213 19.38 -98.21 40.34
CA TYR A 1213 19.11 -96.80 39.95
C TYR A 1213 20.33 -95.88 39.96
N PHE A 1214 21.49 -96.28 40.49
CA PHE A 1214 22.65 -95.41 40.63
C PHE A 1214 23.95 -96.06 40.15
N SER A 1215 24.49 -95.60 39.02
CA SER A 1215 25.82 -96.03 38.55
C SER A 1215 26.92 -95.25 39.26
N PHE A 1216 27.31 -95.68 40.45
CA PHE A 1216 28.43 -95.12 41.22
C PHE A 1216 29.83 -95.56 40.71
N LYS A 1217 29.92 -96.05 39.46
CA LYS A 1217 31.11 -96.68 38.86
C LYS A 1217 32.38 -95.82 38.86
N GLN A 1218 32.29 -94.51 39.08
CA GLN A 1218 33.42 -93.57 39.08
C GLN A 1218 33.93 -93.18 40.47
N LEU A 1219 33.28 -93.63 41.55
CA LEU A 1219 33.66 -93.28 42.92
C LEU A 1219 34.71 -94.25 43.44
N THR A 1220 35.94 -93.74 43.61
CA THR A 1220 36.99 -94.44 44.33
C THR A 1220 37.17 -93.81 45.72
N PRO A 1221 37.72 -94.53 46.70
CA PRO A 1221 37.95 -94.01 48.06
C PRO A 1221 38.83 -92.75 48.13
N ARG A 1222 39.46 -92.35 47.03
CA ARG A 1222 40.33 -91.16 46.92
C ARG A 1222 39.70 -89.98 46.17
N SER A 1223 38.47 -90.08 45.69
CA SER A 1223 37.83 -88.93 45.03
C SER A 1223 37.55 -87.81 46.04
N GLU A 1224 37.92 -86.58 45.70
CA GLU A 1224 37.73 -85.40 46.58
C GLU A 1224 36.24 -85.20 46.94
N GLN A 1225 35.36 -85.56 46.01
CA GLN A 1225 33.90 -85.59 46.18
C GLN A 1225 33.44 -86.57 47.27
N MET A 1226 34.15 -87.69 47.48
CA MET A 1226 33.87 -88.63 48.57
C MET A 1226 34.36 -88.13 49.92
N TYR A 1227 35.45 -87.37 49.96
CA TYR A 1227 35.96 -86.81 51.21
C TYR A 1227 34.97 -85.81 51.81
N CYS A 1228 34.42 -84.93 50.97
CA CYS A 1228 33.32 -84.04 51.35
C CYS A 1228 32.05 -84.82 51.68
N GLY A 1229 31.69 -85.84 50.89
CA GLY A 1229 30.54 -86.71 51.16
C GLY A 1229 30.61 -87.36 52.55
N LEU A 1230 31.73 -88.00 52.90
CA LEU A 1230 31.93 -88.68 54.19
C LEU A 1230 31.86 -87.74 55.40
N GLN A 1231 32.34 -86.50 55.28
CA GLN A 1231 32.17 -85.51 56.36
C GLN A 1231 30.69 -85.23 56.59
N HIS A 1232 29.91 -85.03 55.53
CA HIS A 1232 28.47 -84.81 55.63
C HIS A 1232 27.71 -86.04 56.10
N VAL A 1233 28.13 -87.25 55.72
CA VAL A 1233 27.56 -88.49 56.25
C VAL A 1233 27.82 -88.63 57.76
N LYS A 1234 29.00 -88.24 58.24
CA LYS A 1234 29.30 -88.21 59.68
C LYS A 1234 28.52 -87.14 60.44
N PHE A 1235 28.29 -85.97 59.84
CA PHE A 1235 27.38 -84.96 60.40
C PHE A 1235 25.93 -85.45 60.43
N LEU A 1236 25.48 -86.11 59.36
CA LEU A 1236 24.15 -86.72 59.27
C LEU A 1236 23.96 -87.80 60.34
N GLN A 1237 24.99 -88.63 60.60
CA GLN A 1237 25.01 -89.59 61.70
C GLN A 1237 24.85 -88.89 63.06
N ALA A 1238 25.60 -87.81 63.30
CA ALA A 1238 25.49 -87.04 64.54
C ALA A 1238 24.10 -86.42 64.72
N GLU A 1239 23.47 -85.96 63.64
CA GLU A 1239 22.13 -85.36 63.70
C GLU A 1239 21.03 -86.44 63.89
N LEU A 1240 21.14 -87.59 63.23
CA LEU A 1240 20.26 -88.75 63.46
C LEU A 1240 20.32 -89.24 64.91
N SER A 1241 21.50 -89.21 65.55
CA SER A 1241 21.65 -89.62 66.96
C SER A 1241 20.91 -88.71 67.96
N ARG A 1242 20.47 -87.53 67.52
CA ARG A 1242 19.73 -86.55 68.33
C ARG A 1242 18.22 -86.58 68.09
N GLN A 1243 17.75 -87.31 67.08
CA GLN A 1243 16.33 -87.39 66.73
C GLN A 1243 15.67 -88.53 67.52
N GLU A 1244 14.71 -88.22 68.40
CA GLU A 1244 13.96 -89.22 69.17
C GLU A 1244 12.79 -89.76 68.33
N GLY A 1245 12.89 -91.00 67.85
CA GLY A 1245 11.79 -91.69 67.15
C GLY A 1245 12.20 -93.04 66.56
N ALA A 1246 11.38 -94.08 66.77
CA ALA A 1246 11.64 -95.46 66.35
C ALA A 1246 11.93 -95.62 64.84
N ASP A 1247 11.40 -94.72 64.01
CA ASP A 1247 11.65 -94.67 62.57
C ASP A 1247 13.11 -94.32 62.21
N TYR A 1248 13.82 -93.54 63.04
CA TYR A 1248 15.18 -93.06 62.76
C TYR A 1248 16.26 -93.89 63.45
N GLU A 1249 15.93 -94.63 64.52
CA GLU A 1249 16.85 -95.58 65.16
C GLU A 1249 17.31 -96.65 64.16
N ASP A 1250 16.39 -97.22 63.36
CA ASP A 1250 16.74 -98.23 62.34
C ASP A 1250 17.67 -97.64 61.25
N TYR A 1251 17.43 -96.40 60.80
CA TYR A 1251 18.32 -95.74 59.86
C TYR A 1251 19.67 -95.34 60.46
N PHE A 1252 19.70 -94.96 61.75
CA PHE A 1252 20.93 -94.65 62.47
C PHE A 1252 21.80 -95.90 62.63
N ASP A 1253 21.20 -97.02 63.05
CA ASP A 1253 21.88 -98.31 63.21
C ASP A 1253 22.40 -98.81 61.86
N GLN A 1254 21.58 -98.77 60.81
CA GLN A 1254 22.00 -99.16 59.46
C GLN A 1254 23.11 -98.27 58.89
N LEU A 1255 23.09 -96.95 59.17
CA LEU A 1255 24.15 -96.04 58.75
C LEU A 1255 25.43 -96.26 59.55
N GLN A 1256 25.31 -96.51 60.86
CA GLN A 1256 26.44 -96.80 61.74
C GLN A 1256 27.10 -98.14 61.37
N GLU A 1257 26.31 -99.15 61.03
CA GLU A 1257 26.80 -100.43 60.52
C GLU A 1257 27.50 -100.26 59.17
N ALA A 1258 26.91 -99.51 58.23
CA ALA A 1258 27.52 -99.23 56.93
C ALA A 1258 28.83 -98.42 57.07
N LEU A 1259 28.89 -97.45 58.00
CA LEU A 1259 30.10 -96.70 58.32
C LEU A 1259 31.18 -97.57 58.96
N ARG A 1260 30.81 -98.46 59.88
CA ARG A 1260 31.75 -99.41 60.50
C ARG A 1260 32.30 -100.38 59.46
N ALA A 1261 31.45 -100.93 58.60
CA ALA A 1261 31.85 -101.79 57.49
C ALA A 1261 32.77 -101.04 56.51
N TYR A 1262 32.49 -99.76 56.25
CA TYR A 1262 33.36 -98.91 55.44
C TYR A 1262 34.70 -98.63 56.10
N ASP A 1263 34.75 -98.28 57.38
CA ASP A 1263 36.00 -98.03 58.10
C ASP A 1263 36.85 -99.31 58.18
N GLU A 1264 36.24 -100.47 58.41
CA GLU A 1264 36.94 -101.77 58.36
C GLU A 1264 37.45 -102.12 56.97
N HIS A 1265 36.65 -101.86 55.93
CA HIS A 1265 37.04 -102.09 54.54
C HIS A 1265 38.14 -101.11 54.11
N ALA A 1266 38.02 -99.83 54.47
CA ALA A 1266 39.02 -98.81 54.22
C ALA A 1266 40.33 -99.16 54.93
N VAL A 1267 40.31 -99.60 56.20
CA VAL A 1267 41.50 -100.10 56.90
C VAL A 1267 42.08 -101.31 56.16
N ARG A 1268 41.27 -102.31 55.78
CA ARG A 1268 41.70 -103.49 55.00
C ARG A 1268 42.39 -103.12 53.70
N VAL A 1269 41.75 -102.31 52.85
CA VAL A 1269 42.26 -101.85 51.57
C VAL A 1269 43.53 -101.01 51.76
N THR A 1270 43.61 -100.22 52.84
CA THR A 1270 44.81 -99.44 53.16
C THR A 1270 45.96 -100.36 53.59
N THR A 1271 45.72 -101.38 54.42
CA THR A 1271 46.73 -102.40 54.79
C THR A 1271 47.15 -103.31 53.65
N GLU A 1272 46.24 -103.72 52.76
CA GLU A 1272 46.57 -104.46 51.54
C GLU A 1272 47.40 -103.61 50.58
N LYS A 1273 47.09 -102.33 50.44
CA LYS A 1273 47.94 -101.38 49.68
C LYS A 1273 49.30 -101.15 50.33
N PHE A 1274 49.41 -101.10 51.66
CA PHE A 1274 50.72 -101.03 52.33
C PHE A 1274 51.55 -102.30 52.12
N ARG A 1275 50.91 -103.48 52.05
CA ARG A 1275 51.59 -104.73 51.67
C ARG A 1275 52.03 -104.73 50.21
N VAL A 1276 51.18 -104.26 49.28
CA VAL A 1276 51.53 -104.14 47.85
C VAL A 1276 52.61 -103.07 47.63
N MET A 1277 52.59 -101.97 48.38
CA MET A 1277 53.64 -100.93 48.38
C MET A 1277 54.94 -101.31 49.10
N ALA A 1278 54.96 -102.39 49.90
CA ALA A 1278 56.21 -102.93 50.48
C ALA A 1278 56.87 -103.99 49.58
N SER A 1279 56.16 -104.45 48.55
CA SER A 1279 56.67 -105.35 47.49
C SER A 1279 56.86 -104.66 46.12
N SER A 1280 56.73 -103.32 46.08
CA SER A 1280 57.01 -102.43 44.94
C SER A 1280 57.94 -101.32 45.40
#